data_AF-A0A1Q9F2F1-F1
#
_entry.id   AF-A0A1Q9F2F1-F1
#
_cell.length_a   1.000
_cell.length_b   1.000
_cell.length_c   1.000
_cell.angle_alpha   90.00
_cell.angle_beta   90.00
_cell.angle_gamma   90.00
#
_symmetry.space_group_name_H-M   'P 1'
#
loop_
_entity.id
_entity.type
_entity.pdbx_description
1 polymer ?
#
loop_
_entity_poly.entity_id
_entity_poly.type
_entity_poly.pdbx_seq_one_letter_code
_entity_poly.pdbx_strand_id
1 'polypeptide(L)'
;MPRFLIVVALTLPVSGRGHCTLDGKASHHDLGTEAVQAMSKSAAQPSWQESLFLSIPSNSSARASLEYITSKPHVAGTVGDLHMAEYVRDSFRREGITAELDPQKVLLTYPIRSALQLVDSTGRVVSAAKLAEDVLQEDNTSDTWWRNHTFNAFSPSGDVTAPVVYANFGLPEDFAALKAAGVDVRGTIALMRYGKCFRGLKAMNAQKAGALAAAIYSDPEQDGYAQGSVYPYGPWRPESSVQRGSIQFISLCAGDPTRAYAPHGKSVEELCGYSREELIPQIPVLPISYGDAAIFLDSLGGKEAPASFKGALNITYRTGPTQMQYKVRMQVDNHFQSSPVWNVVGKIPGTLPADLDQPVLLGNHRDAWVYGAADPNSGTAQLLEVAKGLGELLRRGWRPLRSIYLCSWSGEEYGLLGSTAWGEVNGDGPGALLKRALAYLNVDVGVSGAHFRAAGTPSLAQLLSGVLGQVHHPASQKPLSEHWSGRLYSLGSGSDYTVFIDRLGIPSLDMSFTPGEAHYGVYHSVYDSFNWMATEGDPNFTYHVAMSQVWGLTALRLAGSDDRGNLPLPLNLSIQAQAISSYIAEAKQTLNHTTPERVLRFEPLEQATAAFLQAADKSSEEADRLRKLGPPAFDEIVAFNNKIGLLERSFLMESGLPGRKWFRHCLQAPGLYTGYAAKTLPGITEAISAKDWQLAQAFPEAAESLVAGELAQIYQLVKAKSDRMSQKEAELHRSECVVAEAVVAAKVHLREELDELLRSSQRELRKEASVQRRRLEELFQKAQEEFRKAVEWRREARTLKGTVNNEIETREKLQKKVQELLRREKALKQQHELERKRWAEEKEQLQKQALPLWLPLLADLGPVAVAVAVRGEGGSSPESPRAMAVSVRHGVPELSDSFDLQMTLLALCKCLHESGQVPASRLAIELHKVRFSTMKQLHPINAECSFQRAMRSERILTQCVGYADRFLAIELFNTCKVLAKGLRSNPQLLPGVHLALGPQMWEWHPQPGTLRLLGDCIPRTQTFRSTLAQQRDVVVISGGGFGSAVRRVTKSASLLMKTGGSWENLPPMVKKREFHAAAFLNGKLYVCGGLNDDLEQEKAGEEAVHGSVECFDPRTKTWRQLPRMPVRRHHHECTSHRGCIFVSGGISPDRPGGEGPLATVECYDPSKQRWSQMPAMSTERKGHTAASVNGKLFACGGGSAPACLIEHLDDSLRFWVPGPRNGTEAVQTCLASTGYQGQLYILTHEVAPTILPDQIFLQRFNLMTGEWKVMPLEVFIQ
;
A
#
# COMPACT_ATOMS: atom_id res chain seq x y z
N MET A 1 13.32 21.30 55.03
CA MET A 1 13.91 22.60 55.44
C MET A 1 15.41 22.55 55.18
N PRO A 2 16.08 23.64 54.80
CA PRO A 2 15.58 24.94 54.31
C PRO A 2 15.97 25.15 52.82
N ARG A 3 15.62 26.21 52.09
CA ARG A 3 14.52 27.19 52.00
C ARG A 3 15.07 28.31 51.09
N PHE A 4 14.27 28.70 50.10
CA PHE A 4 14.08 30.07 49.60
C PHE A 4 15.14 30.84 48.76
N LEU A 5 14.55 31.61 47.82
CA LEU A 5 14.80 33.02 47.44
C LEU A 5 15.51 33.33 46.10
N ILE A 6 14.67 33.52 45.07
CA ILE A 6 14.53 34.69 44.16
C ILE A 6 15.63 35.76 44.23
N VAL A 7 16.25 36.13 43.09
CA VAL A 7 16.43 37.52 42.59
C VAL A 7 16.60 37.52 41.06
N VAL A 8 15.82 38.37 40.40
CA VAL A 8 15.90 38.83 39.00
C VAL A 8 16.98 39.91 38.88
N ALA A 9 17.86 39.87 37.86
CA ALA A 9 18.48 41.07 37.30
C ALA A 9 19.06 40.83 35.89
N LEU A 10 18.60 41.66 34.96
CA LEU A 10 19.13 41.92 33.63
C LEU A 10 20.58 42.42 33.69
N THR A 11 21.44 41.98 32.76
CA THR A 11 22.48 42.81 32.12
C THR A 11 23.02 42.14 30.85
N LEU A 12 22.81 42.78 29.69
CA LEU A 12 23.76 42.78 28.56
C LEU A 12 25.02 43.55 29.01
N PRO A 13 26.26 43.24 28.57
CA PRO A 13 26.69 43.58 27.20
C PRO A 13 27.81 42.74 26.54
N VAL A 14 27.74 42.68 25.20
CA VAL A 14 28.78 42.92 24.18
C VAL A 14 30.26 42.50 24.40
N SER A 15 30.76 41.82 23.37
CA SER A 15 32.14 41.74 22.82
C SER A 15 33.10 40.64 23.32
N GLY A 16 33.50 39.80 22.37
CA GLY A 16 34.66 38.93 22.44
C GLY A 16 34.92 38.32 21.07
N ARG A 17 35.76 38.99 20.26
CA ARG A 17 36.31 38.44 19.01
C ARG A 17 37.16 37.22 19.35
N GLY A 18 36.84 36.07 18.75
CA GLY A 18 37.71 34.90 18.71
C GLY A 18 37.76 34.37 17.28
N HIS A 19 38.88 34.59 16.59
CA HIS A 19 39.20 33.91 15.35
C HIS A 19 39.29 32.41 15.61
N CYS A 20 38.62 31.60 14.80
CA CYS A 20 38.90 30.18 14.65
C CYS A 20 38.98 29.85 13.16
N THR A 21 40.12 29.32 12.79
CA THR A 21 40.55 28.91 11.45
C THR A 21 39.71 27.74 10.93
N LEU A 22 39.26 27.87 9.69
CA LEU A 22 38.52 26.85 8.92
C LEU A 22 39.51 25.87 8.30
N ASP A 23 39.49 24.61 8.77
CA ASP A 23 39.98 23.47 7.99
C ASP A 23 38.86 22.90 7.14
N GLY A 24 39.18 22.65 5.87
CA GLY A 24 38.25 22.32 4.80
C GLY A 24 37.49 21.01 5.00
N LYS A 25 36.18 21.14 5.21
CA LYS A 25 35.16 20.18 4.77
C LYS A 25 34.05 20.98 4.13
N ALA A 26 33.67 20.63 2.90
CA ALA A 26 32.51 21.22 2.23
C ALA A 26 31.27 20.98 3.11
N SER A 27 30.72 22.04 3.71
CA SER A 27 29.61 21.97 4.64
C SER A 27 28.29 22.33 3.95
N HIS A 28 27.40 21.35 3.87
CA HIS A 28 25.96 21.59 3.73
C HIS A 28 25.45 22.11 5.09
N HIS A 29 25.22 23.43 5.18
CA HIS A 29 24.60 24.05 6.36
C HIS A 29 23.08 24.04 6.19
N ASP A 30 22.44 23.00 6.73
CA ASP A 30 20.98 22.92 6.89
C ASP A 30 20.54 23.62 8.19
N LEU A 31 19.23 23.93 8.28
CA LEU A 31 18.58 24.67 9.38
C LEU A 31 19.17 24.37 10.77
N GLY A 32 19.53 25.44 11.49
CA GLY A 32 20.12 25.38 12.81
C GLY A 32 19.25 24.64 13.84
N THR A 33 19.90 23.73 14.57
CA THR A 33 19.39 22.86 15.64
C THR A 33 18.53 23.59 16.68
N GLU A 34 18.78 24.88 16.91
CA GLU A 34 18.18 25.67 17.99
C GLU A 34 16.70 26.02 17.75
N ALA A 35 16.28 26.29 16.52
CA ALA A 35 14.91 26.70 16.21
C ALA A 35 13.90 25.54 16.35
N VAL A 36 14.29 24.33 15.93
CA VAL A 36 13.46 23.12 16.01
C VAL A 36 13.40 22.59 17.46
N GLN A 37 14.51 22.68 18.22
CA GLN A 37 14.56 22.20 19.60
C GLN A 37 13.82 23.10 20.60
N ALA A 38 13.82 24.43 20.39
CA ALA A 38 13.19 25.39 21.31
C ALA A 38 11.65 25.26 21.38
N MET A 39 11.01 24.64 20.38
CA MET A 39 9.55 24.56 20.26
C MET A 39 8.92 23.22 20.69
N SER A 40 9.69 22.26 21.21
CA SER A 40 9.21 20.90 21.56
C SER A 40 8.44 20.77 22.89
N LYS A 41 8.20 21.87 23.62
CA LYS A 41 7.64 21.81 24.99
C LYS A 41 6.11 21.89 25.01
N SER A 42 5.42 20.86 24.51
CA SER A 42 4.06 20.45 24.90
C SER A 42 3.49 19.50 23.83
N ALA A 43 3.79 18.20 23.91
CA ALA A 43 3.03 17.22 23.14
C ALA A 43 1.60 17.19 23.68
N ALA A 44 0.63 17.66 22.89
CA ALA A 44 -0.78 17.48 23.21
C ALA A 44 -1.08 15.97 23.34
N GLN A 45 -1.96 15.62 24.27
CA GLN A 45 -2.40 14.24 24.44
C GLN A 45 -2.93 13.68 23.10
N PRO A 46 -2.49 12.49 22.67
CA PRO A 46 -2.93 11.90 21.41
C PRO A 46 -4.45 11.71 21.44
N SER A 47 -5.13 11.93 20.32
CA SER A 47 -6.57 11.61 20.27
C SER A 47 -6.78 10.11 20.36
N TRP A 48 -8.04 9.70 20.50
CA TRP A 48 -8.41 8.30 20.40
C TRP A 48 -8.02 7.69 19.04
N GLN A 49 -8.09 8.45 17.94
CA GLN A 49 -7.67 7.99 16.61
C GLN A 49 -6.16 7.76 16.56
N GLU A 50 -5.37 8.73 17.04
CA GLU A 50 -3.91 8.62 17.09
C GLU A 50 -3.49 7.46 18.01
N SER A 51 -4.10 7.35 19.19
CA SER A 51 -3.84 6.27 20.15
C SER A 51 -4.19 4.89 19.59
N LEU A 52 -5.33 4.78 18.91
CA LEU A 52 -5.72 3.53 18.26
C LEU A 52 -4.73 3.19 17.14
N PHE A 53 -4.46 4.13 16.23
CA PHE A 53 -3.52 3.91 15.12
C PHE A 53 -2.15 3.44 15.62
N LEU A 54 -1.59 4.11 16.64
CA LEU A 54 -0.30 3.76 17.23
C LEU A 54 -0.24 2.31 17.74
N SER A 55 -1.38 1.72 18.11
CA SER A 55 -1.45 0.34 18.63
C SER A 55 -1.56 -0.75 17.56
N ILE A 56 -1.78 -0.40 16.28
CA ILE A 56 -2.06 -1.38 15.21
C ILE A 56 -0.81 -1.96 14.55
N PRO A 57 0.19 -1.17 14.12
CA PRO A 57 1.39 -1.71 13.49
C PRO A 57 2.08 -2.74 14.39
N SER A 58 2.45 -3.90 13.85
CA SER A 58 3.08 -4.97 14.64
C SER A 58 4.26 -5.63 13.95
N ASN A 59 5.26 -6.04 14.74
CA ASN A 59 6.48 -6.67 14.26
C ASN A 59 6.17 -7.92 13.42
N SER A 60 5.25 -8.77 13.89
CA SER A 60 4.89 -10.03 13.21
C SER A 60 4.24 -9.81 11.85
N SER A 61 3.39 -8.79 11.74
CA SER A 61 2.66 -8.46 10.53
C SER A 61 3.55 -7.76 9.51
N ALA A 62 4.40 -6.82 9.95
CA ALA A 62 5.41 -6.18 9.13
C ALA A 62 6.40 -7.21 8.57
N ARG A 63 6.88 -8.13 9.44
CA ARG A 63 7.78 -9.22 9.04
C ARG A 63 7.15 -10.13 7.99
N ALA A 64 5.94 -10.63 8.24
CA ALA A 64 5.25 -11.53 7.31
C ALA A 64 4.98 -10.84 5.95
N SER A 65 4.66 -9.54 5.96
CA SER A 65 4.46 -8.78 4.74
C SER A 65 5.76 -8.64 3.96
N LEU A 66 6.86 -8.29 4.62
CA LEU A 66 8.16 -8.17 3.98
C LEU A 66 8.65 -9.52 3.42
N GLU A 67 8.53 -10.59 4.20
CA GLU A 67 8.90 -11.96 3.78
C GLU A 67 8.15 -12.38 2.52
N TYR A 68 6.85 -12.07 2.43
CA TYR A 68 6.07 -12.39 1.25
C TYR A 68 6.49 -11.57 0.03
N ILE A 69 6.63 -10.25 0.18
CA ILE A 69 6.93 -9.37 -0.95
C ILE A 69 8.32 -9.67 -1.52
N THR A 70 9.28 -9.99 -0.65
CA THR A 70 10.66 -10.32 -1.00
C THR A 70 10.87 -11.82 -1.31
N SER A 71 9.80 -12.62 -1.38
CA SER A 71 9.90 -14.06 -1.66
C SER A 71 10.30 -14.41 -3.09
N LYS A 72 10.19 -13.45 -4.01
CA LYS A 72 10.52 -13.59 -5.43
C LYS A 72 11.15 -12.31 -5.96
N PRO A 73 12.06 -12.39 -6.95
CA PRO A 73 12.53 -11.18 -7.59
C PRO A 73 11.41 -10.44 -8.31
N HIS A 74 11.36 -9.12 -8.20
CA HIS A 74 10.28 -8.30 -8.75
C HIS A 74 10.79 -6.99 -9.37
N VAL A 75 11.72 -7.16 -10.33
CA VAL A 75 12.21 -6.10 -11.21
C VAL A 75 11.05 -5.47 -11.98
N ALA A 76 11.08 -4.14 -12.14
CA ALA A 76 10.03 -3.37 -12.80
C ALA A 76 9.62 -4.00 -14.14
N GLY A 77 8.31 -4.07 -14.40
CA GLY A 77 7.75 -4.59 -15.65
C GLY A 77 7.87 -6.11 -15.84
N THR A 78 8.44 -6.83 -14.87
CA THR A 78 8.40 -8.29 -14.84
C THR A 78 7.10 -8.80 -14.23
N VAL A 79 6.88 -10.09 -14.36
CA VAL A 79 5.79 -10.78 -13.66
C VAL A 79 5.87 -10.67 -12.15
N GLY A 80 7.10 -10.67 -11.59
CA GLY A 80 7.28 -10.54 -10.15
C GLY A 80 6.71 -9.21 -9.67
N ASP A 81 7.01 -8.13 -10.39
CA ASP A 81 6.46 -6.80 -10.12
C ASP A 81 4.93 -6.77 -10.20
N LEU A 82 4.32 -7.33 -11.26
CA LEU A 82 2.86 -7.43 -11.36
C LEU A 82 2.25 -8.22 -10.19
N HIS A 83 2.85 -9.36 -9.82
CA HIS A 83 2.36 -10.18 -8.73
C HIS A 83 2.39 -9.43 -7.39
N MET A 84 3.46 -8.67 -7.14
CA MET A 84 3.54 -7.83 -5.94
C MET A 84 2.56 -6.65 -6.00
N ALA A 85 2.27 -6.10 -7.19
CA ALA A 85 1.24 -5.09 -7.38
C ALA A 85 -0.15 -5.61 -7.00
N GLU A 86 -0.50 -6.81 -7.47
CA GLU A 86 -1.76 -7.48 -7.13
C GLU A 86 -1.85 -7.72 -5.61
N TYR A 87 -0.77 -8.20 -4.99
CA TYR A 87 -0.72 -8.41 -3.55
C TYR A 87 -0.94 -7.13 -2.74
N VAL A 88 -0.30 -6.02 -3.11
CA VAL A 88 -0.49 -4.73 -2.43
C VAL A 88 -1.92 -4.22 -2.61
N ARG A 89 -2.46 -4.27 -3.84
CA ARG A 89 -3.85 -3.90 -4.13
C ARG A 89 -4.84 -4.69 -3.29
N ASP A 90 -4.68 -6.01 -3.27
CA ASP A 90 -5.60 -6.89 -2.55
C ASP A 90 -5.45 -6.74 -1.03
N SER A 91 -4.25 -6.39 -0.55
CA SER A 91 -4.03 -6.01 0.84
C SER A 91 -4.76 -4.72 1.21
N PHE A 92 -4.71 -3.66 0.39
CA PHE A 92 -5.51 -2.46 0.63
C PHE A 92 -7.02 -2.75 0.65
N ARG A 93 -7.50 -3.56 -0.29
CA ARG A 93 -8.93 -3.94 -0.36
C ARG A 93 -9.41 -4.71 0.86
N ARG A 94 -8.57 -5.60 1.42
CA ARG A 94 -8.88 -6.31 2.68
C ARG A 94 -9.08 -5.35 3.87
N GLU A 95 -8.40 -4.21 3.86
CA GLU A 95 -8.56 -3.17 4.87
C GLU A 95 -9.77 -2.24 4.62
N GLY A 96 -10.57 -2.50 3.58
CA GLY A 96 -11.73 -1.68 3.21
C GLY A 96 -11.37 -0.41 2.43
N ILE A 97 -10.16 -0.35 1.86
CA ILE A 97 -9.67 0.78 1.06
C ILE A 97 -9.86 0.43 -0.43
N THR A 98 -10.53 1.32 -1.18
CA THR A 98 -10.65 1.15 -2.63
C THR A 98 -9.28 1.23 -3.26
N ALA A 99 -8.84 0.21 -4.00
CA ALA A 99 -7.53 0.19 -4.65
C ALA A 99 -7.60 -0.40 -6.05
N GLU A 100 -6.83 0.17 -6.98
CA GLU A 100 -6.77 -0.22 -8.39
C GLU A 100 -5.33 -0.28 -8.90
N LEU A 101 -5.12 -1.08 -9.95
CA LEU A 101 -3.86 -1.06 -10.70
C LEU A 101 -3.94 0.05 -11.74
N ASP A 102 -2.85 0.80 -11.88
CA ASP A 102 -2.67 1.85 -12.88
C ASP A 102 -1.46 1.48 -13.75
N PRO A 103 -1.66 0.78 -14.88
CA PRO A 103 -0.57 0.37 -15.76
C PRO A 103 -0.04 1.55 -16.57
N GLN A 104 1.26 1.83 -16.44
CA GLN A 104 1.97 2.86 -17.19
C GLN A 104 2.93 2.21 -18.18
N LYS A 105 2.79 2.50 -19.47
CA LYS A 105 3.68 1.95 -20.51
C LYS A 105 4.94 2.79 -20.61
N VAL A 106 6.09 2.18 -20.34
CA VAL A 106 7.38 2.87 -20.22
C VAL A 106 8.49 2.12 -20.96
N LEU A 107 9.64 2.77 -21.19
CA LEU A 107 10.84 2.13 -21.71
C LEU A 107 11.65 1.47 -20.58
N LEU A 108 11.88 0.16 -20.70
CA LEU A 108 12.69 -0.63 -19.78
C LEU A 108 13.90 -1.25 -20.50
N THR A 109 14.87 -1.69 -19.71
CA THR A 109 16.05 -2.41 -20.20
C THR A 109 16.38 -3.62 -19.34
N TYR A 110 16.80 -4.71 -19.96
CA TYR A 110 17.19 -5.94 -19.28
C TYR A 110 18.49 -6.51 -19.85
N PRO A 111 19.32 -7.16 -19.02
CA PRO A 111 20.56 -7.76 -19.45
C PRO A 111 20.32 -9.02 -20.30
N ILE A 112 21.15 -9.22 -21.32
CA ILE A 112 21.22 -10.46 -22.08
C ILE A 112 22.52 -11.20 -21.79
N ARG A 113 23.66 -10.49 -21.92
CA ARG A 113 24.99 -10.99 -21.56
C ARG A 113 25.95 -9.84 -21.33
N SER A 114 26.97 -10.09 -20.52
CA SER A 114 28.06 -9.16 -20.27
C SER A 114 29.38 -9.92 -20.15
N ALA A 115 30.49 -9.25 -20.49
CA ALA A 115 31.83 -9.75 -20.28
C ALA A 115 32.78 -8.59 -20.01
N LEU A 116 33.75 -8.79 -19.12
CA LEU A 116 34.83 -7.85 -18.88
C LEU A 116 36.13 -8.64 -18.75
N GLN A 117 37.04 -8.47 -19.71
CA GLN A 117 38.19 -9.36 -19.89
C GLN A 117 39.47 -8.55 -20.06
N LEU A 118 40.50 -8.88 -19.29
CA LEU A 118 41.85 -8.40 -19.51
C LEU A 118 42.48 -9.22 -20.64
N VAL A 119 42.89 -8.56 -21.72
CA VAL A 119 43.46 -9.19 -22.91
C VAL A 119 44.89 -8.70 -23.15
N ASP A 120 45.75 -9.61 -23.62
CA ASP A 120 47.12 -9.26 -24.01
C ASP A 120 47.19 -8.66 -25.43
N SER A 121 48.41 -8.33 -25.87
CA SER A 121 48.67 -7.77 -27.21
C SER A 121 48.27 -8.69 -28.38
N THR A 122 48.07 -9.98 -28.13
CA THR A 122 47.58 -10.97 -29.12
C THR A 122 46.06 -11.11 -29.11
N GLY A 123 45.37 -10.47 -28.17
CA GLY A 123 43.93 -10.59 -27.96
C GLY A 123 43.54 -11.81 -27.12
N ARG A 124 44.50 -12.51 -26.50
CA ARG A 124 44.22 -13.64 -25.62
C ARG A 124 43.76 -13.12 -24.25
N VAL A 125 42.72 -13.74 -23.71
CA VAL A 125 42.22 -13.45 -22.35
C VAL A 125 43.25 -13.94 -21.32
N VAL A 126 43.75 -13.00 -20.51
CA VAL A 126 44.69 -13.22 -19.40
C VAL A 126 43.92 -13.44 -18.10
N SER A 127 42.89 -12.62 -17.87
CA SER A 127 41.99 -12.71 -16.73
C SER A 127 40.62 -12.17 -17.13
N ALA A 128 39.57 -12.54 -16.40
CA ALA A 128 38.22 -12.08 -16.65
C ALA A 128 37.47 -11.81 -15.34
N ALA A 129 36.63 -10.79 -15.35
CA ALA A 129 35.66 -10.58 -14.28
C ALA A 129 34.70 -11.76 -14.23
N LYS A 130 34.33 -12.16 -13.02
CA LYS A 130 33.32 -13.17 -12.77
C LYS A 130 31.93 -12.66 -13.16
N LEU A 131 31.65 -11.38 -12.89
CA LEU A 131 30.34 -10.75 -13.11
C LEU A 131 29.19 -11.54 -12.48
N ALA A 132 29.48 -12.18 -11.35
CA ALA A 132 28.49 -12.96 -10.62
C ALA A 132 28.67 -12.82 -9.11
N GLU A 133 27.55 -12.54 -8.45
CA GLU A 133 27.42 -12.55 -7.00
C GLU A 133 27.47 -14.00 -6.49
N ASP A 134 28.08 -14.26 -5.34
CA ASP A 134 28.19 -15.59 -4.72
C ASP A 134 26.86 -16.13 -4.20
N VAL A 135 26.73 -17.47 -4.22
CA VAL A 135 25.71 -18.16 -3.42
C VAL A 135 26.20 -18.23 -1.99
N LEU A 136 25.35 -17.82 -1.06
CA LEU A 136 25.56 -17.92 0.36
C LEU A 136 24.70 -19.05 0.91
N GLN A 137 25.28 -19.87 1.79
CA GLN A 137 24.55 -20.96 2.42
C GLN A 137 23.50 -20.43 3.42
N GLU A 138 23.79 -19.28 4.01
CA GLU A 138 22.96 -18.57 4.98
C GLU A 138 21.75 -17.89 4.33
N ASP A 139 21.79 -17.64 3.02
CA ASP A 139 20.73 -16.96 2.29
C ASP A 139 20.38 -17.69 1.00
N ASN A 140 19.33 -18.51 1.08
CA ASN A 140 18.83 -19.29 -0.05
C ASN A 140 18.35 -18.41 -1.23
N THR A 141 18.08 -17.12 -1.02
CA THR A 141 17.66 -16.22 -2.11
C THR A 141 18.83 -15.78 -2.99
N SER A 142 20.07 -15.94 -2.51
CA SER A 142 21.30 -15.61 -3.24
C SER A 142 21.53 -16.48 -4.49
N ASP A 143 20.98 -17.70 -4.53
CA ASP A 143 21.03 -18.56 -5.73
C ASP A 143 19.86 -18.26 -6.69
N THR A 144 20.00 -17.15 -7.42
CA THR A 144 18.98 -16.67 -8.36
C THR A 144 19.58 -16.41 -9.73
N TRP A 145 18.76 -16.46 -10.79
CA TRP A 145 19.21 -16.13 -12.14
C TRP A 145 19.86 -14.74 -12.21
N TRP A 146 19.35 -13.78 -11.44
CA TRP A 146 19.84 -12.40 -11.41
C TRP A 146 21.29 -12.26 -10.94
N ARG A 147 21.82 -13.22 -10.15
CA ARG A 147 23.19 -13.15 -9.64
C ARG A 147 24.26 -13.12 -10.73
N ASN A 148 23.97 -13.70 -11.90
CA ASN A 148 24.87 -13.76 -13.06
C ASN A 148 24.56 -12.70 -14.12
N HIS A 149 23.64 -11.77 -13.84
CA HIS A 149 23.12 -10.79 -14.80
C HIS A 149 23.14 -9.39 -14.16
N THR A 150 24.33 -8.94 -13.77
CA THR A 150 24.55 -7.59 -13.26
C THR A 150 24.53 -6.59 -14.43
N PHE A 151 23.88 -5.44 -14.25
CA PHE A 151 23.75 -4.44 -15.30
C PHE A 151 23.38 -3.06 -14.75
N ASN A 152 23.66 -2.04 -15.54
CA ASN A 152 23.10 -0.71 -15.36
C ASN A 152 22.00 -0.48 -16.40
N ALA A 153 20.81 -0.13 -15.94
CA ALA A 153 19.67 0.11 -16.83
C ALA A 153 19.91 1.36 -17.70
N PHE A 154 19.49 1.26 -18.96
CA PHE A 154 19.76 2.20 -20.05
C PHE A 154 21.20 2.25 -20.56
N SER A 155 22.09 1.36 -20.13
CA SER A 155 23.35 1.16 -20.86
C SER A 155 23.04 0.66 -22.28
N PRO A 156 23.57 1.30 -23.33
CA PRO A 156 23.50 0.76 -24.68
C PRO A 156 24.33 -0.52 -24.79
N SER A 157 24.04 -1.33 -25.81
CA SER A 157 24.85 -2.50 -26.14
C SER A 157 26.13 -2.08 -26.87
N GLY A 158 27.23 -2.79 -26.64
CA GLY A 158 28.50 -2.55 -27.33
C GLY A 158 29.59 -3.54 -26.95
N ASP A 159 30.62 -3.63 -27.80
CA ASP A 159 31.82 -4.45 -27.61
C ASP A 159 33.04 -3.57 -27.85
N VAL A 160 33.72 -3.19 -26.78
CA VAL A 160 34.81 -2.20 -26.77
C VAL A 160 36.06 -2.87 -26.24
N THR A 161 37.18 -2.77 -26.98
CA THR A 161 38.51 -3.17 -26.49
C THR A 161 39.44 -1.97 -26.45
N ALA A 162 39.78 -1.51 -25.24
CA ALA A 162 40.59 -0.31 -25.06
C ALA A 162 41.40 -0.35 -23.74
N PRO A 163 42.40 0.53 -23.57
CA PRO A 163 43.06 0.72 -22.28
C PRO A 163 42.08 1.23 -21.22
N VAL A 164 42.34 0.95 -19.93
CA VAL A 164 41.53 1.47 -18.81
C VAL A 164 42.23 2.64 -18.12
N VAL A 165 41.47 3.67 -17.74
CA VAL A 165 41.91 4.77 -16.86
C VAL A 165 41.05 4.76 -15.59
N TYR A 166 41.68 4.90 -14.43
CA TYR A 166 40.96 5.03 -13.16
C TYR A 166 40.62 6.50 -12.89
N ALA A 167 39.32 6.79 -12.84
CA ALA A 167 38.78 8.13 -12.74
C ALA A 167 38.07 8.42 -11.41
N ASN A 168 38.51 7.77 -10.31
CA ASN A 168 37.99 8.01 -8.96
C ASN A 168 36.46 7.92 -8.92
N PHE A 169 35.75 8.95 -8.44
CA PHE A 169 34.30 8.96 -8.38
C PHE A 169 33.65 9.37 -9.71
N GLY A 170 34.40 9.65 -10.77
CA GLY A 170 33.84 10.09 -12.05
C GLY A 170 33.19 11.47 -12.00
N LEU A 171 33.64 12.34 -11.08
CA LEU A 171 33.20 13.72 -11.00
C LEU A 171 33.87 14.57 -12.09
N PRO A 172 33.27 15.71 -12.50
CA PRO A 172 33.93 16.63 -13.43
C PRO A 172 35.34 17.02 -12.98
N GLU A 173 35.55 17.20 -11.67
CA GLU A 173 36.83 17.55 -11.07
C GLU A 173 37.85 16.40 -11.12
N ASP A 174 37.39 15.14 -11.07
CA ASP A 174 38.26 13.96 -11.20
C ASP A 174 38.84 13.89 -12.61
N PHE A 175 38.01 14.10 -13.64
CA PHE A 175 38.46 14.15 -15.03
C PHE A 175 39.38 15.35 -15.30
N ALA A 176 39.09 16.51 -14.69
CA ALA A 176 39.96 17.67 -14.77
C ALA A 176 41.33 17.41 -14.11
N ALA A 177 41.35 16.75 -12.95
CA ALA A 177 42.57 16.37 -12.25
C ALA A 177 43.41 15.37 -13.05
N LEU A 178 42.79 14.38 -13.69
CA LEU A 178 43.46 13.45 -14.61
C LEU A 178 44.11 14.18 -15.78
N LYS A 179 43.37 15.09 -16.43
CA LYS A 179 43.88 15.90 -17.53
C LYS A 179 45.06 16.77 -17.09
N ALA A 180 44.97 17.40 -15.93
CA ALA A 180 46.06 18.20 -15.34
C ALA A 180 47.30 17.35 -15.00
N ALA A 181 47.09 16.08 -14.62
CA ALA A 181 48.17 15.12 -14.37
C ALA A 181 48.79 14.52 -15.64
N GLY A 182 48.26 14.86 -16.83
CA GLY A 182 48.70 14.37 -18.12
C GLY A 182 48.12 13.01 -18.53
N VAL A 183 47.01 12.59 -17.94
CA VAL A 183 46.30 11.34 -18.27
C VAL A 183 45.12 11.66 -19.19
N ASP A 184 45.15 11.11 -20.41
CA ASP A 184 44.07 11.29 -21.39
C ASP A 184 43.06 10.14 -21.32
N VAL A 185 41.79 10.48 -21.13
CA VAL A 185 40.67 9.52 -21.03
C VAL A 185 40.08 9.21 -22.40
N ARG A 186 40.37 10.02 -23.43
CA ARG A 186 39.81 9.83 -24.77
C ARG A 186 40.22 8.47 -25.34
N GLY A 187 39.24 7.71 -25.83
CA GLY A 187 39.50 6.40 -26.41
C GLY A 187 39.75 5.27 -25.40
N THR A 188 39.46 5.49 -24.11
CA THR A 188 39.70 4.53 -23.02
C THR A 188 38.38 3.98 -22.43
N ILE A 189 38.48 2.96 -21.57
CA ILE A 189 37.42 2.56 -20.66
C ILE A 189 37.65 3.27 -19.33
N ALA A 190 36.67 4.03 -18.84
CA ALA A 190 36.75 4.70 -17.55
C ALA A 190 36.34 3.75 -16.41
N LEU A 191 37.25 3.42 -15.50
CA LEU A 191 36.94 2.70 -14.27
C LEU A 191 36.70 3.70 -13.14
N MET A 192 35.53 3.65 -12.52
CA MET A 192 35.07 4.61 -11.52
C MET A 192 34.48 3.89 -10.31
N ARG A 193 34.51 4.52 -9.14
CA ARG A 193 33.83 4.04 -7.95
C ARG A 193 32.48 4.74 -7.73
N TYR A 194 31.52 4.02 -7.15
CA TYR A 194 30.25 4.55 -6.68
C TYR A 194 30.42 5.59 -5.56
N GLY A 195 29.36 6.37 -5.29
CA GLY A 195 29.36 7.45 -4.29
C GLY A 195 29.58 8.85 -4.86
N LYS A 196 29.42 9.89 -4.03
CA LYS A 196 29.55 11.34 -4.31
C LYS A 196 28.57 11.95 -5.33
N CYS A 197 28.31 11.29 -6.45
CA CYS A 197 27.29 11.68 -7.41
C CYS A 197 26.49 10.47 -7.89
N PHE A 198 25.30 10.73 -8.40
CA PHE A 198 24.46 9.72 -9.03
C PHE A 198 25.17 9.04 -10.22
N ARG A 199 24.99 7.73 -10.34
CA ARG A 199 25.71 6.86 -11.30
C ARG A 199 25.47 7.24 -12.76
N GLY A 200 24.29 7.72 -13.13
CA GLY A 200 24.02 8.24 -14.47
C GLY A 200 24.93 9.41 -14.85
N LEU A 201 25.28 10.26 -13.88
CA LEU A 201 26.16 11.40 -14.12
C LEU A 201 27.63 10.98 -14.27
N LYS A 202 28.06 9.88 -13.65
CA LYS A 202 29.38 9.28 -13.90
C LYS A 202 29.49 8.85 -15.36
N ALA A 203 28.48 8.17 -15.89
CA ALA A 203 28.40 7.78 -17.30
C ALA A 203 28.39 9.01 -18.22
N MET A 204 27.60 10.04 -17.90
CA MET A 204 27.57 11.30 -18.64
C MET A 204 28.95 11.97 -18.68
N ASN A 205 29.64 12.04 -17.54
CA ASN A 205 30.95 12.69 -17.43
C ASN A 205 32.04 11.91 -18.17
N ALA A 206 32.04 10.57 -18.06
CA ALA A 206 32.95 9.71 -18.82
C ALA A 206 32.76 9.88 -20.34
N GLN A 207 31.51 9.91 -20.80
CA GLN A 207 31.18 10.17 -22.21
C GLN A 207 31.67 11.56 -22.65
N LYS A 208 31.42 12.61 -21.85
CA LYS A 208 31.91 13.97 -22.13
C LYS A 208 33.44 14.06 -22.15
N ALA A 209 34.13 13.24 -21.35
CA ALA A 209 35.58 13.13 -21.36
C ALA A 209 36.14 12.32 -22.55
N GLY A 210 35.26 11.71 -23.36
CA GLY A 210 35.62 10.94 -24.55
C GLY A 210 35.97 9.47 -24.28
N ALA A 211 35.57 8.91 -23.13
CA ALA A 211 35.65 7.48 -22.89
C ALA A 211 34.76 6.71 -23.88
N LEU A 212 35.18 5.49 -24.25
CA LEU A 212 34.42 4.59 -25.13
C LEU A 212 33.44 3.70 -24.38
N ALA A 213 33.72 3.43 -23.10
CA ALA A 213 32.87 2.67 -22.18
C ALA A 213 33.23 3.00 -20.73
N ALA A 214 32.43 2.55 -19.77
CA ALA A 214 32.68 2.76 -18.35
C ALA A 214 32.39 1.50 -17.51
N ALA A 215 33.21 1.28 -16.47
CA ALA A 215 32.94 0.30 -15.42
C ALA A 215 32.79 1.02 -14.09
N ILE A 216 31.81 0.62 -13.27
CA ILE A 216 31.54 1.23 -11.97
C ILE A 216 31.55 0.15 -10.88
N TYR A 217 32.27 0.38 -9.77
CA TYR A 217 32.34 -0.56 -8.63
C TYR A 217 32.12 0.13 -7.28
N SER A 218 31.71 -0.61 -6.26
CA SER A 218 31.58 -0.10 -4.89
C SER A 218 32.86 -0.36 -4.11
N ASP A 219 33.67 0.66 -3.84
CA ASP A 219 34.93 0.47 -3.13
C ASP A 219 34.68 0.15 -1.64
N PRO A 220 35.40 -0.81 -1.03
CA PRO A 220 35.17 -1.19 0.36
C PRO A 220 35.32 -0.06 1.37
N GLU A 221 35.99 1.05 1.00
CA GLU A 221 36.07 2.27 1.82
C GLU A 221 34.67 2.83 2.14
N GLN A 222 33.71 2.76 1.21
CA GLN A 222 32.39 3.36 1.40
C GLN A 222 31.41 2.44 2.14
N ASP A 223 31.32 1.17 1.73
CA ASP A 223 30.26 0.28 2.21
C ASP A 223 30.69 -1.19 2.37
N GLY A 224 31.99 -1.51 2.31
CA GLY A 224 32.51 -2.87 2.44
C GLY A 224 33.29 -3.12 3.74
N TYR A 225 34.30 -3.99 3.69
CA TYR A 225 35.05 -4.44 4.89
C TYR A 225 35.76 -3.32 5.68
N ALA A 226 35.94 -2.12 5.10
CA ALA A 226 36.50 -0.99 5.84
C ALA A 226 35.52 -0.41 6.87
N GLN A 227 34.22 -0.68 6.71
CA GLN A 227 33.16 -0.27 7.64
C GLN A 227 32.91 -1.32 8.74
N GLY A 228 33.25 -2.59 8.50
CA GLY A 228 33.10 -3.69 9.46
C GLY A 228 32.92 -5.05 8.79
N SER A 229 32.36 -6.02 9.52
CA SER A 229 32.06 -7.36 8.99
C SER A 229 31.08 -7.29 7.82
N VAL A 230 31.36 -8.08 6.78
CA VAL A 230 30.56 -8.14 5.55
C VAL A 230 29.53 -9.26 5.61
N TYR A 231 28.45 -9.12 4.84
CA TYR A 231 27.38 -10.12 4.73
C TYR A 231 27.92 -11.47 4.22
N PRO A 232 27.53 -12.63 4.78
CA PRO A 232 26.43 -12.87 5.73
C PRO A 232 26.76 -12.71 7.22
N TYR A 233 27.96 -12.25 7.58
CA TYR A 233 28.41 -12.13 8.97
C TYR A 233 28.42 -10.69 9.50
N GLY A 234 27.79 -9.78 8.75
CA GLY A 234 27.59 -8.38 9.13
C GLY A 234 26.82 -7.61 8.04
N PRO A 235 26.54 -6.32 8.24
CA PRO A 235 25.67 -5.54 7.36
C PRO A 235 26.36 -5.04 6.09
N TRP A 236 27.70 -5.13 6.01
CA TRP A 236 28.49 -4.47 4.98
C TRP A 236 28.67 -5.32 3.70
N ARG A 237 29.02 -4.65 2.60
CA ARG A 237 29.10 -5.22 1.25
C ARG A 237 30.13 -6.35 1.16
N PRO A 238 29.74 -7.56 0.74
CA PRO A 238 30.68 -8.64 0.46
C PRO A 238 31.35 -8.50 -0.91
N GLU A 239 32.42 -9.26 -1.12
CA GLU A 239 33.35 -9.09 -2.25
C GLU A 239 32.75 -9.21 -3.62
N SER A 240 31.84 -10.14 -3.81
CA SER A 240 31.18 -10.37 -5.09
C SER A 240 29.91 -9.53 -5.30
N SER A 241 29.47 -8.77 -4.30
CA SER A 241 28.27 -7.93 -4.38
C SER A 241 28.39 -6.86 -5.46
N VAL A 242 27.31 -6.68 -6.23
CA VAL A 242 27.26 -5.66 -7.29
C VAL A 242 26.06 -4.75 -7.08
N GLN A 243 26.32 -3.44 -7.09
CA GLN A 243 25.29 -2.42 -7.07
C GLN A 243 24.73 -2.20 -8.49
N ARG A 244 23.49 -2.67 -8.73
CA ARG A 244 22.71 -2.35 -9.94
C ARG A 244 22.19 -0.90 -9.88
N GLY A 245 21.58 -0.42 -10.96
CA GLY A 245 20.96 0.91 -10.96
C GLY A 245 20.78 1.51 -12.34
N SER A 246 19.79 2.40 -12.47
CA SER A 246 19.61 3.24 -13.65
C SER A 246 20.76 4.22 -13.84
N ILE A 247 21.16 4.42 -15.08
CA ILE A 247 22.13 5.44 -15.51
C ILE A 247 21.50 6.49 -16.43
N GLN A 248 20.17 6.65 -16.40
CA GLN A 248 19.49 7.80 -17.00
C GLN A 248 20.09 9.11 -16.46
N PHE A 249 20.09 10.19 -17.25
CA PHE A 249 20.51 11.50 -16.78
C PHE A 249 19.38 12.21 -16.04
N ILE A 250 18.99 11.63 -14.90
CA ILE A 250 17.78 12.02 -14.15
C ILE A 250 17.75 13.48 -13.71
N SER A 251 18.92 14.12 -13.52
CA SER A 251 19.01 15.54 -13.16
C SER A 251 18.63 16.48 -14.31
N LEU A 252 18.56 15.99 -15.56
CA LEU A 252 18.07 16.74 -16.72
C LEU A 252 16.55 16.60 -16.86
N CYS A 253 16.04 15.37 -16.73
CA CYS A 253 14.61 15.08 -16.70
C CYS A 253 14.36 13.71 -16.05
N ALA A 254 13.44 13.64 -15.08
CA ALA A 254 13.01 12.37 -14.47
C ALA A 254 11.94 11.67 -15.30
N GLY A 255 11.60 10.41 -14.98
CA GLY A 255 10.56 9.62 -15.65
C GLY A 255 11.00 9.01 -17.00
N ASP A 256 10.07 8.41 -17.74
CA ASP A 256 10.35 7.69 -18.99
C ASP A 256 11.06 8.56 -20.05
N PRO A 257 12.31 8.25 -20.46
CA PRO A 257 13.07 9.06 -21.41
C PRO A 257 12.47 9.06 -22.83
N THR A 258 11.47 8.23 -23.12
CA THR A 258 10.74 8.26 -24.40
C THR A 258 9.48 9.09 -24.33
N ARG A 259 8.91 9.26 -23.13
CA ARG A 259 7.54 9.77 -22.94
C ARG A 259 6.55 9.19 -23.97
N ALA A 260 6.73 7.91 -24.33
CA ALA A 260 6.02 7.29 -25.47
C ALA A 260 4.49 7.36 -25.32
N TYR A 261 4.00 7.57 -24.11
CA TYR A 261 2.58 7.77 -23.77
C TYR A 261 2.37 8.91 -22.77
N ALA A 262 3.19 9.97 -22.82
CA ALA A 262 3.01 11.12 -21.94
C ALA A 262 1.57 11.67 -21.99
N PRO A 263 1.00 12.03 -20.84
CA PRO A 263 -0.31 12.66 -20.78
C PRO A 263 -0.33 13.95 -21.58
N HIS A 264 -1.48 14.24 -22.19
CA HIS A 264 -1.74 15.43 -23.00
C HIS A 264 -0.99 15.53 -24.34
N GLY A 265 -0.32 14.45 -24.78
CA GLY A 265 0.26 14.35 -26.12
C GLY A 265 1.53 15.19 -26.34
N LYS A 266 2.17 15.67 -25.26
CA LYS A 266 3.46 16.37 -25.36
C LYS A 266 4.60 15.39 -25.54
N SER A 267 5.55 15.70 -26.42
CA SER A 267 6.77 14.90 -26.59
C SER A 267 7.75 15.11 -25.42
N VAL A 268 8.75 14.22 -25.30
CA VAL A 268 9.83 14.39 -24.31
C VAL A 268 10.61 15.68 -24.55
N GLU A 269 10.81 16.10 -25.79
CA GLU A 269 11.49 17.34 -26.16
C GLU A 269 10.69 18.57 -25.72
N GLU A 270 9.36 18.53 -25.84
CA GLU A 270 8.48 19.62 -25.40
C GLU A 270 8.48 19.76 -23.87
N LEU A 271 8.47 18.64 -23.14
CA LEU A 271 8.41 18.60 -21.68
C LEU A 271 9.77 18.85 -21.01
N CYS A 272 10.81 18.18 -21.49
CA CYS A 272 12.15 18.18 -20.88
C CYS A 272 13.09 19.19 -21.54
N GLY A 273 12.88 19.52 -22.82
CA GLY A 273 13.85 20.27 -23.63
C GLY A 273 15.01 19.42 -24.16
N TYR A 274 14.90 18.08 -24.09
CA TYR A 274 15.91 17.12 -24.49
C TYR A 274 15.30 15.98 -25.29
N SER A 275 16.06 15.45 -26.25
CA SER A 275 15.74 14.18 -26.91
C SER A 275 16.00 12.99 -26.00
N ARG A 276 15.43 11.83 -26.35
CA ARG A 276 15.70 10.56 -25.66
C ARG A 276 17.20 10.26 -25.56
N GLU A 277 17.93 10.43 -26.67
CA GLU A 277 19.36 10.13 -26.76
C GLU A 277 20.21 11.05 -25.88
N GLU A 278 19.72 12.25 -25.58
CA GLU A 278 20.35 13.19 -24.65
C GLU A 278 20.01 12.91 -23.17
N LEU A 279 19.04 12.04 -22.89
CA LEU A 279 18.62 11.67 -21.54
C LEU A 279 19.19 10.33 -21.07
N ILE A 280 19.84 9.55 -21.94
CA ILE A 280 20.46 8.27 -21.61
C ILE A 280 21.90 8.16 -22.16
N PRO A 281 22.77 7.33 -21.56
CA PRO A 281 24.13 7.14 -22.04
C PRO A 281 24.21 6.57 -23.46
N GLN A 282 25.24 7.00 -24.19
CA GLN A 282 25.58 6.54 -25.54
C GLN A 282 26.83 5.64 -25.56
N ILE A 283 27.44 5.40 -24.40
CA ILE A 283 28.57 4.48 -24.22
C ILE A 283 28.15 3.29 -23.34
N PRO A 284 28.67 2.06 -23.58
CA PRO A 284 28.41 0.93 -22.71
C PRO A 284 28.90 1.18 -21.28
N VAL A 285 28.09 0.79 -20.29
CA VAL A 285 28.41 0.92 -18.86
C VAL A 285 28.07 -0.37 -18.13
N LEU A 286 28.99 -0.86 -17.30
CA LEU A 286 28.82 -2.11 -16.57
C LEU A 286 29.13 -1.92 -15.07
N PRO A 287 28.24 -2.35 -14.16
CA PRO A 287 28.56 -2.41 -12.75
C PRO A 287 29.30 -3.71 -12.43
N ILE A 288 30.36 -3.62 -11.61
CA ILE A 288 31.19 -4.75 -11.22
C ILE A 288 31.41 -4.77 -9.71
N SER A 289 31.76 -5.95 -9.20
CA SER A 289 32.08 -6.15 -7.79
C SER A 289 33.45 -5.55 -7.46
N TYR A 290 33.75 -5.28 -6.19
CA TYR A 290 35.10 -4.80 -5.85
C TYR A 290 36.17 -5.88 -6.01
N GLY A 291 35.80 -7.17 -5.88
CA GLY A 291 36.68 -8.28 -6.23
C GLY A 291 37.05 -8.28 -7.71
N ASP A 292 36.07 -8.07 -8.59
CA ASP A 292 36.32 -7.93 -10.04
C ASP A 292 37.12 -6.66 -10.37
N ALA A 293 36.83 -5.55 -9.69
CA ALA A 293 37.53 -4.28 -9.91
C ALA A 293 39.03 -4.37 -9.56
N ALA A 294 39.38 -5.15 -8.53
CA ALA A 294 40.77 -5.36 -8.12
C ALA A 294 41.65 -5.91 -9.25
N ILE A 295 41.12 -6.81 -10.10
CA ILE A 295 41.82 -7.36 -11.28
C ILE A 295 42.26 -6.23 -12.22
N PHE A 296 41.35 -5.30 -12.50
CA PHE A 296 41.61 -4.24 -13.47
C PHE A 296 42.43 -3.09 -12.87
N LEU A 297 42.21 -2.75 -11.60
CA LEU A 297 43.01 -1.75 -10.90
C LEU A 297 44.47 -2.19 -10.74
N ASP A 298 44.73 -3.47 -10.46
CA ASP A 298 46.09 -4.02 -10.37
C ASP A 298 46.81 -4.04 -11.73
N SER A 299 46.05 -4.12 -12.83
CA SER A 299 46.60 -4.04 -14.20
C SER A 299 46.99 -2.63 -14.66
N LEU A 300 46.68 -1.59 -13.87
CA LEU A 300 46.94 -0.20 -14.25
C LEU A 300 48.44 0.13 -14.20
N GLY A 301 48.92 0.80 -15.24
CA GLY A 301 50.23 1.43 -15.27
C GLY A 301 50.15 2.88 -14.81
N GLY A 302 51.14 3.69 -15.21
CA GLY A 302 51.13 5.13 -14.95
C GLY A 302 51.47 5.53 -13.52
N LYS A 303 51.18 6.79 -13.18
CA LYS A 303 51.50 7.38 -11.88
C LYS A 303 50.60 6.82 -10.78
N GLU A 304 51.11 6.81 -9.56
CA GLU A 304 50.30 6.53 -8.38
C GLU A 304 49.20 7.59 -8.25
N ALA A 305 48.00 7.13 -7.90
CA ALA A 305 46.85 8.00 -7.74
C ALA A 305 47.02 8.91 -6.51
N PRO A 306 46.53 10.17 -6.57
CA PRO A 306 46.57 11.07 -5.43
C PRO A 306 45.80 10.49 -4.23
N ALA A 307 46.08 10.98 -3.02
CA ALA A 307 45.45 10.46 -1.80
C ALA A 307 43.91 10.47 -1.85
N SER A 308 43.30 11.49 -2.47
CA SER A 308 41.85 11.60 -2.65
C SER A 308 41.24 10.55 -3.59
N PHE A 309 42.06 9.85 -4.37
CA PHE A 309 41.63 8.81 -5.31
C PHE A 309 41.77 7.40 -4.72
N LYS A 310 42.50 7.25 -3.61
CA LYS A 310 42.71 5.95 -2.97
C LYS A 310 41.42 5.48 -2.29
N GLY A 311 41.18 4.18 -2.35
CA GLY A 311 40.14 3.48 -1.59
C GLY A 311 40.75 2.47 -0.63
N ALA A 312 39.98 1.45 -0.25
CA ALA A 312 40.39 0.48 0.77
C ALA A 312 40.97 -0.83 0.22
N LEU A 313 40.98 -1.06 -1.09
CA LEU A 313 41.54 -2.28 -1.69
C LEU A 313 43.05 -2.39 -1.40
N ASN A 314 43.53 -3.61 -1.14
CA ASN A 314 44.93 -3.88 -0.83
C ASN A 314 45.81 -3.91 -2.11
N ILE A 315 45.83 -2.80 -2.84
CA ILE A 315 46.56 -2.58 -4.09
C ILE A 315 47.15 -1.17 -4.12
N THR A 316 48.13 -0.94 -4.99
CA THR A 316 48.56 0.42 -5.30
C THR A 316 47.64 1.02 -6.35
N TYR A 317 46.76 1.94 -5.95
CA TYR A 317 45.92 2.66 -6.90
C TYR A 317 46.78 3.50 -7.84
N ARG A 318 46.64 3.27 -9.14
CA ARG A 318 47.26 4.06 -10.21
C ARG A 318 46.19 4.67 -11.10
N THR A 319 46.49 5.78 -11.74
CA THR A 319 45.52 6.45 -12.64
C THR A 319 45.44 5.80 -14.02
N GLY A 320 46.41 4.96 -14.38
CA GLY A 320 46.48 4.35 -15.70
C GLY A 320 47.16 5.25 -16.76
N PRO A 321 47.06 4.89 -18.05
CA PRO A 321 46.28 3.77 -18.59
C PRO A 321 46.82 2.39 -18.15
N THR A 322 46.14 1.30 -18.52
CA THR A 322 46.66 -0.08 -18.38
C THR A 322 48.09 -0.19 -18.88
N GLN A 323 48.87 -1.12 -18.30
CA GLN A 323 50.23 -1.39 -18.78
C GLN A 323 50.23 -1.71 -20.29
N MET A 324 51.28 -1.32 -21.00
CA MET A 324 51.33 -1.33 -22.48
C MET A 324 51.00 -2.70 -23.11
N GLN A 325 51.25 -3.80 -22.40
CA GLN A 325 50.96 -5.15 -22.88
C GLN A 325 49.49 -5.58 -22.72
N TYR A 326 48.65 -4.80 -22.04
CA TYR A 326 47.27 -5.14 -21.73
C TYR A 326 46.24 -4.12 -22.21
N LYS A 327 45.08 -4.62 -22.63
CA LYS A 327 43.84 -3.87 -22.83
C LYS A 327 42.70 -4.58 -22.12
N VAL A 328 41.55 -3.93 -22.00
CA VAL A 328 40.34 -4.54 -21.49
C VAL A 328 39.29 -4.58 -22.58
N ARG A 329 38.69 -5.75 -22.78
CA ARG A 329 37.49 -5.95 -23.61
C ARG A 329 36.26 -5.92 -22.71
N MET A 330 35.36 -4.99 -22.96
CA MET A 330 34.04 -4.89 -22.34
C MET A 330 32.98 -5.19 -23.38
N GLN A 331 32.16 -6.21 -23.10
CA GLN A 331 30.95 -6.52 -23.86
C GLN A 331 29.74 -6.29 -22.97
N VAL A 332 28.77 -5.51 -23.45
CA VAL A 332 27.47 -5.30 -22.82
C VAL A 332 26.41 -5.53 -23.88
N ASP A 333 25.49 -6.44 -23.63
CA ASP A 333 24.32 -6.65 -24.48
C ASP A 333 23.05 -6.55 -23.63
N ASN A 334 22.27 -5.49 -23.86
CA ASN A 334 21.02 -5.18 -23.18
C ASN A 334 19.86 -5.15 -24.17
N HIS A 335 18.70 -5.65 -23.74
CA HIS A 335 17.45 -5.57 -24.47
C HIS A 335 16.63 -4.38 -24.00
N PHE A 336 16.34 -3.44 -24.90
CA PHE A 336 15.37 -2.37 -24.67
C PHE A 336 13.98 -2.86 -25.07
N GLN A 337 13.00 -2.70 -24.18
CA GLN A 337 11.61 -3.02 -24.48
C GLN A 337 10.67 -1.95 -23.91
N SER A 338 9.58 -1.69 -24.62
CA SER A 338 8.47 -0.93 -24.05
C SER A 338 7.50 -1.89 -23.39
N SER A 339 7.22 -1.70 -22.11
CA SER A 339 6.38 -2.60 -21.31
C SER A 339 5.67 -1.83 -20.20
N PRO A 340 4.53 -2.34 -19.71
CA PRO A 340 3.86 -1.73 -18.58
C PRO A 340 4.65 -1.93 -17.28
N VAL A 341 4.65 -0.89 -16.45
CA VAL A 341 4.85 -0.97 -14.99
C VAL A 341 3.50 -0.73 -14.31
N TRP A 342 3.27 -1.29 -13.13
CA TRP A 342 1.95 -1.24 -12.47
C TRP A 342 2.01 -0.46 -11.17
N ASN A 343 1.50 0.77 -11.19
CA ASN A 343 1.23 1.49 -9.95
C ASN A 343 0.01 0.86 -9.26
N VAL A 344 -0.06 0.96 -7.93
CA VAL A 344 -1.25 0.66 -7.15
C VAL A 344 -1.69 1.92 -6.45
N VAL A 345 -2.93 2.35 -6.67
CA VAL A 345 -3.48 3.56 -6.04
C VAL A 345 -4.69 3.17 -5.19
N GLY A 346 -4.51 3.24 -3.88
CA GLY A 346 -5.54 3.14 -2.86
C GLY A 346 -6.13 4.52 -2.54
N LYS A 347 -7.44 4.63 -2.35
CA LYS A 347 -8.14 5.88 -2.02
C LYS A 347 -9.06 5.70 -0.82
N ILE A 348 -8.92 6.61 0.15
CA ILE A 348 -9.88 6.83 1.23
C ILE A 348 -10.50 8.22 1.00
N PRO A 349 -11.81 8.31 0.72
CA PRO A 349 -12.46 9.59 0.47
C PRO A 349 -12.51 10.45 1.75
N GLY A 350 -12.24 11.75 1.59
CA GLY A 350 -12.45 12.77 2.60
C GLY A 350 -13.91 13.19 2.75
N THR A 351 -14.22 13.91 3.83
CA THR A 351 -15.56 14.49 4.09
C THR A 351 -15.74 15.89 3.52
N LEU A 352 -14.66 16.57 3.12
CA LEU A 352 -14.76 17.86 2.41
C LEU A 352 -15.45 17.71 1.04
N PRO A 353 -16.22 18.73 0.61
CA PRO A 353 -16.67 18.84 -0.77
C PRO A 353 -15.51 18.71 -1.76
N ALA A 354 -15.76 18.07 -2.91
CA ALA A 354 -14.69 17.73 -3.86
C ALA A 354 -13.92 18.95 -4.40
N ASP A 355 -14.56 20.11 -4.48
CA ASP A 355 -13.96 21.40 -4.87
C ASP A 355 -13.09 22.02 -3.77
N LEU A 356 -13.28 21.59 -2.52
CA LEU A 356 -12.51 22.00 -1.35
C LEU A 356 -11.50 20.95 -0.90
N ASP A 357 -11.62 19.70 -1.33
CA ASP A 357 -10.72 18.61 -0.96
C ASP A 357 -9.26 18.95 -1.32
N GLN A 358 -8.35 18.51 -0.43
CA GLN A 358 -6.91 18.73 -0.53
C GLN A 358 -6.21 17.40 -0.23
N PRO A 359 -6.01 16.52 -1.23
CA PRO A 359 -5.49 15.18 -1.01
C PRO A 359 -4.16 15.12 -0.25
N VAL A 360 -4.03 14.15 0.66
CA VAL A 360 -2.75 13.77 1.29
C VAL A 360 -2.31 12.45 0.68
N LEU A 361 -1.13 12.41 0.09
CA LEU A 361 -0.58 11.24 -0.58
C LEU A 361 0.50 10.60 0.28
N LEU A 362 0.46 9.28 0.40
CA LEU A 362 1.54 8.47 0.97
C LEU A 362 2.07 7.58 -0.15
N GLY A 363 3.37 7.63 -0.42
CA GLY A 363 3.97 6.89 -1.52
C GLY A 363 5.22 6.11 -1.13
N ASN A 364 5.41 4.98 -1.81
CA ASN A 364 6.56 4.10 -1.73
C ASN A 364 6.61 3.31 -3.06
N HIS A 365 7.78 3.15 -3.67
CA HIS A 365 7.90 2.21 -4.78
C HIS A 365 7.97 0.77 -4.30
N ARG A 366 7.74 -0.17 -5.22
CA ARG A 366 7.67 -1.60 -4.94
C ARG A 366 8.57 -2.41 -5.86
N ASP A 367 8.88 -1.92 -7.05
CA ASP A 367 9.87 -2.58 -7.89
C ASP A 367 11.25 -2.50 -7.23
N ALA A 368 12.04 -3.56 -7.39
CA ALA A 368 13.40 -3.66 -6.87
C ALA A 368 14.32 -4.29 -7.91
N TRP A 369 15.63 -4.02 -7.87
CA TRP A 369 16.57 -4.69 -8.78
C TRP A 369 16.62 -6.22 -8.67
N VAL A 370 16.32 -6.77 -7.49
CA VAL A 370 16.18 -8.21 -7.27
C VAL A 370 15.04 -8.47 -6.29
N TYR A 371 15.32 -8.62 -4.99
CA TYR A 371 14.32 -8.87 -3.93
C TYR A 371 14.00 -7.61 -3.12
N GLY A 372 14.98 -6.75 -2.86
CA GLY A 372 14.75 -5.40 -2.35
C GLY A 372 14.13 -5.35 -0.96
N ALA A 373 14.69 -6.06 0.03
CA ALA A 373 14.10 -6.09 1.36
C ALA A 373 14.21 -4.77 2.12
N ALA A 374 15.34 -4.07 1.99
CA ALA A 374 15.45 -2.68 2.39
C ALA A 374 14.83 -1.79 1.31
N ASP A 375 15.38 -1.84 0.10
CA ASP A 375 15.01 -0.99 -1.02
C ASP A 375 14.15 -1.75 -2.04
N PRO A 376 12.82 -1.51 -2.08
CA PRO A 376 12.04 -0.55 -1.28
C PRO A 376 11.12 -1.19 -0.24
N ASN A 377 11.15 -2.51 -0.11
CA ASN A 377 10.01 -3.20 0.49
C ASN A 377 9.92 -3.07 2.00
N SER A 378 10.96 -2.55 2.66
CA SER A 378 10.84 -2.10 4.06
C SER A 378 9.77 -1.00 4.16
N GLY A 379 9.73 -0.06 3.21
CA GLY A 379 8.66 0.93 3.07
C GLY A 379 7.35 0.31 2.58
N THR A 380 7.36 -0.65 1.65
CA THR A 380 6.11 -1.30 1.20
C THR A 380 5.42 -2.05 2.35
N ALA A 381 6.19 -2.76 3.18
CA ALA A 381 5.67 -3.43 4.36
C ALA A 381 5.05 -2.42 5.34
N GLN A 382 5.67 -1.25 5.53
CA GLN A 382 5.14 -0.19 6.38
C GLN A 382 3.90 0.47 5.79
N LEU A 383 3.84 0.65 4.47
CA LEU A 383 2.65 1.14 3.77
C LEU A 383 1.45 0.21 4.01
N LEU A 384 1.68 -1.10 4.03
CA LEU A 384 0.65 -2.10 4.38
C LEU A 384 0.24 -2.03 5.86
N GLU A 385 1.16 -1.74 6.79
CA GLU A 385 0.82 -1.51 8.20
C GLU A 385 0.03 -0.20 8.39
N VAL A 386 0.39 0.86 7.67
CA VAL A 386 -0.38 2.11 7.63
C VAL A 386 -1.78 1.86 7.09
N ALA A 387 -1.92 1.09 6.01
CA ALA A 387 -3.22 0.71 5.47
C ALA A 387 -4.07 -0.07 6.49
N LYS A 388 -3.48 -0.99 7.26
CA LYS A 388 -4.16 -1.71 8.36
C LYS A 388 -4.64 -0.76 9.45
N GLY A 389 -3.79 0.17 9.89
CA GLY A 389 -4.15 1.17 10.90
C GLY A 389 -5.29 2.08 10.45
N LEU A 390 -5.24 2.56 9.21
CA LEU A 390 -6.31 3.37 8.62
C LEU A 390 -7.60 2.56 8.41
N GLY A 391 -7.50 1.30 7.97
CA GLY A 391 -8.62 0.39 7.81
C GLY A 391 -9.36 0.14 9.13
N GLU A 392 -8.64 -0.07 10.23
CA GLU A 392 -9.25 -0.22 11.55
C GLU A 392 -9.98 1.05 12.01
N LEU A 393 -9.42 2.23 11.75
CA LEU A 393 -10.10 3.50 12.00
C LEU A 393 -11.41 3.60 11.19
N LEU A 394 -11.37 3.25 9.89
CA LEU A 394 -12.54 3.24 9.02
C LEU A 394 -13.66 2.31 9.53
N ARG A 395 -13.29 1.12 10.02
CA ARG A 395 -14.24 0.15 10.63
C ARG A 395 -14.91 0.72 11.87
N ARG A 396 -14.20 1.54 12.65
CA ARG A 396 -14.75 2.23 13.83
C ARG A 396 -15.51 3.52 13.52
N GLY A 397 -15.75 3.81 12.24
CA GLY A 397 -16.54 4.95 11.80
C GLY A 397 -15.76 6.25 11.68
N TRP A 398 -14.44 6.25 11.88
CA TRP A 398 -13.63 7.42 11.56
C TRP A 398 -13.63 7.69 10.05
N ARG A 399 -13.65 8.96 9.66
CA ARG A 399 -13.44 9.41 8.28
C ARG A 399 -12.45 10.58 8.30
N PRO A 400 -11.51 10.65 7.34
CA PRO A 400 -10.62 11.79 7.26
C PRO A 400 -11.36 13.00 6.69
N LEU A 401 -10.93 14.22 7.06
CA LEU A 401 -11.49 15.43 6.49
C LEU A 401 -11.08 15.59 5.02
N ARG A 402 -9.80 15.37 4.72
CA ARG A 402 -9.23 15.36 3.37
C ARG A 402 -9.06 13.94 2.86
N SER A 403 -9.17 13.73 1.55
CA SER A 403 -8.90 12.41 0.98
C SER A 403 -7.46 11.95 1.24
N ILE A 404 -7.28 10.67 1.52
CA ILE A 404 -5.96 10.03 1.65
C ILE A 404 -5.76 9.10 0.45
N TYR A 405 -4.60 9.19 -0.18
CA TYR A 405 -4.16 8.27 -1.22
C TYR A 405 -2.97 7.46 -0.74
N LEU A 406 -3.04 6.14 -0.91
CA LEU A 406 -1.95 5.20 -0.66
C LEU A 406 -1.41 4.74 -2.01
N CYS A 407 -0.16 5.07 -2.32
CA CYS A 407 0.42 4.84 -3.62
C CYS A 407 1.60 3.86 -3.52
N SER A 408 1.52 2.75 -4.24
CA SER A 408 2.65 1.83 -4.42
C SER A 408 3.13 1.93 -5.87
N TRP A 409 4.25 2.62 -6.07
CA TRP A 409 4.81 2.93 -7.39
C TRP A 409 5.58 1.75 -7.99
N SER A 410 5.71 1.72 -9.31
CA SER A 410 6.59 0.78 -10.01
C SER A 410 7.42 1.50 -11.08
N GLY A 411 8.61 0.98 -11.37
CA GLY A 411 9.61 1.56 -12.25
C GLY A 411 10.39 2.70 -11.60
N GLU A 412 10.40 2.82 -10.28
CA GLU A 412 11.23 3.81 -9.58
C GLU A 412 12.71 3.59 -9.89
N GLU A 413 13.14 2.32 -9.84
CA GLU A 413 14.55 1.93 -9.93
C GLU A 413 15.15 2.31 -11.30
N TYR A 414 14.28 2.34 -12.30
CA TYR A 414 14.63 2.73 -13.66
C TYR A 414 14.70 4.25 -13.85
N GLY A 415 14.22 5.07 -12.92
CA GLY A 415 14.24 6.54 -13.02
C GLY A 415 12.89 7.19 -12.72
N LEU A 416 12.22 6.74 -11.66
CA LEU A 416 10.96 7.32 -11.16
C LEU A 416 9.81 7.19 -12.17
N LEU A 417 9.78 6.09 -12.93
CA LEU A 417 8.96 5.98 -14.12
C LEU A 417 7.45 6.05 -13.79
N GLY A 418 6.97 5.21 -12.87
CA GLY A 418 5.55 5.11 -12.54
C GLY A 418 5.00 6.31 -11.78
N SER A 419 5.71 6.81 -10.77
CA SER A 419 5.32 8.00 -10.01
C SER A 419 5.33 9.25 -10.89
N THR A 420 6.35 9.43 -11.73
CA THR A 420 6.42 10.56 -12.66
C THR A 420 5.28 10.52 -13.67
N ALA A 421 5.03 9.37 -14.31
CA ALA A 421 3.95 9.23 -15.26
C ALA A 421 2.59 9.56 -14.60
N TRP A 422 2.33 8.99 -13.42
CA TRP A 422 1.08 9.25 -12.70
C TRP A 422 0.96 10.70 -12.24
N GLY A 423 2.04 11.30 -11.74
CA GLY A 423 2.10 12.68 -11.30
C GLY A 423 1.87 13.67 -12.45
N GLU A 424 2.45 13.41 -13.62
CA GLU A 424 2.18 14.20 -14.83
C GLU A 424 0.70 14.10 -15.25
N VAL A 425 0.12 12.90 -15.25
CA VAL A 425 -1.29 12.67 -15.66
C VAL A 425 -2.25 13.38 -14.72
N ASN A 426 -1.98 13.33 -13.42
CA ASN A 426 -2.90 13.80 -12.38
C ASN A 426 -2.57 15.20 -11.87
N GLY A 427 -1.47 15.81 -12.33
CA GLY A 427 -1.02 17.14 -11.93
C GLY A 427 -1.21 18.22 -12.99
N ASP A 428 -1.18 17.87 -14.27
CA ASP A 428 -1.35 18.81 -15.36
C ASP A 428 -2.82 18.89 -15.85
N GLY A 429 -3.27 20.08 -16.28
CA GLY A 429 -4.57 20.30 -16.92
C GLY A 429 -5.72 20.82 -16.01
N PRO A 430 -6.86 21.24 -16.61
CA PRO A 430 -8.02 21.73 -15.87
C PRO A 430 -8.68 20.61 -15.05
N GLY A 431 -8.89 20.84 -13.74
CA GLY A 431 -9.55 19.86 -12.86
C GLY A 431 -8.67 18.69 -12.39
N ALA A 432 -7.35 18.77 -12.63
CA ALA A 432 -6.39 17.75 -12.21
C ALA A 432 -6.41 17.50 -10.69
N LEU A 433 -6.37 16.23 -10.30
CA LEU A 433 -6.46 15.77 -8.90
C LEU A 433 -5.41 16.41 -7.99
N LEU A 434 -4.16 16.51 -8.46
CA LEU A 434 -3.02 16.95 -7.65
C LEU A 434 -2.87 18.47 -7.58
N LYS A 435 -3.70 19.22 -8.34
CA LYS A 435 -3.70 20.69 -8.31
C LYS A 435 -3.96 21.24 -6.91
N ARG A 436 -4.69 20.48 -6.08
CA ARG A 436 -5.04 20.85 -4.70
C ARG A 436 -4.39 19.95 -3.64
N ALA A 437 -3.55 19.00 -4.03
CA ALA A 437 -2.93 18.07 -3.10
C ALA A 437 -2.06 18.83 -2.08
N LEU A 438 -2.27 18.50 -0.81
CA LEU A 438 -1.69 19.20 0.33
C LEU A 438 -0.25 18.78 0.58
N ALA A 439 0.02 17.48 0.53
CA ALA A 439 1.33 16.93 0.82
C ALA A 439 1.54 15.56 0.17
N TYR A 440 2.81 15.24 -0.11
CA TYR A 440 3.27 13.90 -0.48
C TYR A 440 4.25 13.38 0.58
N LEU A 441 3.95 12.23 1.18
CA LEU A 441 4.74 11.61 2.24
C LEU A 441 5.40 10.35 1.69
N ASN A 442 6.69 10.43 1.44
CA ASN A 442 7.51 9.35 0.92
C ASN A 442 8.15 8.54 2.05
N VAL A 443 8.05 7.22 1.94
CA VAL A 443 8.89 6.29 2.70
C VAL A 443 9.33 5.20 1.74
N ASP A 444 10.54 5.37 1.22
CA ASP A 444 11.18 4.45 0.30
C ASP A 444 11.82 3.28 1.09
N VAL A 445 13.13 3.37 1.35
CA VAL A 445 13.81 2.56 2.36
C VAL A 445 13.37 3.01 3.74
N GLY A 446 12.27 2.44 4.22
CA GLY A 446 11.75 2.71 5.56
C GLY A 446 12.75 2.35 6.66
N VAL A 447 13.47 1.24 6.52
CA VAL A 447 14.49 0.80 7.50
C VAL A 447 15.68 0.13 6.81
N SER A 448 16.88 0.55 7.19
CA SER A 448 18.16 -0.12 6.92
C SER A 448 19.13 0.00 8.12
N GLY A 449 18.65 0.53 9.25
CA GLY A 449 19.41 0.74 10.48
C GLY A 449 18.57 1.41 11.56
N ALA A 450 19.20 2.10 12.51
CA ALA A 450 18.54 2.61 13.72
C ALA A 450 18.41 4.14 13.81
N HIS A 451 19.04 4.91 12.91
CA HIS A 451 19.08 6.37 12.99
C HIS A 451 17.97 7.00 12.15
N PHE A 452 17.06 7.73 12.79
CA PHE A 452 16.00 8.44 12.08
C PHE A 452 16.56 9.61 11.26
N ARG A 453 16.23 9.64 9.97
CA ARG A 453 16.56 10.70 9.03
C ARG A 453 15.30 11.17 8.31
N ALA A 454 15.24 12.46 8.02
CA ALA A 454 14.18 13.03 7.19
C ALA A 454 14.70 14.13 6.28
N ALA A 455 14.21 14.16 5.04
CA ALA A 455 14.35 15.26 4.11
C ALA A 455 12.96 15.81 3.76
N GLY A 456 12.83 17.07 3.40
CA GLY A 456 11.51 17.60 3.07
C GLY A 456 11.38 19.11 2.97
N THR A 457 10.16 19.53 2.65
CA THR A 457 9.77 20.94 2.65
C THR A 457 9.82 21.52 4.07
N PRO A 458 10.55 22.62 4.32
CA PRO A 458 10.74 23.19 5.66
C PRO A 458 9.44 23.50 6.43
N SER A 459 8.37 23.87 5.74
CA SER A 459 7.07 24.12 6.35
C SER A 459 6.47 22.92 7.11
N LEU A 460 6.93 21.69 6.84
CA LEU A 460 6.49 20.46 7.50
C LEU A 460 7.35 20.09 8.73
N ALA A 461 8.46 20.80 8.99
CA ALA A 461 9.42 20.44 10.03
C ALA A 461 8.81 20.40 11.44
N GLN A 462 7.96 21.38 11.78
CA GLN A 462 7.32 21.43 13.09
C GLN A 462 6.30 20.29 13.28
N LEU A 463 5.53 19.96 12.23
CA LEU A 463 4.63 18.81 12.24
C LEU A 463 5.41 17.53 12.54
N LEU A 464 6.49 17.28 11.78
CA LEU A 464 7.32 16.09 11.94
C LEU A 464 7.92 16.01 13.36
N SER A 465 8.50 17.10 13.86
CA SER A 465 9.03 17.17 15.23
C SER A 465 7.97 16.78 16.27
N GLY A 466 6.75 17.30 16.14
CA GLY A 466 5.64 16.96 17.03
C GLY A 466 5.12 15.52 16.86
N VAL A 467 5.33 14.87 15.72
CA VAL A 467 5.03 13.44 15.52
C VAL A 467 6.10 12.58 16.18
N LEU A 468 7.37 12.91 16.00
CA LEU A 468 8.51 12.21 16.61
C LEU A 468 8.49 12.31 18.14
N GLY A 469 7.88 13.36 18.69
CA GLY A 469 7.63 13.47 20.13
C GLY A 469 6.59 12.48 20.70
N GLN A 470 5.79 11.82 19.84
CA GLN A 470 4.77 10.84 20.27
C GLN A 470 5.17 9.39 20.02
N VAL A 471 6.12 9.13 19.12
CA VAL A 471 6.60 7.79 18.80
C VAL A 471 7.86 7.48 19.61
N HIS A 472 7.93 6.30 20.22
CA HIS A 472 9.08 5.90 21.02
C HIS A 472 10.18 5.25 20.16
N HIS A 473 11.43 5.58 20.44
CA HIS A 473 12.60 4.95 19.86
C HIS A 473 12.72 3.50 20.36
N PRO A 474 12.78 2.48 19.48
CA PRO A 474 12.73 1.07 19.86
C PRO A 474 13.72 0.64 20.95
N ALA A 475 14.99 1.08 20.86
CA ALA A 475 16.01 0.63 21.81
C ALA A 475 15.98 1.36 23.17
N SER A 476 15.56 2.63 23.21
CA SER A 476 15.67 3.48 24.41
C SER A 476 14.32 3.70 25.09
N GLN A 477 13.21 3.45 24.39
CA GLN A 477 11.84 3.71 24.82
C GLN A 477 11.56 5.19 25.14
N LYS A 478 12.43 6.10 24.69
CA LYS A 478 12.24 7.55 24.78
C LYS A 478 11.61 8.09 23.49
N PRO A 479 11.01 9.30 23.48
CA PRO A 479 10.51 9.90 22.25
C PRO A 479 11.59 9.96 21.16
N LEU A 480 11.23 9.64 19.90
CA LEU A 480 12.13 9.71 18.75
C LEU A 480 12.70 11.12 18.55
N SER A 481 11.97 12.16 18.96
CA SER A 481 12.46 13.54 18.92
C SER A 481 13.73 13.77 19.75
N GLU A 482 14.00 12.97 20.78
CA GLU A 482 15.27 13.04 21.55
C GLU A 482 16.45 12.40 20.81
N HIS A 483 16.17 11.52 19.85
CA HIS A 483 17.17 10.81 19.04
C HIS A 483 17.38 11.46 17.66
N TRP A 484 16.48 12.35 17.26
CA TRP A 484 16.61 13.09 16.01
C TRP A 484 17.42 14.36 16.23
N SER A 485 18.34 14.65 15.31
CA SER A 485 19.18 15.85 15.35
C SER A 485 18.39 17.16 15.15
N GLY A 486 17.09 17.07 14.80
CA GLY A 486 16.29 18.22 14.38
C GLY A 486 16.59 18.68 12.96
N ARG A 487 17.51 18.00 12.25
CA ARG A 487 17.91 18.33 10.89
C ARG A 487 16.91 17.74 9.89
N LEU A 488 16.29 18.64 9.12
CA LEU A 488 15.50 18.30 7.93
C LEU A 488 16.33 18.68 6.70
N TYR A 489 16.76 17.68 5.92
CA TYR A 489 17.55 17.91 4.70
C TYR A 489 16.66 18.43 3.56
N SER A 490 17.23 19.17 2.61
CA SER A 490 16.50 19.56 1.38
C SER A 490 16.27 18.34 0.47
N LEU A 491 15.16 18.34 -0.28
CA LEU A 491 14.86 17.29 -1.25
C LEU A 491 15.58 17.58 -2.57
N GLY A 492 16.32 16.60 -3.06
CA GLY A 492 16.88 16.61 -4.42
C GLY A 492 16.06 15.70 -5.31
N SER A 493 16.68 14.64 -5.84
CA SER A 493 15.96 13.50 -6.43
C SER A 493 16.34 12.23 -5.67
N GLY A 494 16.12 11.06 -6.27
CA GLY A 494 16.50 9.77 -5.70
C GLY A 494 15.37 8.99 -5.07
N SER A 495 14.14 9.50 -5.14
CA SER A 495 12.91 8.72 -4.91
C SER A 495 11.71 9.46 -5.53
N ASP A 496 10.52 8.90 -5.35
CA ASP A 496 9.28 9.27 -6.03
C ASP A 496 8.76 10.68 -5.71
N TYR A 497 9.23 11.31 -4.62
CA TYR A 497 8.87 12.69 -4.28
C TYR A 497 9.24 13.71 -5.37
N THR A 498 10.19 13.39 -6.25
CA THR A 498 10.75 14.29 -7.28
C THR A 498 9.66 14.97 -8.12
N VAL A 499 8.70 14.22 -8.66
CA VAL A 499 7.61 14.82 -9.48
C VAL A 499 6.69 15.70 -8.65
N PHE A 500 6.44 15.33 -7.39
CA PHE A 500 5.54 16.04 -6.52
C PHE A 500 6.13 17.38 -6.11
N ILE A 501 7.37 17.43 -5.63
CA ILE A 501 7.97 18.70 -5.20
C ILE A 501 8.53 19.52 -6.37
N ASP A 502 9.37 18.96 -7.23
CA ASP A 502 10.17 19.77 -8.14
C ASP A 502 9.40 20.21 -9.39
N ARG A 503 8.41 19.43 -9.82
CA ARG A 503 7.55 19.76 -10.96
C ARG A 503 6.22 20.35 -10.50
N LEU A 504 5.57 19.68 -9.55
CA LEU A 504 4.21 20.01 -9.15
C LEU A 504 4.15 20.94 -7.94
N GLY A 505 5.23 21.20 -7.20
CA GLY A 505 5.27 22.12 -6.05
C GLY A 505 4.47 21.62 -4.84
N ILE A 506 4.31 20.31 -4.67
CA ILE A 506 3.64 19.68 -3.53
C ILE A 506 4.60 19.59 -2.35
N PRO A 507 4.28 20.16 -1.17
CA PRO A 507 5.06 19.96 0.03
C PRO A 507 5.31 18.48 0.27
N SER A 508 6.57 18.10 0.44
CA SER A 508 6.94 16.69 0.49
C SER A 508 7.84 16.37 1.68
N LEU A 509 7.72 15.15 2.22
CA LEU A 509 8.65 14.57 3.19
C LEU A 509 9.17 13.25 2.66
N ASP A 510 10.42 12.94 2.95
CA ASP A 510 11.05 11.64 2.80
C ASP A 510 11.64 11.22 4.15
N MET A 511 11.31 10.03 4.64
CA MET A 511 11.63 9.59 6.00
C MET A 511 12.18 8.16 6.00
N SER A 512 13.22 7.91 6.78
CA SER A 512 13.88 6.60 6.87
C SER A 512 14.58 6.38 8.21
N PHE A 513 14.81 5.11 8.56
CA PHE A 513 15.84 4.74 9.53
C PHE A 513 17.07 4.18 8.79
N THR A 514 18.25 4.77 9.04
CA THR A 514 19.51 4.45 8.34
C THR A 514 20.57 3.94 9.31
N PRO A 515 21.67 3.31 8.83
CA PRO A 515 22.82 2.96 9.67
C PRO A 515 23.70 4.18 10.03
N GLY A 516 23.21 5.41 9.82
CA GLY A 516 23.94 6.67 10.01
C GLY A 516 24.09 7.45 8.70
N GLU A 517 25.26 8.05 8.48
CA GLU A 517 25.60 8.76 7.23
C GLU A 517 26.09 7.82 6.11
N ALA A 518 26.34 6.54 6.41
CA ALA A 518 26.73 5.53 5.44
C ALA A 518 25.50 4.92 4.73
N HIS A 519 25.68 4.47 3.48
CA HIS A 519 24.70 3.62 2.80
C HIS A 519 24.78 2.19 3.35
N TYR A 520 23.68 1.45 3.37
CA TYR A 520 23.69 0.07 3.84
C TYR A 520 24.37 -0.86 2.81
N GLY A 521 25.08 -1.88 3.29
CA GLY A 521 26.10 -2.58 2.50
C GLY A 521 25.61 -3.49 1.37
N VAL A 522 24.32 -3.84 1.34
CA VAL A 522 23.77 -4.74 0.32
C VAL A 522 22.92 -4.04 -0.75
N TYR A 523 22.91 -2.71 -0.74
CA TYR A 523 22.11 -1.89 -1.65
C TYR A 523 22.23 -2.33 -3.13
N HIS A 524 21.07 -2.53 -3.77
CA HIS A 524 20.88 -2.94 -5.17
C HIS A 524 21.58 -4.25 -5.60
N SER A 525 21.86 -5.12 -4.62
CA SER A 525 22.51 -6.42 -4.84
C SER A 525 21.52 -7.56 -4.66
N VAL A 526 21.91 -8.81 -5.00
CA VAL A 526 21.07 -9.98 -4.68
C VAL A 526 20.94 -10.21 -3.17
N TYR A 527 21.85 -9.62 -2.38
CA TYR A 527 21.89 -9.74 -0.91
C TYR A 527 20.98 -8.75 -0.20
N ASP A 528 20.32 -7.83 -0.92
CA ASP A 528 19.20 -7.08 -0.35
C ASP A 528 17.97 -7.99 -0.25
N SER A 529 18.05 -8.91 0.70
CA SER A 529 17.14 -10.03 0.89
C SER A 529 16.44 -9.96 2.24
N PHE A 530 15.36 -10.72 2.37
CA PHE A 530 14.69 -10.86 3.66
C PHE A 530 15.65 -11.35 4.75
N ASN A 531 16.60 -12.21 4.41
CA ASN A 531 17.57 -12.71 5.38
C ASN A 531 18.44 -11.58 5.91
N TRP A 532 19.00 -10.73 5.05
CA TRP A 532 19.76 -9.56 5.48
C TRP A 532 18.93 -8.66 6.40
N MET A 533 17.67 -8.39 6.05
CA MET A 533 16.79 -7.58 6.91
C MET A 533 16.57 -8.24 8.27
N ALA A 534 16.32 -9.55 8.29
CA ALA A 534 16.00 -10.32 9.48
C ALA A 534 17.22 -10.59 10.38
N THR A 535 18.45 -10.42 9.90
CA THR A 535 19.67 -10.64 10.69
C THR A 535 20.44 -9.36 10.98
N GLU A 536 20.48 -8.40 10.05
CA GLU A 536 21.30 -7.19 10.13
C GLU A 536 20.46 -5.90 10.15
N GLY A 537 19.43 -5.80 9.29
CA GLY A 537 18.69 -4.54 9.08
C GLY A 537 17.77 -4.15 10.24
N ASP A 538 16.81 -5.01 10.60
CA ASP A 538 15.90 -4.85 11.75
C ASP A 538 15.42 -6.23 12.24
N PRO A 539 16.26 -6.98 12.96
CA PRO A 539 15.97 -8.38 13.30
C PRO A 539 14.63 -8.60 14.01
N ASN A 540 14.23 -7.62 14.82
CA ASN A 540 13.00 -7.66 15.61
C ASN A 540 11.83 -6.92 14.96
N PHE A 541 12.01 -6.30 13.79
CA PHE A 541 11.01 -5.51 13.08
C PHE A 541 10.42 -4.34 13.91
N THR A 542 11.19 -3.84 14.88
CA THR A 542 10.75 -2.79 15.80
C THR A 542 10.86 -1.41 15.19
N TYR A 543 11.84 -1.17 14.32
CA TYR A 543 11.99 0.08 13.60
C TYR A 543 10.98 0.18 12.46
N HIS A 544 10.57 -0.95 11.86
CA HIS A 544 9.44 -0.99 10.92
C HIS A 544 8.14 -0.48 11.56
N VAL A 545 7.85 -0.92 12.78
CA VAL A 545 6.68 -0.44 13.55
C VAL A 545 6.81 1.05 13.84
N ALA A 546 7.95 1.51 14.34
CA ALA A 546 8.17 2.92 14.65
C ALA A 546 8.01 3.81 13.41
N MET A 547 8.54 3.42 12.24
CA MET A 547 8.37 4.19 11.01
C MET A 547 6.92 4.18 10.52
N SER A 548 6.22 3.03 10.61
CA SER A 548 4.78 2.96 10.28
C SER A 548 3.95 3.92 11.14
N GLN A 549 4.29 4.04 12.42
CA GLN A 549 3.68 4.98 13.36
C GLN A 549 3.96 6.43 12.96
N VAL A 550 5.21 6.79 12.68
CA VAL A 550 5.60 8.14 12.23
C VAL A 550 4.87 8.52 10.95
N TRP A 551 4.88 7.64 9.95
CA TRP A 551 4.28 7.90 8.65
C TRP A 551 2.76 8.08 8.73
N GLY A 552 2.08 7.16 9.42
CA GLY A 552 0.63 7.23 9.57
C GLY A 552 0.14 8.37 10.46
N LEU A 553 0.85 8.70 11.55
CA LEU A 553 0.51 9.88 12.36
C LEU A 553 0.68 11.18 11.59
N THR A 554 1.74 11.29 10.79
CA THR A 554 1.95 12.45 9.92
C THR A 554 0.78 12.61 8.94
N ALA A 555 0.36 11.51 8.32
CA ALA A 555 -0.81 11.50 7.43
C ALA A 555 -2.12 11.86 8.16
N LEU A 556 -2.39 11.28 9.33
CA LEU A 556 -3.60 11.54 10.11
C LEU A 556 -3.74 13.02 10.48
N ARG A 557 -2.63 13.68 10.87
CA ARG A 557 -2.64 15.10 11.24
C ARG A 557 -2.84 16.03 10.05
N LEU A 558 -2.30 15.69 8.88
CA LEU A 558 -2.52 16.44 7.65
C LEU A 558 -3.93 16.24 7.10
N ALA A 559 -4.40 14.99 7.09
CA ALA A 559 -5.72 14.64 6.60
C ALA A 559 -6.83 15.24 7.47
N GLY A 560 -6.59 15.37 8.78
CA GLY A 560 -7.57 15.84 9.75
C GLY A 560 -8.71 14.83 9.96
N SER A 561 -9.60 15.14 10.89
CA SER A 561 -10.78 14.33 11.23
C SER A 561 -11.95 15.25 11.56
N ASP A 562 -13.22 14.83 11.44
CA ASP A 562 -14.36 15.74 11.64
C ASP A 562 -14.39 16.45 13.02
N ASP A 563 -13.75 15.88 14.04
CA ASP A 563 -13.60 16.45 15.39
C ASP A 563 -12.36 17.37 15.58
N ARG A 564 -11.33 17.26 14.71
CA ARG A 564 -10.09 18.08 14.74
C ARG A 564 -9.85 18.90 13.47
N GLY A 565 -10.63 18.67 12.42
CA GLY A 565 -10.40 19.09 11.04
C GLY A 565 -10.77 20.54 10.78
N ASN A 566 -11.44 21.17 11.73
CA ASN A 566 -11.70 22.60 11.75
C ASN A 566 -10.53 23.34 12.39
N LEU A 567 -9.30 22.89 12.15
CA LEU A 567 -8.10 23.55 12.64
C LEU A 567 -7.24 24.02 11.46
N PRO A 568 -6.51 25.12 11.64
CA PRO A 568 -5.47 25.55 10.71
C PRO A 568 -4.46 24.43 10.47
N LEU A 569 -4.04 24.27 9.21
CA LEU A 569 -3.05 23.29 8.80
C LEU A 569 -1.76 23.44 9.62
N PRO A 570 -1.09 22.34 10.00
CA PRO A 570 0.13 22.38 10.80
C PRO A 570 1.37 22.71 9.94
N LEU A 571 1.27 23.74 9.09
CA LEU A 571 2.37 24.25 8.26
C LEU A 571 3.00 25.48 8.92
N ASN A 572 4.31 25.47 9.11
CA ASN A 572 5.05 26.58 9.70
C ASN A 572 5.77 27.40 8.62
N LEU A 573 5.18 28.54 8.24
CA LEU A 573 5.73 29.40 7.20
C LEU A 573 6.97 30.18 7.66
N SER A 574 7.13 30.42 8.96
CA SER A 574 8.31 31.13 9.49
C SER A 574 9.57 30.26 9.34
N ILE A 575 9.47 28.94 9.52
CA ILE A 575 10.55 27.98 9.23
C ILE A 575 10.89 27.99 7.73
N GLN A 576 9.89 28.06 6.84
CA GLN A 576 10.11 28.20 5.40
C GLN A 576 10.90 29.49 5.07
N ALA A 577 10.51 30.62 5.64
CA ALA A 577 11.19 31.90 5.42
C ALA A 577 12.65 31.88 5.92
N GLN A 578 12.88 31.24 7.07
CA GLN A 578 14.23 31.04 7.62
C GLN A 578 15.07 30.14 6.71
N ALA A 579 14.51 29.06 6.17
CA ALA A 579 15.20 28.18 5.23
C ALA A 579 15.63 28.93 3.96
N ILE A 580 14.73 29.75 3.38
CA ILE A 580 15.07 30.60 2.23
C ILE A 580 16.23 31.55 2.56
N SER A 581 16.24 32.15 3.75
CA SER A 581 17.34 32.99 4.22
C SER A 581 18.67 32.22 4.27
N SER A 582 18.65 30.97 4.75
CA SER A 582 19.82 30.08 4.75
C SER A 582 20.29 29.73 3.33
N TYR A 583 19.37 29.52 2.39
CA TYR A 583 19.72 29.24 0.99
C TYR A 583 20.42 30.43 0.31
N ILE A 584 19.96 31.65 0.60
CA ILE A 584 20.63 32.88 0.12
C ILE A 584 22.05 32.97 0.68
N ALA A 585 22.23 32.64 1.97
CA ALA A 585 23.56 32.62 2.58
C ALA A 585 24.49 31.58 1.93
N GLU A 586 23.98 30.38 1.59
CA GLU A 586 24.73 29.34 0.87
C GLU A 586 25.16 29.82 -0.53
N ALA A 587 24.25 30.47 -1.27
CA ALA A 587 24.56 31.02 -2.58
C ALA A 587 25.67 32.09 -2.50
N LYS A 588 25.63 32.97 -1.49
CA LYS A 588 26.69 33.95 -1.20
C LYS A 588 28.02 33.29 -0.83
N GLN A 589 27.99 32.21 -0.03
CA GLN A 589 29.19 31.46 0.30
C GLN A 589 29.80 30.81 -0.95
N THR A 590 28.98 30.25 -1.83
CA THR A 590 29.42 29.69 -3.13
C THR A 590 30.09 30.77 -3.99
N LEU A 591 29.53 31.98 -4.02
CA LEU A 591 30.14 33.13 -4.71
C LEU A 591 31.53 33.46 -4.14
N ASN A 592 31.66 33.55 -2.82
CA ASN A 592 32.92 33.89 -2.16
C ASN A 592 34.02 32.84 -2.41
N HIS A 593 33.67 31.54 -2.40
CA HIS A 593 34.60 30.45 -2.70
C HIS A 593 35.03 30.42 -4.16
N THR A 594 34.11 30.77 -5.06
CA THR A 594 34.38 30.71 -6.51
C THR A 594 35.10 31.96 -7.00
N THR A 595 34.74 33.15 -6.50
CA THR A 595 35.25 34.44 -6.99
C THR A 595 35.06 35.56 -5.94
N PRO A 596 36.00 35.75 -4.99
CA PRO A 596 35.84 36.69 -3.87
C PRO A 596 35.76 38.18 -4.27
N GLU A 597 36.09 38.53 -5.52
CA GLU A 597 36.10 39.90 -6.01
C GLU A 597 34.80 40.35 -6.69
N ARG A 598 33.82 39.46 -6.87
CA ARG A 598 32.56 39.75 -7.57
C ARG A 598 31.43 40.04 -6.59
N VAL A 599 30.59 41.03 -6.91
CA VAL A 599 29.39 41.37 -6.15
C VAL A 599 28.15 41.13 -7.03
N LEU A 600 27.35 40.13 -6.66
CA LEU A 600 25.98 39.94 -7.19
C LEU A 600 24.99 40.63 -6.24
N ARG A 601 23.91 41.19 -6.80
CA ARG A 601 22.89 41.87 -6.00
C ARG A 601 21.90 40.85 -5.42
N PHE A 602 21.96 40.63 -4.12
CA PHE A 602 21.04 39.77 -3.37
C PHE A 602 20.01 40.58 -2.56
N GLU A 603 20.20 41.89 -2.44
CA GLU A 603 19.39 42.77 -1.61
C GLU A 603 17.89 42.68 -1.90
N PRO A 604 17.42 42.64 -3.17
CA PRO A 604 15.99 42.51 -3.45
C PRO A 604 15.40 41.19 -2.95
N LEU A 605 16.12 40.08 -3.14
CA LEU A 605 15.70 38.76 -2.67
C LEU A 605 15.73 38.67 -1.13
N GLU A 606 16.71 39.30 -0.48
CA GLU A 606 16.77 39.40 0.98
C GLU A 606 15.62 40.23 1.55
N GLN A 607 15.27 41.36 0.91
CA GLN A 607 14.13 42.18 1.29
C GLN A 607 12.81 41.44 1.13
N ALA A 608 12.62 40.74 0.01
CA ALA A 608 11.46 39.89 -0.22
C ALA A 608 11.37 38.77 0.83
N THR A 609 12.49 38.12 1.16
CA THR A 609 12.52 37.08 2.20
C THR A 609 12.21 37.62 3.59
N ALA A 610 12.74 38.80 3.94
CA ALA A 610 12.46 39.46 5.22
C ALA A 610 10.98 39.87 5.34
N ALA A 611 10.38 40.38 4.26
CA ALA A 611 8.95 40.63 4.24
C ALA A 611 8.17 39.31 4.37
N PHE A 612 8.62 38.22 3.73
CA PHE A 612 7.93 36.93 3.78
C PHE A 612 7.90 36.36 5.19
N LEU A 613 9.00 36.52 5.94
CA LEU A 613 9.04 36.21 7.37
C LEU A 613 8.01 37.00 8.18
N GLN A 614 7.88 38.31 7.96
CA GLN A 614 6.86 39.13 8.65
C GLN A 614 5.43 38.69 8.33
N ALA A 615 5.17 38.30 7.08
CA ALA A 615 3.87 37.79 6.65
C ALA A 615 3.59 36.40 7.27
N ALA A 616 4.62 35.55 7.36
CA ALA A 616 4.55 34.23 7.99
C ALA A 616 4.26 34.31 9.49
N ASP A 617 4.88 35.25 10.21
CA ASP A 617 4.62 35.46 11.63
C ASP A 617 3.16 35.88 11.87
N LYS A 618 2.63 36.80 11.07
CA LYS A 618 1.21 37.18 11.10
C LYS A 618 0.26 36.04 10.73
N SER A 619 0.65 35.18 9.79
CA SER A 619 -0.10 33.96 9.45
C SER A 619 -0.18 33.00 10.64
N SER A 620 0.90 32.90 11.43
CA SER A 620 0.93 32.10 12.65
C SER A 620 -0.01 32.66 13.73
N GLU A 621 -0.06 33.98 13.91
CA GLU A 621 -1.02 34.64 14.80
C GLU A 621 -2.48 34.36 14.40
N GLU A 622 -2.77 34.41 13.09
CA GLU A 622 -4.11 34.09 12.57
C GLU A 622 -4.46 32.61 12.76
N ALA A 623 -3.51 31.70 12.55
CA ALA A 623 -3.70 30.29 12.85
C ALA A 623 -4.01 30.07 14.34
N ASP A 624 -3.34 30.77 15.26
CA ASP A 624 -3.66 30.69 16.68
C ASP A 624 -5.05 31.26 17.01
N ARG A 625 -5.46 32.36 16.35
CA ARG A 625 -6.82 32.91 16.48
C ARG A 625 -7.87 31.91 16.02
N LEU A 626 -7.71 31.35 14.81
CA LEU A 626 -8.64 30.39 14.23
C LEU A 626 -8.71 29.09 15.06
N ARG A 627 -7.57 28.63 15.59
CA ARG A 627 -7.51 27.49 16.51
C ARG A 627 -8.29 27.73 17.80
N LYS A 628 -8.28 28.96 18.34
CA LYS A 628 -9.09 29.34 19.52
C LYS A 628 -10.58 29.41 19.20
N LEU A 629 -10.95 29.86 18.00
CA LEU A 629 -12.35 29.94 17.57
C LEU A 629 -12.94 28.56 17.31
N GLY A 630 -12.16 27.65 16.72
CA GLY A 630 -12.57 26.26 16.49
C GLY A 630 -13.69 26.11 15.45
N PRO A 631 -14.59 25.11 15.60
CA PRO A 631 -15.63 24.79 14.62
C PRO A 631 -16.52 25.95 14.13
N PRO A 632 -16.91 26.93 14.97
CA PRO A 632 -17.64 28.12 14.51
C PRO A 632 -16.97 28.94 13.41
N ALA A 633 -15.64 28.83 13.24
CA ALA A 633 -14.87 29.53 12.20
C ALA A 633 -14.57 28.65 10.98
N PHE A 634 -15.36 27.60 10.73
CA PHE A 634 -15.11 26.62 9.65
C PHE A 634 -14.75 27.26 8.30
N ASP A 635 -15.59 28.16 7.80
CA ASP A 635 -15.36 28.80 6.49
C ASP A 635 -14.06 29.63 6.47
N GLU A 636 -13.72 30.27 7.59
CA GLU A 636 -12.46 31.02 7.72
C GLU A 636 -11.24 30.09 7.72
N ILE A 637 -11.35 28.96 8.43
CA ILE A 637 -10.30 27.93 8.48
C ILE A 637 -10.10 27.28 7.12
N VAL A 638 -11.17 26.96 6.40
CA VAL A 638 -11.10 26.42 5.04
C VAL A 638 -10.45 27.43 4.09
N ALA A 639 -10.85 28.70 4.15
CA ALA A 639 -10.25 29.75 3.34
C ALA A 639 -8.75 29.97 3.66
N PHE A 640 -8.39 29.92 4.94
CA PHE A 640 -7.00 29.99 5.41
C PHE A 640 -6.19 28.79 4.90
N ASN A 641 -6.66 27.57 5.13
CA ASN A 641 -6.03 26.32 4.72
C ASN A 641 -5.85 26.20 3.20
N ASN A 642 -6.81 26.71 2.43
CA ASN A 642 -6.71 26.74 0.97
C ASN A 642 -5.53 27.57 0.49
N LYS A 643 -5.21 28.67 1.16
CA LYS A 643 -4.09 29.52 0.76
C LYS A 643 -2.76 28.98 1.27
N ILE A 644 -2.67 28.64 2.56
CA ILE A 644 -1.40 28.16 3.11
C ILE A 644 -1.01 26.78 2.59
N GLY A 645 -1.98 25.90 2.31
CA GLY A 645 -1.73 24.55 1.80
C GLY A 645 -1.28 24.51 0.33
N LEU A 646 -1.48 25.59 -0.42
CA LEU A 646 -1.09 25.69 -1.83
C LEU A 646 0.13 26.61 -2.06
N LEU A 647 0.68 27.20 -0.99
CA LEU A 647 1.77 28.18 -1.06
C LEU A 647 3.00 27.66 -1.80
N GLU A 648 3.38 26.40 -1.60
CA GLU A 648 4.61 25.83 -2.19
C GLU A 648 4.55 25.84 -3.73
N ARG A 649 3.35 25.82 -4.33
CA ARG A 649 3.15 25.93 -5.79
C ARG A 649 3.64 27.25 -6.36
N SER A 650 3.71 28.28 -5.54
CA SER A 650 4.11 29.61 -5.98
C SER A 650 5.61 29.77 -6.15
N PHE A 651 6.39 28.79 -5.68
CA PHE A 651 7.82 28.70 -5.97
C PHE A 651 8.11 27.98 -7.30
N LEU A 652 7.09 27.67 -8.10
CA LEU A 652 7.27 27.07 -9.42
C LEU A 652 7.46 28.14 -10.50
N MET A 653 8.54 28.00 -11.26
CA MET A 653 8.78 28.75 -12.48
C MET A 653 7.99 28.13 -13.64
N GLU A 654 7.23 28.95 -14.38
CA GLU A 654 6.49 28.48 -15.55
C GLU A 654 7.41 28.02 -16.69
N SER A 655 8.56 28.68 -16.86
CA SER A 655 9.59 28.30 -17.85
C SER A 655 10.41 27.06 -17.46
N GLY A 656 10.32 26.61 -16.21
CA GLY A 656 11.30 25.68 -15.61
C GLY A 656 12.64 26.35 -15.28
N LEU A 657 13.54 25.55 -14.72
CA LEU A 657 14.92 25.95 -14.41
C LEU A 657 15.77 26.07 -15.70
N PRO A 658 16.88 26.85 -15.67
CA PRO A 658 17.76 27.00 -16.82
C PRO A 658 18.31 25.66 -17.28
N GLY A 659 18.15 25.37 -18.57
CA GLY A 659 18.56 24.09 -19.15
C GLY A 659 17.79 22.88 -18.60
N ARG A 660 16.74 23.05 -17.80
CA ARG A 660 16.01 21.96 -17.15
C ARG A 660 14.53 22.28 -17.06
N LYS A 661 13.83 22.27 -18.20
CA LYS A 661 12.43 22.72 -18.30
C LYS A 661 11.45 21.94 -17.41
N TRP A 662 11.73 20.65 -17.19
CA TRP A 662 10.85 19.78 -16.41
C TRP A 662 10.88 20.09 -14.91
N PHE A 663 12.05 20.50 -14.39
CA PHE A 663 12.24 20.95 -13.01
C PHE A 663 11.82 22.42 -12.92
N ARG A 664 10.85 22.73 -12.06
CA ARG A 664 10.22 24.05 -12.00
C ARG A 664 10.43 24.76 -10.66
N HIS A 665 10.71 24.02 -9.60
CA HIS A 665 10.84 24.60 -8.27
C HIS A 665 12.10 25.45 -8.11
N CYS A 666 11.95 26.72 -7.75
CA CYS A 666 13.06 27.68 -7.74
C CYS A 666 13.92 27.64 -6.47
N LEU A 667 13.38 27.12 -5.37
CA LEU A 667 14.10 27.05 -4.09
C LEU A 667 15.00 25.82 -3.95
N GLN A 668 14.62 24.73 -4.61
CA GLN A 668 15.34 23.45 -4.55
C GLN A 668 15.07 22.66 -5.81
N ALA A 669 16.05 21.87 -6.22
CA ALA A 669 15.94 20.83 -7.24
C ALA A 669 17.11 19.86 -7.07
N PRO A 670 17.15 18.73 -7.81
CA PRO A 670 18.31 17.87 -7.85
C PRO A 670 19.49 18.64 -8.45
N GLY A 671 20.69 18.52 -7.88
CA GLY A 671 21.85 19.23 -8.41
C GLY A 671 22.27 18.70 -9.77
N LEU A 672 22.58 19.60 -10.71
CA LEU A 672 22.87 19.25 -12.10
C LEU A 672 23.98 18.19 -12.25
N TYR A 673 25.03 18.28 -11.43
CA TYR A 673 26.20 17.39 -11.47
C TYR A 673 26.30 16.42 -10.27
N THR A 674 25.45 16.56 -9.26
CA THR A 674 25.37 15.65 -8.11
C THR A 674 24.26 14.61 -8.25
N GLY A 675 23.19 14.93 -8.98
CA GLY A 675 22.05 14.05 -9.21
C GLY A 675 21.13 14.07 -8.00
N TYR A 676 21.15 13.01 -7.18
CA TYR A 676 20.24 12.87 -6.04
C TYR A 676 20.38 13.96 -4.97
N ALA A 677 21.60 14.47 -4.75
CA ALA A 677 21.79 15.51 -3.75
C ALA A 677 21.10 16.83 -4.18
N ALA A 678 20.32 17.40 -3.27
CA ALA A 678 19.62 18.66 -3.49
C ALA A 678 20.59 19.81 -3.76
N LYS A 679 20.17 20.74 -4.60
CA LYS A 679 20.77 22.06 -4.73
C LYS A 679 19.75 23.13 -4.41
N THR A 680 20.10 23.99 -3.46
CA THR A 680 19.29 25.13 -3.02
C THR A 680 19.52 26.34 -3.94
N LEU A 681 18.44 27.08 -4.22
CA LEU A 681 18.41 28.15 -5.22
C LEU A 681 19.15 27.74 -6.51
N PRO A 682 18.81 26.59 -7.13
CA PRO A 682 19.64 25.93 -8.14
C PRO A 682 19.98 26.86 -9.31
N GLY A 683 19.02 27.67 -9.77
CA GLY A 683 19.24 28.63 -10.87
C GLY A 683 20.31 29.71 -10.58
N ILE A 684 20.50 30.08 -9.30
CA ILE A 684 21.56 31.02 -8.88
C ILE A 684 22.85 30.25 -8.64
N THR A 685 22.79 29.21 -7.80
CA THR A 685 23.98 28.56 -7.27
C THR A 685 24.73 27.78 -8.36
N GLU A 686 24.01 27.16 -9.29
CA GLU A 686 24.61 26.48 -10.44
C GLU A 686 25.20 27.47 -11.44
N ALA A 687 24.55 28.63 -11.66
CA ALA A 687 25.08 29.68 -12.53
C ALA A 687 26.39 30.28 -11.97
N ILE A 688 26.49 30.47 -10.66
CA ILE A 688 27.75 30.86 -9.98
C ILE A 688 28.82 29.79 -10.19
N SER A 689 28.50 28.52 -9.95
CA SER A 689 29.46 27.42 -10.14
C SER A 689 29.92 27.30 -11.59
N ALA A 690 29.05 27.58 -12.56
CA ALA A 690 29.38 27.58 -13.98
C ALA A 690 30.06 28.88 -14.46
N LYS A 691 30.18 29.90 -13.59
CA LYS A 691 30.66 31.25 -13.93
C LYS A 691 29.83 31.97 -14.99
N ASP A 692 28.54 31.65 -15.08
CA ASP A 692 27.58 32.35 -15.93
C ASP A 692 26.96 33.53 -15.16
N TRP A 693 27.66 34.66 -15.19
CA TRP A 693 27.29 35.84 -14.40
C TRP A 693 26.04 36.55 -14.89
N GLN A 694 25.70 36.41 -16.18
CA GLN A 694 24.46 36.98 -16.72
C GLN A 694 23.26 36.22 -16.16
N LEU A 695 23.32 34.89 -16.20
CA LEU A 695 22.30 34.03 -15.63
C LEU A 695 22.22 34.20 -14.10
N ALA A 696 23.37 34.23 -13.41
CA ALA A 696 23.43 34.41 -11.96
C ALA A 696 22.83 35.75 -11.48
N GLN A 697 22.82 36.79 -12.32
CA GLN A 697 22.20 38.09 -12.00
C GLN A 697 20.72 38.16 -12.40
N ALA A 698 20.29 37.48 -13.46
CA ALA A 698 18.89 37.45 -13.89
C ALA A 698 17.99 36.62 -12.95
N PHE A 699 18.54 35.56 -12.35
CA PHE A 699 17.77 34.65 -11.48
C PHE A 699 17.26 35.27 -10.19
N PRO A 700 18.04 36.06 -9.43
CA PRO A 700 17.56 36.74 -8.25
C PRO A 700 16.33 37.62 -8.50
N GLU A 701 16.27 38.31 -9.65
CA GLU A 701 15.15 39.20 -10.02
C GLU A 701 13.87 38.38 -10.35
N ALA A 702 14.02 37.24 -11.04
CA ALA A 702 12.91 36.33 -11.28
C ALA A 702 12.40 35.67 -9.98
N ALA A 703 13.31 35.26 -9.09
CA ALA A 703 12.98 34.68 -7.80
C ALA A 703 12.31 35.70 -6.86
N GLU A 704 12.79 36.95 -6.86
CA GLU A 704 12.17 38.06 -6.13
C GLU A 704 10.71 38.23 -6.54
N SER A 705 10.43 38.29 -7.84
CA SER A 705 9.06 38.47 -8.35
C SER A 705 8.09 37.39 -7.84
N LEU A 706 8.55 36.14 -7.76
CA LEU A 706 7.76 35.03 -7.20
C LEU A 706 7.49 35.22 -5.70
N VAL A 707 8.53 35.54 -4.91
CA VAL A 707 8.39 35.78 -3.47
C VAL A 707 7.52 37.00 -3.17
N ALA A 708 7.66 38.08 -3.95
CA ALA A 708 6.88 39.31 -3.83
C ALA A 708 5.40 39.12 -4.19
N GLY A 709 5.09 38.27 -5.18
CA GLY A 709 3.72 37.89 -5.52
C GLY A 709 3.01 37.21 -4.35
N GLU A 710 3.69 36.31 -3.66
CA GLU A 710 3.13 35.58 -2.52
C GLU A 710 2.96 36.44 -1.27
N LEU A 711 3.90 37.34 -1.06
CA LEU A 711 3.79 38.37 -0.04
C LEU A 711 2.51 39.17 -0.15
N ALA A 712 2.14 39.57 -1.36
CA ALA A 712 0.89 40.27 -1.57
C ALA A 712 -0.31 39.40 -1.18
N GLN A 713 -0.32 38.10 -1.47
CA GLN A 713 -1.44 37.22 -1.14
C GLN A 713 -1.58 36.95 0.37
N ILE A 714 -0.49 36.68 1.08
CA ILE A 714 -0.48 36.47 2.53
C ILE A 714 -0.80 37.78 3.26
N TYR A 715 -0.26 38.91 2.77
CA TYR A 715 -0.57 40.21 3.34
C TYR A 715 -2.04 40.58 3.13
N GLN A 716 -2.64 40.31 1.97
CA GLN A 716 -4.07 40.53 1.73
C GLN A 716 -4.95 39.66 2.65
N LEU A 717 -4.51 38.44 2.98
CA LEU A 717 -5.20 37.59 3.97
C LEU A 717 -5.29 38.25 5.34
N VAL A 718 -4.17 38.76 5.83
CA VAL A 718 -4.09 39.39 7.15
C VAL A 718 -4.75 40.77 7.14
N LYS A 719 -4.58 41.53 6.04
CA LYS A 719 -5.05 42.91 5.89
C LYS A 719 -6.56 43.02 5.68
N ALA A 720 -7.16 42.16 4.85
CA ALA A 720 -8.60 42.21 4.56
C ALA A 720 -9.50 42.10 5.80
N LYS A 721 -8.94 41.67 6.94
CA LYS A 721 -9.64 41.57 8.22
C LYS A 721 -9.24 42.62 9.25
N SER A 722 -7.98 43.10 9.23
CA SER A 722 -7.62 44.34 9.93
C SER A 722 -8.50 45.50 9.47
N ASP A 723 -8.72 45.62 8.16
CA ASP A 723 -9.56 46.67 7.58
C ASP A 723 -11.04 46.48 7.95
N ARG A 724 -11.54 45.22 8.04
CA ARG A 724 -12.90 44.93 8.51
C ARG A 724 -13.08 45.20 10.01
N MET A 725 -12.08 44.91 10.84
CA MET A 725 -12.13 45.25 12.27
C MET A 725 -12.08 46.76 12.47
N SER A 726 -11.21 47.48 11.75
CA SER A 726 -11.16 48.95 11.80
C SER A 726 -12.43 49.60 11.25
N GLN A 727 -13.09 49.03 10.24
CA GLN A 727 -14.42 49.47 9.80
C GLN A 727 -15.49 49.21 10.85
N LYS A 728 -15.49 48.03 11.49
CA LYS A 728 -16.44 47.69 12.55
C LYS A 728 -16.24 48.55 13.80
N GLU A 729 -15.01 48.86 14.17
CA GLU A 729 -14.68 49.83 15.24
C GLU A 729 -15.13 51.25 14.88
N ALA A 730 -14.95 51.69 13.62
CA ALA A 730 -15.41 52.99 13.15
C ALA A 730 -16.94 53.11 13.02
N GLU A 731 -17.66 52.00 12.83
CA GLU A 731 -19.13 51.91 12.93
C GLU A 731 -19.59 51.87 14.38
N LEU A 732 -18.88 51.14 15.26
CA LEU A 732 -19.19 51.08 16.69
C LEU A 732 -19.04 52.45 17.34
N HIS A 733 -17.97 53.20 17.01
CA HIS A 733 -17.73 54.54 17.54
C HIS A 733 -18.76 55.59 17.07
N ARG A 734 -19.30 55.44 15.86
CA ARG A 734 -20.42 56.28 15.37
C ARG A 734 -21.74 55.94 16.05
N SER A 735 -21.92 54.68 16.43
CA SER A 735 -23.14 54.17 17.09
C SER A 735 -23.17 54.52 18.58
N GLU A 736 -22.03 54.49 19.28
CA GLU A 736 -21.92 54.82 20.70
C GLU A 736 -22.25 56.29 21.01
N CYS A 737 -21.96 57.21 20.09
CA CYS A 737 -22.21 58.64 20.28
C CYS A 737 -23.71 59.00 20.21
N VAL A 738 -24.51 58.25 19.43
CA VAL A 738 -25.97 58.47 19.28
C VAL A 738 -26.77 57.72 20.36
N VAL A 739 -26.26 56.59 20.85
CA VAL A 739 -26.94 55.75 21.85
C VAL A 739 -26.76 56.29 23.28
N ALA A 740 -25.67 56.99 23.58
CA ALA A 740 -25.41 57.53 24.92
C ALA A 740 -26.45 58.59 25.37
N GLU A 741 -26.93 59.44 24.47
CA GLU A 741 -27.94 60.47 24.79
C GLU A 741 -29.36 59.90 24.90
N ALA A 742 -29.71 58.89 24.08
CA ALA A 742 -31.03 58.27 24.11
C ALA A 742 -31.25 57.31 25.30
N VAL A 743 -30.18 56.62 25.74
CA VAL A 743 -30.26 55.61 26.82
C VAL A 743 -30.39 56.24 28.21
N VAL A 744 -29.94 57.47 28.42
CA VAL A 744 -30.10 58.18 29.70
C VAL A 744 -31.54 58.66 29.90
N ALA A 745 -32.20 59.13 28.84
CA ALA A 745 -33.61 59.58 28.90
C ALA A 745 -34.59 58.40 29.07
N ALA A 746 -34.36 57.27 28.40
CA ALA A 746 -35.24 56.10 28.49
C ALA A 746 -35.11 55.34 29.83
N LYS A 747 -33.94 55.36 30.47
CA LYS A 747 -33.69 54.63 31.74
C LYS A 747 -34.42 55.19 32.96
N VAL A 748 -34.76 56.47 32.96
CA VAL A 748 -35.46 57.10 34.09
C VAL A 748 -36.97 56.81 34.02
N HIS A 749 -37.55 56.85 32.82
CA HIS A 749 -38.99 56.65 32.62
C HIS A 749 -39.43 55.19 32.80
N LEU A 750 -38.66 54.22 32.28
CA LEU A 750 -38.97 52.78 32.39
C LEU A 750 -38.82 52.21 33.81
N ARG A 751 -38.08 52.89 34.70
CA ARG A 751 -37.82 52.42 36.06
C ARG A 751 -38.97 52.75 37.02
N GLU A 752 -39.76 53.79 36.73
CA GLU A 752 -40.92 54.18 37.54
C GLU A 752 -42.17 53.34 37.20
N GLU A 753 -42.40 53.02 35.92
CA GLU A 753 -43.55 52.19 35.50
C GLU A 753 -43.40 50.71 35.91
N LEU A 754 -42.17 50.16 35.89
CA LEU A 754 -41.91 48.76 36.24
C LEU A 754 -42.11 48.48 37.75
N ASP A 755 -41.81 49.48 38.59
CA ASP A 755 -41.91 49.39 40.05
C ASP A 755 -43.37 49.44 40.55
N GLU A 756 -44.28 50.03 39.78
CA GLU A 756 -45.70 50.15 40.10
C GLU A 756 -46.51 48.91 39.69
N LEU A 757 -46.18 48.31 38.53
CA LEU A 757 -46.76 47.05 38.03
C LEU A 757 -46.38 45.82 38.87
N LEU A 758 -45.16 45.78 39.42
CA LEU A 758 -44.69 44.69 40.29
C LEU A 758 -45.37 44.70 41.68
N ARG A 759 -45.75 45.88 42.20
CA ARG A 759 -46.40 46.02 43.51
C ARG A 759 -47.89 45.69 43.48
N SER A 760 -48.59 45.91 42.36
CA SER A 760 -50.02 45.57 42.22
C SER A 760 -50.23 44.05 42.05
N SER A 761 -49.40 43.40 41.22
CA SER A 761 -49.50 41.96 40.92
C SER A 761 -49.16 41.06 42.11
N GLN A 762 -48.23 41.47 42.99
CA GLN A 762 -47.85 40.70 44.18
C GLN A 762 -48.88 40.76 45.34
N ARG A 763 -49.81 41.73 45.35
CA ARG A 763 -50.84 41.87 46.41
C ARG A 763 -52.06 40.97 46.19
N GLU A 764 -52.44 40.71 44.94
CA GLU A 764 -53.57 39.84 44.56
C GLU A 764 -53.23 38.35 44.77
N LEU A 765 -52.07 37.91 44.25
CA LEU A 765 -51.61 36.51 44.36
C LEU A 765 -51.41 36.00 45.80
N ARG A 766 -51.07 36.90 46.75
CA ARG A 766 -50.90 36.54 48.17
C ARG A 766 -52.22 36.37 48.91
N LYS A 767 -53.32 37.00 48.47
CA LYS A 767 -54.64 36.88 49.13
C LYS A 767 -55.31 35.53 48.80
N GLU A 768 -55.30 35.10 47.54
CA GLU A 768 -55.93 33.84 47.11
C GLU A 768 -55.18 32.59 47.57
N ALA A 769 -53.85 32.59 47.53
CA ALA A 769 -53.04 31.46 48.00
C ALA A 769 -53.18 31.20 49.51
N SER A 770 -53.48 32.23 50.31
CA SER A 770 -53.64 32.12 51.76
C SER A 770 -54.98 31.48 52.18
N VAL A 771 -56.04 31.70 51.40
CA VAL A 771 -57.40 31.17 51.68
C VAL A 771 -57.49 29.68 51.31
N GLN A 772 -56.89 29.29 50.18
CA GLN A 772 -56.88 27.89 49.72
C GLN A 772 -56.00 26.98 50.60
N ARG A 773 -54.88 27.50 51.11
CA ARG A 773 -53.99 26.76 52.01
C ARG A 773 -54.63 26.46 53.38
N ARG A 774 -55.36 27.43 53.95
CA ARG A 774 -56.08 27.26 55.24
C ARG A 774 -57.13 26.16 55.19
N ARG A 775 -57.87 26.07 54.07
CA ARG A 775 -58.94 25.09 53.87
C ARG A 775 -58.42 23.65 53.74
N LEU A 776 -57.27 23.47 53.08
CA LEU A 776 -56.57 22.18 52.99
C LEU A 776 -55.95 21.74 54.33
N GLU A 777 -55.44 22.69 55.12
CA GLU A 777 -54.89 22.42 56.46
C GLU A 777 -55.99 22.04 57.46
N GLU A 778 -57.18 22.64 57.40
CA GLU A 778 -58.34 22.28 58.26
C GLU A 778 -58.89 20.88 57.98
N LEU A 779 -58.98 20.46 56.71
CA LEU A 779 -59.42 19.12 56.33
C LEU A 779 -58.41 18.05 56.71
N PHE A 780 -57.11 18.36 56.61
CA PHE A 780 -56.04 17.45 57.04
C PHE A 780 -56.03 17.26 58.57
N GLN A 781 -56.23 18.34 59.34
CA GLN A 781 -56.35 18.29 60.80
C GLN A 781 -57.55 17.46 61.25
N LYS A 782 -58.73 17.62 60.62
CA LYS A 782 -59.91 16.78 60.91
C LYS A 782 -59.66 15.29 60.65
N ALA A 783 -59.01 14.95 59.53
CA ALA A 783 -58.69 13.56 59.21
C ALA A 783 -57.71 12.93 60.22
N GLN A 784 -56.75 13.70 60.74
CA GLN A 784 -55.82 13.24 61.78
C GLN A 784 -56.50 13.04 63.14
N GLU A 785 -57.40 13.94 63.55
CA GLU A 785 -58.13 13.86 64.81
C GLU A 785 -59.01 12.60 64.88
N GLU A 786 -59.71 12.28 63.79
CA GLU A 786 -60.56 11.08 63.71
C GLU A 786 -59.72 9.78 63.69
N PHE A 787 -58.55 9.79 63.04
CA PHE A 787 -57.63 8.64 63.11
C PHE A 787 -57.13 8.40 64.54
N ARG A 788 -56.84 9.48 65.28
CA ARG A 788 -56.36 9.40 66.67
C ARG A 788 -57.41 8.78 67.60
N LYS A 789 -58.68 9.19 67.48
CA LYS A 789 -59.81 8.62 68.23
C LYS A 789 -60.01 7.13 67.93
N ALA A 790 -59.86 6.72 66.67
CA ALA A 790 -59.96 5.30 66.29
C ALA A 790 -58.84 4.45 66.93
N VAL A 791 -57.63 4.99 67.07
CA VAL A 791 -56.51 4.31 67.74
C VAL A 791 -56.74 4.18 69.25
N GLU A 792 -57.27 5.21 69.91
CA GLU A 792 -57.61 5.19 71.34
C GLU A 792 -58.68 4.13 71.66
N TRP A 793 -59.76 4.06 70.88
CA TRP A 793 -60.82 3.05 71.07
C TRP A 793 -60.34 1.62 70.79
N ARG A 794 -59.43 1.43 69.83
CA ARG A 794 -58.80 0.12 69.59
C ARG A 794 -57.96 -0.34 70.78
N ARG A 795 -57.30 0.60 71.45
CA ARG A 795 -56.53 0.33 72.67
C ARG A 795 -57.45 -0.08 73.81
N GLU A 796 -58.55 0.65 74.00
CA GLU A 796 -59.58 0.39 75.02
C GLU A 796 -60.30 -0.96 74.82
N ALA A 797 -60.63 -1.30 73.57
CA ALA A 797 -61.21 -2.59 73.22
C ALA A 797 -60.26 -3.76 73.50
N ARG A 798 -58.93 -3.57 73.36
CA ARG A 798 -57.92 -4.59 73.70
C ARG A 798 -57.80 -4.79 75.21
N THR A 799 -57.82 -3.72 76.01
CA THR A 799 -57.77 -3.82 77.48
C THR A 799 -59.00 -4.54 78.03
N LEU A 800 -60.20 -4.24 77.49
CA LEU A 800 -61.45 -4.90 77.88
C LEU A 800 -61.52 -6.36 77.44
N LYS A 801 -60.82 -6.76 76.38
CA LYS A 801 -60.71 -8.16 75.93
C LYS A 801 -59.86 -9.02 76.87
N GLY A 802 -58.91 -8.42 77.59
CA GLY A 802 -58.00 -9.10 78.52
C GLY A 802 -58.57 -9.31 79.93
N THR A 803 -59.65 -8.61 80.29
CA THR A 803 -60.28 -8.65 81.64
C THR A 803 -61.45 -9.62 81.74
N VAL A 804 -61.73 -10.41 80.69
CA VAL A 804 -62.84 -11.35 80.64
C VAL A 804 -62.49 -12.64 81.39
N ASN A 805 -62.43 -12.57 82.72
CA ASN A 805 -62.42 -13.73 83.62
C ASN A 805 -62.98 -13.31 84.98
N ASN A 806 -64.32 -13.36 85.11
CA ASN A 806 -65.11 -13.80 86.27
C ASN A 806 -66.58 -13.35 86.11
N GLU A 807 -67.49 -14.28 86.39
CA GLU A 807 -68.97 -14.19 86.34
C GLU A 807 -69.61 -14.05 84.93
N ILE A 808 -70.57 -14.94 84.63
CA ILE A 808 -71.22 -15.12 83.31
C ILE A 808 -72.03 -13.86 82.92
N GLU A 809 -72.63 -13.18 83.88
CA GLU A 809 -73.50 -12.03 83.66
C GLU A 809 -72.70 -10.75 83.29
N THR A 810 -71.46 -10.65 83.77
CA THR A 810 -70.51 -9.57 83.44
C THR A 810 -69.86 -9.77 82.07
N ARG A 811 -69.70 -11.03 81.63
CA ARG A 811 -69.10 -11.41 80.34
C ARG A 811 -69.94 -10.99 79.14
N GLU A 812 -71.27 -11.11 79.20
CA GLU A 812 -72.13 -10.64 78.11
C GLU A 812 -72.13 -9.11 77.96
N LYS A 813 -72.16 -8.37 79.08
CA LYS A 813 -72.08 -6.90 79.05
C LYS A 813 -70.75 -6.41 78.49
N LEU A 814 -69.63 -7.04 78.88
CA LEU A 814 -68.31 -6.73 78.34
C LEU A 814 -68.17 -7.12 76.87
N GLN A 815 -68.69 -8.28 76.44
CA GLN A 815 -68.68 -8.68 75.03
C GLN A 815 -69.55 -7.75 74.16
N LYS A 816 -70.72 -7.32 74.64
CA LYS A 816 -71.54 -6.31 73.95
C LYS A 816 -70.81 -4.97 73.81
N LYS A 817 -70.12 -4.52 74.86
CA LYS A 817 -69.37 -3.26 74.83
C LYS A 817 -68.13 -3.33 73.92
N VAL A 818 -67.42 -4.46 73.88
CA VAL A 818 -66.32 -4.69 72.93
C VAL A 818 -66.83 -4.75 71.48
N GLN A 819 -67.96 -5.42 71.23
CA GLN A 819 -68.62 -5.44 69.91
C GLN A 819 -69.06 -4.04 69.48
N GLU A 820 -69.58 -3.24 70.41
CA GLU A 820 -69.97 -1.85 70.16
C GLU A 820 -68.76 -0.96 69.83
N LEU A 821 -67.67 -1.05 70.60
CA LEU A 821 -66.43 -0.31 70.33
C LEU A 821 -65.81 -0.70 68.99
N LEU A 822 -65.81 -1.97 68.62
CA LEU A 822 -65.33 -2.43 67.31
C LEU A 822 -66.24 -1.99 66.16
N ARG A 823 -67.57 -1.93 66.37
CA ARG A 823 -68.51 -1.33 65.40
C ARG A 823 -68.27 0.16 65.22
N ARG A 824 -68.05 0.90 66.31
CA ARG A 824 -67.72 2.33 66.28
C ARG A 824 -66.36 2.58 65.61
N GLU A 825 -65.33 1.76 65.88
CA GLU A 825 -64.03 1.82 65.18
C GLU A 825 -64.20 1.59 63.68
N LYS A 826 -65.01 0.60 63.28
CA LYS A 826 -65.25 0.29 61.85
C LYS A 826 -65.99 1.44 61.14
N ALA A 827 -66.98 2.04 61.80
CA ALA A 827 -67.71 3.20 61.26
C ALA A 827 -66.79 4.43 61.12
N LEU A 828 -65.94 4.70 62.11
CA LEU A 828 -65.00 5.83 62.07
C LEU A 828 -63.91 5.63 61.01
N LYS A 829 -63.44 4.39 60.80
CA LYS A 829 -62.49 4.08 59.71
C LYS A 829 -63.11 4.30 58.33
N GLN A 830 -64.37 3.91 58.14
CA GLN A 830 -65.09 4.20 56.89
C GLN A 830 -65.26 5.72 56.70
N GLN A 831 -65.55 6.46 57.77
CA GLN A 831 -65.65 7.92 57.71
C GLN A 831 -64.30 8.60 57.41
N HIS A 832 -63.21 8.14 58.02
CA HIS A 832 -61.86 8.61 57.74
C HIS A 832 -61.45 8.34 56.28
N GLU A 833 -61.77 7.15 55.75
CA GLU A 833 -61.48 6.80 54.36
C GLU A 833 -62.29 7.65 53.37
N LEU A 834 -63.53 8.01 53.73
CA LEU A 834 -64.37 8.94 52.99
C LEU A 834 -63.81 10.38 53.00
N GLU A 835 -63.36 10.87 54.16
CA GLU A 835 -62.75 12.21 54.26
C GLU A 835 -61.38 12.27 53.56
N ARG A 836 -60.61 11.19 53.58
CA ARG A 836 -59.33 11.09 52.86
C ARG A 836 -59.54 11.08 51.34
N LYS A 837 -60.60 10.43 50.86
CA LYS A 837 -61.01 10.50 49.44
C LYS A 837 -61.48 11.90 49.06
N ARG A 838 -62.32 12.55 49.89
CA ARG A 838 -62.71 13.96 49.67
C ARG A 838 -61.50 14.89 49.62
N TRP A 839 -60.55 14.74 50.53
CA TRP A 839 -59.32 15.54 50.53
C TRP A 839 -58.49 15.31 49.25
N ALA A 840 -58.38 14.07 48.78
CA ALA A 840 -57.66 13.75 47.54
C ALA A 840 -58.38 14.32 46.30
N GLU A 841 -59.71 14.20 46.24
CA GLU A 841 -60.54 14.77 45.16
C GLU A 841 -60.47 16.29 45.15
N GLU A 842 -60.57 16.96 46.30
CA GLU A 842 -60.52 18.43 46.41
C GLU A 842 -59.11 18.95 46.10
N LYS A 843 -58.05 18.21 46.47
CA LYS A 843 -56.66 18.49 46.07
C LYS A 843 -56.45 18.35 44.56
N GLU A 844 -56.99 17.30 43.94
CA GLU A 844 -56.88 17.06 42.50
C GLU A 844 -57.69 18.10 41.71
N GLN A 845 -58.86 18.51 42.22
CA GLN A 845 -59.69 19.55 41.63
C GLN A 845 -59.00 20.93 41.71
N LEU A 846 -58.33 21.25 42.82
CA LEU A 846 -57.51 22.45 42.96
C LEU A 846 -56.28 22.43 42.05
N GLN A 847 -55.63 21.28 41.86
CA GLN A 847 -54.51 21.14 40.93
C GLN A 847 -54.95 21.30 39.46
N LYS A 848 -56.13 20.77 39.09
CA LYS A 848 -56.73 20.93 37.77
C LYS A 848 -57.24 22.36 37.50
N GLN A 849 -57.66 23.09 38.54
CA GLN A 849 -58.05 24.51 38.43
C GLN A 849 -56.86 25.47 38.43
N ALA A 850 -55.74 25.11 39.10
CA ALA A 850 -54.54 25.94 39.12
C ALA A 850 -53.71 25.85 37.83
N LEU A 851 -53.73 24.72 37.12
CA LEU A 851 -52.89 24.49 35.94
C LEU A 851 -53.18 25.47 34.77
N PRO A 852 -54.44 25.83 34.44
CA PRO A 852 -54.73 26.84 33.41
C PRO A 852 -54.40 28.28 33.82
N LEU A 853 -54.23 28.57 35.12
CA LEU A 853 -53.87 29.91 35.63
C LEU A 853 -52.36 30.16 35.64
N TRP A 854 -51.54 29.09 35.59
CA TRP A 854 -50.07 29.18 35.59
C TRP A 854 -49.45 29.16 34.19
N LEU A 855 -50.16 28.65 33.19
CA LEU A 855 -49.67 28.56 31.81
C LEU A 855 -49.51 29.92 31.09
N PRO A 856 -50.33 30.95 31.33
CA PRO A 856 -50.08 32.28 30.80
C PRO A 856 -48.89 32.98 31.47
N LEU A 857 -48.67 32.74 32.77
CA LEU A 857 -47.61 33.40 33.55
C LEU A 857 -46.19 32.86 33.22
N LEU A 858 -46.08 31.60 32.78
CA LEU A 858 -44.83 31.01 32.30
C LEU A 858 -44.54 31.30 30.82
N ALA A 859 -45.57 31.68 30.04
CA ALA A 859 -45.42 32.16 28.67
C ALA A 859 -44.96 33.64 28.61
N ASP A 860 -45.33 34.44 29.60
CA ASP A 860 -44.92 35.85 29.73
C ASP A 860 -43.57 36.06 30.47
N LEU A 861 -42.95 34.98 30.98
CA LEU A 861 -41.65 35.01 31.68
C LEU A 861 -40.50 34.44 30.84
N GLY A 862 -40.39 34.90 29.59
CA GLY A 862 -39.10 34.97 28.88
C GLY A 862 -39.24 35.17 27.37
N PRO A 863 -38.90 36.36 26.84
CA PRO A 863 -37.49 36.74 26.76
C PRO A 863 -37.17 38.12 27.39
N VAL A 864 -37.07 38.15 28.73
CA VAL A 864 -36.31 39.18 29.49
C VAL A 864 -35.31 38.51 30.46
N ALA A 865 -34.84 37.31 30.13
CA ALA A 865 -33.82 36.62 30.94
C ALA A 865 -32.69 35.99 30.12
N VAL A 866 -32.28 36.63 29.01
CA VAL A 866 -30.92 36.51 28.46
C VAL A 866 -30.51 37.85 27.83
N ALA A 867 -30.40 38.91 28.64
CA ALA A 867 -29.67 40.15 28.29
C ALA A 867 -29.51 41.14 29.48
N VAL A 868 -29.01 40.70 30.64
CA VAL A 868 -28.12 41.54 31.51
C VAL A 868 -27.14 40.60 32.21
N ALA A 869 -26.29 39.95 31.41
CA ALA A 869 -24.99 39.45 31.85
C ALA A 869 -24.06 39.31 30.65
N VAL A 870 -23.98 40.34 29.80
CA VAL A 870 -22.70 40.68 29.16
C VAL A 870 -22.56 42.19 29.26
N ARG A 871 -21.73 42.63 30.22
CA ARG A 871 -20.89 43.81 30.00
C ARG A 871 -19.90 43.42 28.90
N GLY A 872 -19.84 44.22 27.85
CA GLY A 872 -18.88 44.11 26.73
C GLY A 872 -19.56 43.75 25.42
N GLU A 873 -20.21 44.73 24.77
CA GLU A 873 -19.85 45.22 23.41
C GLU A 873 -20.24 44.23 22.29
N GLY A 874 -21.11 44.49 21.32
CA GLY A 874 -21.45 45.73 20.63
C GLY A 874 -21.63 45.41 19.14
N GLY A 875 -22.89 45.34 18.68
CA GLY A 875 -23.38 45.80 17.37
C GLY A 875 -22.92 45.10 16.06
N SER A 876 -23.72 44.92 15.01
CA SER A 876 -25.12 45.27 14.67
C SER A 876 -25.51 44.51 13.38
N SER A 877 -26.80 44.19 13.21
CA SER A 877 -27.46 43.59 12.00
C SER A 877 -27.58 44.60 10.83
N PRO A 878 -28.31 44.40 9.67
CA PRO A 878 -29.20 43.30 9.24
C PRO A 878 -29.17 42.91 7.72
N GLU A 879 -29.79 41.77 7.35
CA GLU A 879 -30.79 41.64 6.27
C GLU A 879 -31.33 40.19 6.22
N SER A 880 -32.65 40.02 6.09
CA SER A 880 -33.39 38.75 5.98
C SER A 880 -33.82 38.49 4.52
N PRO A 881 -34.54 37.41 4.11
CA PRO A 881 -35.02 36.22 4.84
C PRO A 881 -34.87 34.87 4.08
N ARG A 882 -34.91 33.71 4.77
CA ARG A 882 -35.83 32.57 4.49
C ARG A 882 -35.41 31.26 5.18
N ALA A 883 -36.42 30.66 5.83
CA ALA A 883 -36.63 29.24 6.12
C ALA A 883 -35.61 28.49 7.00
N MET A 884 -35.80 28.55 8.32
CA MET A 884 -35.31 27.53 9.24
C MET A 884 -36.41 26.52 9.57
N ALA A 885 -36.23 25.29 9.07
CA ALA A 885 -36.75 24.09 9.71
C ALA A 885 -35.80 23.74 10.87
N VAL A 886 -36.28 23.81 12.10
CA VAL A 886 -35.49 23.47 13.29
C VAL A 886 -35.55 21.96 13.52
N SER A 887 -34.40 21.30 13.37
CA SER A 887 -34.13 19.98 13.93
C SER A 887 -33.67 20.16 15.38
N VAL A 888 -34.19 19.35 16.31
CA VAL A 888 -33.75 19.30 17.71
C VAL A 888 -32.88 18.06 17.94
N ARG A 889 -31.60 18.28 18.23
CA ARG A 889 -30.72 17.49 19.11
C ARG A 889 -30.29 18.46 20.23
N HIS A 890 -30.07 18.14 21.50
CA HIS A 890 -30.12 16.95 22.34
C HIS A 890 -30.15 17.47 23.79
N GLY A 891 -30.69 16.71 24.76
CA GLY A 891 -30.47 16.99 26.18
C GLY A 891 -31.51 16.34 27.09
N VAL A 892 -31.32 15.08 27.45
CA VAL A 892 -31.96 14.47 28.63
C VAL A 892 -30.86 13.74 29.42
N PRO A 893 -30.75 13.93 30.74
CA PRO A 893 -29.77 13.25 31.58
C PRO A 893 -30.16 11.78 31.82
N GLU A 894 -29.18 10.99 32.25
CA GLU A 894 -29.25 9.59 32.66
C GLU A 894 -30.59 9.17 33.30
N LEU A 895 -31.28 8.22 32.64
CA LEU A 895 -32.26 7.34 33.26
C LEU A 895 -31.94 5.92 32.79
N SER A 896 -31.42 5.13 33.73
CA SER A 896 -31.26 3.69 33.65
C SER A 896 -32.60 2.97 33.63
N ASP A 897 -32.62 1.81 32.98
CA ASP A 897 -33.57 0.70 33.10
C ASP A 897 -35.03 1.02 33.44
N SER A 898 -35.90 1.08 32.43
CA SER A 898 -37.28 0.63 32.62
C SER A 898 -37.94 0.17 31.33
N PHE A 899 -38.70 -0.91 31.50
CA PHE A 899 -39.66 -1.55 30.59
C PHE A 899 -40.71 -0.57 30.00
N ASP A 900 -40.74 0.68 30.44
CA ASP A 900 -41.74 1.69 30.09
C ASP A 900 -41.47 2.43 28.77
N LEU A 901 -40.23 2.46 28.26
CA LEU A 901 -39.96 3.06 26.94
C LEU A 901 -40.51 2.21 25.78
N GLN A 902 -40.53 0.88 25.93
CA GLN A 902 -41.09 -0.05 24.94
C GLN A 902 -42.62 -0.02 24.92
N MET A 903 -43.27 0.13 26.07
CA MET A 903 -44.74 0.26 26.15
C MET A 903 -45.23 1.63 25.67
N THR A 904 -44.43 2.68 25.83
CA THR A 904 -44.73 4.03 25.33
C THR A 904 -44.66 4.10 23.81
N LEU A 905 -43.68 3.43 23.18
CA LEU A 905 -43.59 3.29 21.72
C LEU A 905 -44.74 2.44 21.14
N LEU A 906 -45.15 1.38 21.84
CA LEU A 906 -46.29 0.54 21.42
C LEU A 906 -47.63 1.30 21.48
N ALA A 907 -47.81 2.15 22.49
CA ALA A 907 -49.00 3.00 22.64
C ALA A 907 -49.04 4.14 21.60
N LEU A 908 -47.89 4.71 21.24
CA LEU A 908 -47.80 5.75 20.20
C LEU A 908 -48.14 5.21 18.80
N CYS A 909 -47.67 3.99 18.48
CA CYS A 909 -47.99 3.33 17.21
C CYS A 909 -49.47 2.94 17.08
N LYS A 910 -50.13 2.64 18.20
CA LYS A 910 -51.58 2.34 18.23
C LYS A 910 -52.43 3.60 18.03
N CYS A 911 -52.06 4.72 18.64
CA CYS A 911 -52.73 6.01 18.45
C CYS A 911 -52.59 6.60 17.03
N LEU A 912 -51.46 6.36 16.35
CA LEU A 912 -51.25 6.83 14.97
C LEU A 912 -51.98 5.99 13.91
N HIS A 913 -52.33 4.74 14.23
CA HIS A 913 -53.15 3.88 13.39
C HIS A 913 -54.65 4.20 13.52
N GLU A 914 -55.11 4.45 14.74
CA GLU A 914 -56.52 4.79 15.04
C GLU A 914 -56.90 6.21 14.58
N SER A 915 -55.93 7.10 14.35
CA SER A 915 -56.15 8.46 13.82
C SER A 915 -56.15 8.57 12.28
N GLY A 916 -55.96 7.46 11.55
CA GLY A 916 -56.10 7.39 10.10
C GLY A 916 -54.98 8.06 9.27
N GLN A 917 -53.90 8.52 9.90
CA GLN A 917 -52.84 9.28 9.20
C GLN A 917 -51.73 8.41 8.57
N VAL A 918 -51.72 7.08 8.79
CA VAL A 918 -50.71 6.16 8.21
C VAL A 918 -51.36 4.84 7.70
N PRO A 919 -51.11 4.40 6.45
CA PRO A 919 -51.64 3.14 5.94
C PRO A 919 -51.02 1.89 6.61
N ALA A 920 -51.84 0.86 6.86
CA ALA A 920 -51.46 -0.38 7.57
C ALA A 920 -50.25 -1.13 6.97
N SER A 921 -49.97 -0.95 5.68
CA SER A 921 -48.84 -1.57 4.98
C SER A 921 -47.47 -1.04 5.41
N ARG A 922 -47.39 0.18 5.97
CA ARG A 922 -46.12 0.76 6.47
C ARG A 922 -45.81 0.40 7.92
N LEU A 923 -46.82 0.04 8.72
CA LEU A 923 -46.66 -0.35 10.13
C LEU A 923 -46.15 -1.79 10.28
N ALA A 924 -46.46 -2.68 9.33
CA ALA A 924 -45.99 -4.07 9.33
C ALA A 924 -44.48 -4.21 9.05
N ILE A 925 -43.85 -3.23 8.39
CA ILE A 925 -42.43 -3.28 8.00
C ILE A 925 -41.51 -2.83 9.15
N GLU A 926 -41.96 -1.95 10.03
CA GLU A 926 -41.17 -1.52 11.20
C GLU A 926 -41.38 -2.43 12.43
N LEU A 927 -42.55 -3.05 12.58
CA LEU A 927 -42.78 -4.07 13.63
C LEU A 927 -42.01 -5.39 13.39
N HIS A 928 -41.58 -5.67 12.16
CA HIS A 928 -40.76 -6.85 11.86
C HIS A 928 -39.28 -6.68 12.24
N LYS A 929 -38.80 -5.45 12.46
CA LYS A 929 -37.40 -5.15 12.83
C LYS A 929 -37.12 -5.17 14.34
N VAL A 930 -38.17 -5.20 15.18
CA VAL A 930 -38.05 -5.23 16.65
C VAL A 930 -38.05 -6.66 17.23
N ARG A 931 -38.16 -7.69 16.38
CA ARG A 931 -38.23 -9.10 16.80
C ARG A 931 -37.12 -9.97 16.22
N PHE A 932 -35.84 -9.61 16.43
CA PHE A 932 -34.72 -10.55 16.21
C PHE A 932 -33.44 -10.25 17.03
N SER A 933 -33.56 -9.61 18.20
CA SER A 933 -32.41 -9.35 19.10
C SER A 933 -32.57 -9.87 20.53
N THR A 934 -33.60 -10.68 20.82
CA THR A 934 -33.86 -11.19 22.19
C THR A 934 -34.01 -12.70 22.21
N MET A 935 -32.97 -13.45 21.83
CA MET A 935 -32.78 -14.86 22.23
C MET A 935 -31.30 -15.26 22.19
N LYS A 936 -30.52 -14.67 23.10
CA LYS A 936 -29.26 -15.27 23.58
C LYS A 936 -29.05 -14.84 25.02
N GLN A 937 -29.48 -15.69 25.97
CA GLN A 937 -28.81 -15.96 27.24
C GLN A 937 -29.71 -16.87 28.08
N LEU A 938 -29.49 -18.18 28.02
CA LEU A 938 -29.66 -19.12 29.14
C LEU A 938 -28.77 -20.34 28.82
N HIS A 939 -27.80 -20.61 29.70
CA HIS A 939 -26.92 -21.78 29.80
C HIS A 939 -26.90 -22.13 31.31
N PRO A 940 -26.49 -23.32 31.80
CA PRO A 940 -26.34 -24.67 31.20
C PRO A 940 -27.17 -25.75 31.97
N ILE A 941 -27.25 -26.99 31.44
CA ILE A 941 -27.03 -28.30 32.13
C ILE A 941 -27.77 -29.45 31.39
N ASN A 942 -26.99 -30.50 31.10
CA ASN A 942 -27.34 -31.89 30.74
C ASN A 942 -28.03 -32.19 29.40
N ALA A 943 -27.21 -32.39 28.37
CA ALA A 943 -27.33 -33.53 27.46
C ALA A 943 -25.95 -33.89 26.89
N GLU A 944 -25.19 -34.59 27.71
CA GLU A 944 -24.06 -35.41 27.30
C GLU A 944 -24.61 -36.71 26.69
N CYS A 945 -24.41 -36.92 25.39
CA CYS A 945 -23.94 -38.19 24.82
C CYS A 945 -23.98 -38.14 23.29
N SER A 946 -22.85 -38.54 22.66
CA SER A 946 -22.72 -39.03 21.27
C SER A 946 -22.05 -38.14 20.22
N PHE A 947 -21.16 -37.21 20.56
CA PHE A 947 -20.28 -36.63 19.53
C PHE A 947 -18.83 -36.29 19.97
N GLN A 948 -18.39 -36.81 21.12
CA GLN A 948 -17.00 -36.68 21.61
C GLN A 948 -16.29 -38.03 21.79
N ARG A 949 -16.53 -38.99 20.88
CA ARG A 949 -15.81 -40.28 20.87
C ARG A 949 -15.15 -40.64 19.54
N ALA A 950 -14.97 -39.70 18.62
CA ALA A 950 -14.38 -39.99 17.29
C ALA A 950 -13.27 -39.03 16.82
N MET A 951 -12.65 -38.24 17.72
CA MET A 951 -11.52 -37.37 17.35
C MET A 951 -10.38 -37.47 18.38
N ARG A 952 -9.94 -38.70 18.65
CA ARG A 952 -8.64 -39.02 19.24
C ARG A 952 -8.09 -40.27 18.57
N SER A 953 -7.48 -40.08 17.40
CA SER A 953 -6.49 -40.99 16.84
C SER A 953 -5.76 -40.30 15.68
N GLU A 954 -4.54 -39.85 15.95
CA GLU A 954 -3.50 -39.77 14.92
C GLU A 954 -3.38 -41.13 14.22
N ARG A 955 -3.21 -41.11 12.89
CA ARG A 955 -3.26 -42.22 11.90
C ARG A 955 -4.59 -42.31 11.13
N ILE A 956 -4.87 -41.35 10.27
CA ILE A 956 -5.40 -41.53 8.90
C ILE A 956 -5.04 -40.24 8.15
N LEU A 957 -3.82 -40.15 7.61
CA LEU A 957 -3.45 -39.15 6.60
C LEU A 957 -2.61 -39.76 5.47
N THR A 958 -2.60 -41.10 5.36
CA THR A 958 -1.79 -41.84 4.38
C THR A 958 -2.60 -42.87 3.57
N GLN A 959 -3.94 -42.79 3.59
CA GLN A 959 -4.81 -43.73 2.84
C GLN A 959 -5.84 -43.06 1.90
N CYS A 960 -5.77 -41.75 1.67
CA CYS A 960 -6.72 -41.05 0.81
C CYS A 960 -6.34 -40.99 -0.69
N VAL A 961 -5.31 -41.71 -1.15
CA VAL A 961 -4.91 -41.70 -2.58
C VAL A 961 -5.58 -42.81 -3.41
N GLY A 962 -6.20 -43.82 -2.78
CA GLY A 962 -6.73 -45.01 -3.47
C GLY A 962 -8.20 -44.98 -3.90
N TYR A 963 -8.99 -43.98 -3.51
CA TYR A 963 -10.45 -43.99 -3.72
C TYR A 963 -10.97 -43.13 -4.88
N ALA A 964 -10.13 -42.29 -5.49
CA ALA A 964 -10.53 -41.43 -6.62
C ALA A 964 -10.74 -42.20 -7.94
N ASP A 965 -10.12 -43.37 -8.11
CA ASP A 965 -10.04 -44.04 -9.42
C ASP A 965 -11.28 -44.89 -9.80
N ARG A 966 -12.16 -45.24 -8.85
CA ARG A 966 -13.42 -45.94 -9.19
C ARG A 966 -14.54 -45.00 -9.64
N PHE A 967 -14.50 -43.74 -9.22
CA PHE A 967 -15.53 -42.75 -9.55
C PHE A 967 -15.38 -42.24 -10.99
N LEU A 968 -14.14 -42.03 -11.45
CA LEU A 968 -13.83 -41.46 -12.77
C LEU A 968 -14.32 -42.33 -13.96
N ALA A 969 -14.35 -43.65 -13.80
CA ALA A 969 -14.69 -44.58 -14.89
C ALA A 969 -16.21 -44.71 -15.14
N ILE A 970 -17.04 -44.51 -14.10
CA ILE A 970 -18.51 -44.54 -14.20
C ILE A 970 -19.03 -43.20 -14.74
N GLU A 971 -18.38 -42.10 -14.35
CA GLU A 971 -18.64 -40.72 -14.78
C GLU A 971 -18.35 -40.49 -16.28
N LEU A 972 -17.21 -40.98 -16.80
CA LEU A 972 -16.85 -40.83 -18.22
C LEU A 972 -17.92 -41.42 -19.17
N PHE A 973 -18.60 -42.48 -18.74
CA PHE A 973 -19.66 -43.13 -19.51
C PHE A 973 -20.93 -42.28 -19.63
N ASN A 974 -21.23 -41.43 -18.63
CA ASN A 974 -22.39 -40.54 -18.64
C ASN A 974 -22.13 -39.25 -19.42
N THR A 975 -20.93 -38.67 -19.30
CA THR A 975 -20.47 -37.51 -20.08
C THR A 975 -20.53 -37.76 -21.58
N CYS A 976 -20.24 -38.98 -22.02
CA CYS A 976 -20.27 -39.33 -23.44
C CYS A 976 -21.67 -39.50 -24.02
N LYS A 977 -22.66 -39.85 -23.19
CA LYS A 977 -24.07 -39.83 -23.60
C LYS A 977 -24.58 -38.41 -23.84
N VAL A 978 -24.08 -37.44 -23.06
CA VAL A 978 -24.43 -36.02 -23.19
C VAL A 978 -23.74 -35.40 -24.42
N LEU A 979 -22.44 -35.66 -24.62
CA LEU A 979 -21.70 -35.29 -25.83
C LEU A 979 -22.37 -35.84 -27.12
N ALA A 980 -22.77 -37.11 -27.10
CA ALA A 980 -23.45 -37.75 -28.24
C ALA A 980 -24.87 -37.21 -28.50
N LYS A 981 -25.48 -36.49 -27.55
CA LYS A 981 -26.83 -35.91 -27.67
C LYS A 981 -26.77 -34.47 -28.18
N GLY A 982 -25.80 -33.68 -27.71
CA GLY A 982 -25.61 -32.30 -28.17
C GLY A 982 -24.96 -32.18 -29.55
N LEU A 983 -24.03 -33.07 -29.93
CA LEU A 983 -23.32 -32.99 -31.24
C LEU A 983 -24.18 -33.37 -32.45
N ARG A 984 -25.40 -33.89 -32.23
CA ARG A 984 -26.40 -34.15 -33.30
C ARG A 984 -27.06 -32.88 -33.83
N SER A 985 -26.96 -31.77 -33.09
CA SER A 985 -27.65 -30.51 -33.39
C SER A 985 -26.84 -29.55 -34.25
N ASN A 986 -25.53 -29.78 -34.44
CA ASN A 986 -24.62 -28.78 -35.03
C ASN A 986 -23.53 -29.42 -35.93
N PRO A 987 -23.73 -29.53 -37.25
CA PRO A 987 -22.82 -30.25 -38.17
C PRO A 987 -21.54 -29.49 -38.56
N GLN A 988 -21.21 -28.35 -37.93
CA GLN A 988 -20.02 -27.54 -38.26
C GLN A 988 -18.82 -27.74 -37.31
N LEU A 989 -18.90 -28.62 -36.31
CA LEU A 989 -17.82 -28.86 -35.36
C LEU A 989 -16.79 -29.88 -35.88
N LEU A 990 -15.62 -29.39 -36.30
CA LEU A 990 -14.33 -30.13 -36.44
C LEU A 990 -14.41 -31.55 -37.05
N PRO A 991 -14.18 -31.71 -38.37
CA PRO A 991 -13.81 -33.00 -38.93
C PRO A 991 -12.57 -33.56 -38.20
N GLY A 992 -12.63 -34.79 -37.69
CA GLY A 992 -11.46 -35.50 -37.13
C GLY A 992 -11.28 -35.42 -35.60
N VAL A 993 -12.32 -35.14 -34.82
CA VAL A 993 -12.27 -35.34 -33.35
C VAL A 993 -12.45 -36.82 -33.02
N HIS A 994 -11.52 -37.38 -32.25
CA HIS A 994 -11.50 -38.79 -31.85
C HIS A 994 -11.65 -38.93 -30.33
N LEU A 995 -12.57 -39.79 -29.89
CA LEU A 995 -12.84 -40.06 -28.47
C LEU A 995 -12.63 -41.55 -28.18
N ALA A 996 -11.77 -41.85 -27.21
CA ALA A 996 -11.54 -43.21 -26.71
C ALA A 996 -12.36 -43.44 -25.43
N LEU A 997 -13.37 -44.32 -25.50
CA LEU A 997 -14.34 -44.57 -24.43
C LEU A 997 -14.38 -46.06 -24.08
N GLY A 998 -13.73 -46.42 -22.97
CA GLY A 998 -13.55 -47.82 -22.63
C GLY A 998 -12.86 -48.58 -23.77
N PRO A 999 -13.38 -49.73 -24.24
CA PRO A 999 -12.79 -50.49 -25.33
C PRO A 999 -13.16 -49.96 -26.73
N GLN A 1000 -13.80 -48.80 -26.89
CA GLN A 1000 -14.34 -48.34 -28.18
C GLN A 1000 -13.83 -46.96 -28.59
N MET A 1001 -13.48 -46.79 -29.87
CA MET A 1001 -13.08 -45.48 -30.40
C MET A 1001 -14.10 -44.94 -31.39
N TRP A 1002 -14.42 -43.68 -31.21
CA TRP A 1002 -15.46 -42.99 -31.96
C TRP A 1002 -14.83 -41.83 -32.74
N GLU A 1003 -15.17 -41.73 -34.02
CA GLU A 1003 -14.94 -40.53 -34.81
C GLU A 1003 -16.24 -39.81 -35.04
N TRP A 1004 -16.17 -38.49 -35.00
CA TRP A 1004 -17.25 -37.64 -35.44
C TRP A 1004 -17.28 -37.51 -36.98
N HIS A 1005 -18.41 -37.86 -37.62
CA HIS A 1005 -18.60 -37.77 -39.06
C HIS A 1005 -19.42 -36.50 -39.44
N PRO A 1006 -18.92 -35.59 -40.30
CA PRO A 1006 -19.53 -34.29 -40.54
C PRO A 1006 -20.94 -34.31 -41.17
N GLN A 1007 -21.25 -35.33 -41.96
CA GLN A 1007 -22.59 -35.58 -42.52
C GLN A 1007 -22.98 -37.01 -42.16
N PRO A 1008 -23.85 -37.32 -41.17
CA PRO A 1008 -25.03 -36.60 -40.69
C PRO A 1008 -25.00 -36.37 -39.15
N GLY A 1009 -23.91 -35.82 -38.60
CA GLY A 1009 -23.82 -35.53 -37.16
C GLY A 1009 -23.81 -36.77 -36.27
N THR A 1010 -23.39 -37.92 -36.80
CA THR A 1010 -23.31 -39.19 -36.06
C THR A 1010 -21.88 -39.50 -35.66
N LEU A 1011 -21.70 -39.95 -34.40
CA LEU A 1011 -20.48 -40.64 -34.01
C LEU A 1011 -20.41 -41.97 -34.74
N ARG A 1012 -19.42 -42.11 -35.63
CA ARG A 1012 -19.08 -43.37 -36.27
C ARG A 1012 -18.20 -44.14 -35.31
N LEU A 1013 -18.68 -45.29 -34.83
CA LEU A 1013 -17.81 -46.27 -34.17
C LEU A 1013 -16.74 -46.67 -35.19
N LEU A 1014 -15.48 -46.32 -34.90
CA LEU A 1014 -14.36 -46.71 -35.75
C LEU A 1014 -13.93 -48.16 -35.51
N GLY A 1015 -14.31 -48.72 -34.36
CA GLY A 1015 -14.08 -50.11 -33.97
C GLY A 1015 -13.83 -50.24 -32.46
N ASP A 1016 -13.77 -51.49 -31.99
CA ASP A 1016 -13.24 -51.78 -30.66
C ASP A 1016 -11.72 -51.56 -30.67
N CYS A 1017 -11.20 -50.74 -29.76
CA CYS A 1017 -9.79 -50.43 -29.61
C CYS A 1017 -8.97 -51.66 -29.23
N ILE A 1018 -9.51 -52.57 -28.40
CA ILE A 1018 -8.79 -53.70 -27.78
C ILE A 1018 -9.83 -54.72 -27.27
N PRO A 1019 -9.60 -56.06 -27.32
CA PRO A 1019 -10.47 -57.05 -26.66
C PRO A 1019 -10.64 -56.74 -25.16
N ARG A 1020 -11.89 -56.63 -24.69
CA ARG A 1020 -12.34 -56.43 -23.28
C ARG A 1020 -11.25 -56.51 -22.20
N THR A 1021 -10.52 -55.42 -21.97
CA THR A 1021 -9.60 -55.30 -20.84
C THR A 1021 -9.57 -53.85 -20.35
N GLN A 1022 -9.93 -53.62 -19.09
CA GLN A 1022 -9.87 -52.30 -18.43
C GLN A 1022 -8.41 -51.80 -18.40
N THR A 1023 -8.11 -50.70 -19.10
CA THR A 1023 -6.79 -50.06 -19.10
C THR A 1023 -6.83 -48.76 -18.33
N PHE A 1024 -6.06 -48.66 -17.24
CA PHE A 1024 -5.82 -47.41 -16.53
C PHE A 1024 -4.77 -46.57 -17.30
N ARG A 1025 -5.17 -45.36 -17.70
CA ARG A 1025 -4.37 -44.22 -18.24
C ARG A 1025 -3.45 -44.49 -19.45
N SER A 1026 -4.04 -44.44 -20.64
CA SER A 1026 -3.36 -44.38 -21.95
C SER A 1026 -3.17 -42.93 -22.44
N THR A 1027 -2.09 -42.64 -23.18
CA THR A 1027 -1.84 -41.31 -23.75
C THR A 1027 -2.30 -41.25 -25.21
N LEU A 1028 -3.09 -40.22 -25.54
CA LEU A 1028 -3.57 -39.92 -26.90
C LEU A 1028 -2.69 -38.83 -27.54
N ALA A 1029 -2.17 -39.07 -28.73
CA ALA A 1029 -1.49 -38.06 -29.54
C ALA A 1029 -2.12 -38.04 -30.94
N GLN A 1030 -2.29 -36.85 -31.52
CA GLN A 1030 -2.89 -36.68 -32.85
C GLN A 1030 -2.06 -35.74 -33.74
N GLN A 1031 -1.94 -36.08 -35.01
CA GLN A 1031 -1.44 -35.18 -36.05
C GLN A 1031 -2.21 -35.44 -37.36
N ARG A 1032 -3.03 -34.46 -37.80
CA ARG A 1032 -3.93 -34.61 -38.96
C ARG A 1032 -4.83 -35.84 -38.82
N ASP A 1033 -4.85 -36.74 -39.81
CA ASP A 1033 -5.67 -37.96 -39.83
C ASP A 1033 -5.11 -39.08 -38.94
N VAL A 1034 -3.90 -38.92 -38.40
CA VAL A 1034 -3.22 -39.94 -37.60
C VAL A 1034 -3.50 -39.70 -36.11
N VAL A 1035 -4.27 -40.62 -35.53
CA VAL A 1035 -4.40 -40.77 -34.07
C VAL A 1035 -3.50 -41.90 -33.61
N VAL A 1036 -2.92 -41.75 -32.42
CA VAL A 1036 -2.14 -42.80 -31.76
C VAL A 1036 -2.54 -42.85 -30.28
N ILE A 1037 -2.89 -44.04 -29.79
CA ILE A 1037 -3.02 -44.34 -28.36
C ILE A 1037 -1.84 -45.18 -27.90
N SER A 1038 -1.18 -44.80 -26.81
CA SER A 1038 -0.02 -45.55 -26.27
C SER A 1038 -0.19 -45.92 -24.79
N GLY A 1039 0.01 -47.21 -24.47
CA GLY A 1039 0.20 -47.77 -23.12
C GLY A 1039 -1.06 -48.00 -22.24
N GLY A 1040 -0.83 -48.56 -21.04
CA GLY A 1040 -1.84 -48.91 -20.01
C GLY A 1040 -1.56 -50.22 -19.26
N GLY A 1041 -2.04 -50.36 -18.01
CA GLY A 1041 -1.92 -51.57 -17.17
C GLY A 1041 -3.22 -52.39 -17.04
N PHE A 1042 -3.11 -53.71 -16.76
CA PHE A 1042 -4.22 -54.68 -16.64
C PHE A 1042 -4.38 -55.26 -15.21
N GLY A 1043 -5.62 -55.55 -14.79
CA GLY A 1043 -5.99 -56.55 -13.77
C GLY A 1043 -6.59 -56.03 -12.46
N SER A 1044 -7.66 -56.67 -11.95
CA SER A 1044 -8.35 -56.33 -10.69
C SER A 1044 -7.78 -56.98 -9.42
N ALA A 1045 -6.59 -57.60 -9.49
CA ALA A 1045 -5.93 -58.22 -8.34
C ALA A 1045 -4.40 -58.31 -8.46
N VAL A 1046 -3.83 -58.28 -9.67
CA VAL A 1046 -2.38 -58.18 -9.93
C VAL A 1046 -2.19 -57.20 -11.08
N ARG A 1047 -1.55 -56.06 -10.81
CA ARG A 1047 -1.29 -55.01 -11.80
C ARG A 1047 -0.16 -55.48 -12.72
N ARG A 1048 -0.42 -55.66 -14.02
CA ARG A 1048 0.63 -55.94 -15.02
C ARG A 1048 0.74 -54.80 -16.03
N VAL A 1049 1.91 -54.19 -16.13
CA VAL A 1049 2.27 -53.18 -17.13
C VAL A 1049 2.56 -53.87 -18.47
N THR A 1050 1.97 -53.37 -19.55
CA THR A 1050 2.04 -54.05 -20.85
C THR A 1050 3.11 -53.44 -21.77
N LYS A 1051 3.75 -54.27 -22.62
CA LYS A 1051 4.56 -53.80 -23.79
C LYS A 1051 3.66 -53.43 -24.97
N SER A 1052 2.42 -53.91 -24.94
CA SER A 1052 1.43 -53.71 -26.00
C SER A 1052 0.91 -52.29 -25.92
N ALA A 1053 1.65 -51.38 -26.56
CA ALA A 1053 0.97 -50.29 -27.22
C ALA A 1053 0.00 -50.93 -28.22
N SER A 1054 -1.30 -50.93 -27.95
CA SER A 1054 -2.29 -50.92 -29.02
C SER A 1054 -2.23 -49.54 -29.66
N LEU A 1055 -1.09 -49.26 -30.30
CA LEU A 1055 -0.93 -48.07 -31.12
C LEU A 1055 -1.85 -48.32 -32.29
N LEU A 1056 -2.91 -47.53 -32.34
CA LEU A 1056 -3.97 -47.67 -33.30
C LEU A 1056 -3.82 -46.49 -34.25
N MET A 1057 -3.25 -46.71 -35.43
CA MET A 1057 -3.11 -45.66 -36.44
C MET A 1057 -4.41 -45.60 -37.24
N LYS A 1058 -5.02 -44.42 -37.32
CA LYS A 1058 -6.05 -44.17 -38.32
C LYS A 1058 -5.41 -43.66 -39.61
N THR A 1059 -5.47 -44.46 -40.66
CA THR A 1059 -5.24 -44.02 -42.04
C THR A 1059 -6.42 -44.49 -42.88
N GLY A 1060 -7.10 -43.58 -43.57
CA GLY A 1060 -8.20 -43.96 -44.46
C GLY A 1060 -9.41 -44.64 -43.79
N GLY A 1061 -9.65 -44.42 -42.49
CA GLY A 1061 -10.86 -44.91 -41.82
C GLY A 1061 -10.74 -46.20 -41.01
N SER A 1062 -9.57 -46.86 -41.00
CA SER A 1062 -9.36 -48.14 -40.30
C SER A 1062 -8.28 -48.06 -39.22
N TRP A 1063 -8.42 -48.93 -38.23
CA TRP A 1063 -7.59 -49.06 -37.04
C TRP A 1063 -6.53 -50.13 -37.24
N GLU A 1064 -5.24 -49.78 -37.18
CA GLU A 1064 -4.13 -50.75 -37.31
C GLU A 1064 -3.28 -50.81 -36.04
N ASN A 1065 -2.99 -52.03 -35.54
CA ASN A 1065 -2.02 -52.26 -34.46
C ASN A 1065 -0.59 -51.97 -34.94
N LEU A 1066 0.12 -51.06 -34.25
CA LEU A 1066 1.53 -50.81 -34.55
C LEU A 1066 2.45 -51.68 -33.68
N PRO A 1067 3.73 -51.83 -34.08
CA PRO A 1067 4.70 -52.60 -33.30
C PRO A 1067 4.82 -52.12 -31.85
N PRO A 1068 5.12 -53.02 -30.90
CA PRO A 1068 5.24 -52.66 -29.49
C PRO A 1068 6.42 -51.73 -29.22
N MET A 1069 6.29 -50.90 -28.19
CA MET A 1069 7.41 -50.08 -27.68
C MET A 1069 8.52 -50.96 -27.12
N VAL A 1070 9.75 -50.41 -27.07
CA VAL A 1070 10.91 -51.10 -26.50
C VAL A 1070 10.75 -51.28 -24.99
N LYS A 1071 10.25 -50.25 -24.30
CA LYS A 1071 9.99 -50.28 -22.84
C LYS A 1071 8.49 -50.31 -22.52
N LYS A 1072 8.16 -51.06 -21.46
CA LYS A 1072 6.85 -51.04 -20.80
C LYS A 1072 6.70 -49.74 -20.02
N ARG A 1073 5.52 -49.10 -20.08
CA ARG A 1073 5.25 -47.88 -19.31
C ARG A 1073 3.76 -47.60 -19.12
N GLU A 1074 3.43 -47.01 -17.98
CA GLU A 1074 2.20 -46.27 -17.69
C GLU A 1074 2.53 -44.85 -17.17
N PHE A 1075 1.56 -43.93 -17.16
CA PHE A 1075 1.74 -42.52 -16.77
C PHE A 1075 2.86 -41.76 -17.51
N HIS A 1076 3.15 -42.17 -18.74
CA HIS A 1076 4.02 -41.46 -19.67
C HIS A 1076 3.24 -40.38 -20.43
N ALA A 1077 3.95 -39.45 -21.07
CA ALA A 1077 3.34 -38.47 -21.96
C ALA A 1077 3.94 -38.59 -23.37
N ALA A 1078 3.17 -38.16 -24.38
CA ALA A 1078 3.55 -38.31 -25.78
C ALA A 1078 3.13 -37.10 -26.62
N ALA A 1079 3.95 -36.72 -27.58
CA ALA A 1079 3.68 -35.60 -28.49
C ALA A 1079 4.14 -35.90 -29.92
N PHE A 1080 3.41 -35.36 -30.89
CA PHE A 1080 3.82 -35.40 -32.30
C PHE A 1080 4.73 -34.22 -32.63
N LEU A 1081 5.82 -34.50 -33.34
CA LEU A 1081 6.68 -33.48 -33.91
C LEU A 1081 7.20 -33.96 -35.27
N ASN A 1082 7.01 -33.15 -36.30
CA ASN A 1082 7.47 -33.43 -37.67
C ASN A 1082 7.02 -34.80 -38.22
N GLY A 1083 5.79 -35.24 -37.91
CA GLY A 1083 5.24 -36.50 -38.43
C GLY A 1083 5.65 -37.73 -37.61
N LYS A 1084 6.41 -37.56 -36.53
CA LYS A 1084 6.86 -38.65 -35.66
C LYS A 1084 6.31 -38.49 -34.26
N LEU A 1085 6.05 -39.61 -33.60
CA LEU A 1085 5.52 -39.65 -32.24
C LEU A 1085 6.68 -39.84 -31.27
N TYR A 1086 6.77 -38.96 -30.28
CA TYR A 1086 7.75 -39.04 -29.19
C TYR A 1086 7.03 -39.46 -27.92
N VAL A 1087 7.53 -40.48 -27.24
CA VAL A 1087 6.99 -41.01 -25.98
C VAL A 1087 8.05 -40.88 -24.90
N CYS A 1088 7.73 -40.16 -23.82
CA CYS A 1088 8.68 -39.75 -22.79
C CYS A 1088 8.30 -40.33 -21.41
N GLY A 1089 9.29 -40.87 -20.70
CA GLY A 1089 9.19 -41.27 -19.30
C GLY A 1089 8.14 -42.34 -18.99
N GLY A 1090 7.59 -42.28 -17.77
CA GLY A 1090 6.58 -43.22 -17.26
C GLY A 1090 7.09 -44.19 -16.20
N LEU A 1091 6.21 -45.06 -15.73
CA LEU A 1091 6.40 -46.05 -14.67
C LEU A 1091 6.32 -47.48 -15.21
N ASN A 1092 7.13 -48.38 -14.64
CA ASN A 1092 7.02 -49.82 -14.85
C ASN A 1092 6.81 -50.56 -13.53
N ASP A 1093 5.54 -50.78 -13.19
CA ASP A 1093 5.06 -51.41 -11.94
C ASP A 1093 5.03 -52.96 -12.00
N ASP A 1094 5.65 -53.57 -13.02
CA ASP A 1094 5.73 -55.04 -13.20
C ASP A 1094 6.73 -55.74 -12.27
N LEU A 1095 7.47 -55.00 -11.46
CA LEU A 1095 8.45 -55.57 -10.55
C LEU A 1095 7.72 -56.10 -9.32
N GLU A 1096 7.65 -57.43 -9.18
CA GLU A 1096 7.25 -58.09 -7.94
C GLU A 1096 7.93 -57.38 -6.76
N GLN A 1097 7.13 -57.05 -5.74
CA GLN A 1097 7.33 -56.03 -4.71
C GLN A 1097 8.63 -56.08 -3.88
N GLU A 1098 9.56 -56.99 -4.18
CA GLU A 1098 10.80 -57.19 -3.43
C GLU A 1098 12.08 -56.75 -4.17
N LYS A 1099 12.00 -56.31 -5.44
CA LYS A 1099 13.14 -55.75 -6.20
C LYS A 1099 12.90 -54.36 -6.79
N ALA A 1100 11.90 -53.63 -6.34
CA ALA A 1100 11.59 -52.27 -6.81
C ALA A 1100 12.56 -51.19 -6.28
N GLY A 1101 13.85 -51.53 -6.16
CA GLY A 1101 14.91 -50.55 -5.90
C GLY A 1101 15.26 -49.80 -7.18
N GLU A 1102 15.15 -48.47 -7.14
CA GLU A 1102 15.78 -47.53 -8.06
C GLU A 1102 15.50 -47.63 -9.59
N GLU A 1103 14.62 -48.49 -10.14
CA GLU A 1103 14.39 -48.53 -11.62
C GLU A 1103 12.92 -48.43 -12.09
N ALA A 1104 11.95 -48.25 -11.19
CA ALA A 1104 10.52 -48.21 -11.54
C ALA A 1104 10.13 -46.97 -12.40
N VAL A 1105 10.77 -45.82 -12.20
CA VAL A 1105 10.53 -44.59 -12.98
C VAL A 1105 11.53 -44.49 -14.13
N HIS A 1106 11.03 -44.26 -15.34
CA HIS A 1106 11.85 -44.21 -16.54
C HIS A 1106 12.20 -42.78 -16.97
N GLY A 1107 13.46 -42.59 -17.37
CA GLY A 1107 13.92 -41.44 -18.15
C GLY A 1107 14.04 -41.74 -19.65
N SER A 1108 13.60 -42.93 -20.10
CA SER A 1108 13.72 -43.33 -21.50
C SER A 1108 12.78 -42.55 -22.41
N VAL A 1109 13.24 -42.31 -23.63
CA VAL A 1109 12.48 -41.60 -24.67
C VAL A 1109 12.52 -42.46 -25.92
N GLU A 1110 11.36 -42.66 -26.54
CA GLU A 1110 11.25 -43.47 -27.76
C GLU A 1110 10.48 -42.69 -28.82
N CYS A 1111 10.94 -42.81 -30.06
CA CYS A 1111 10.34 -42.16 -31.22
C CYS A 1111 9.79 -43.22 -32.16
N PHE A 1112 8.50 -43.13 -32.48
CA PHE A 1112 7.88 -43.94 -33.52
C PHE A 1112 7.76 -43.14 -34.82
N ASP A 1113 8.21 -43.76 -35.91
CA ASP A 1113 8.04 -43.23 -37.25
C ASP A 1113 6.87 -43.95 -37.94
N PRO A 1114 5.72 -43.27 -38.14
CA PRO A 1114 4.55 -43.89 -38.77
C PRO A 1114 4.77 -44.33 -40.22
N ARG A 1115 5.78 -43.78 -40.92
CA ARG A 1115 6.05 -44.14 -42.32
C ARG A 1115 6.75 -45.49 -42.42
N THR A 1116 7.69 -45.75 -41.52
CA THR A 1116 8.46 -47.00 -41.48
C THR A 1116 7.86 -48.03 -40.53
N LYS A 1117 6.89 -47.61 -39.69
CA LYS A 1117 6.31 -48.41 -38.61
C LYS A 1117 7.37 -48.94 -37.65
N THR A 1118 8.41 -48.17 -37.37
CA THR A 1118 9.50 -48.59 -36.48
C THR A 1118 9.66 -47.66 -35.28
N TRP A 1119 10.03 -48.25 -34.14
CA TRP A 1119 10.46 -47.53 -32.94
C TRP A 1119 11.97 -47.35 -32.95
N ARG A 1120 12.41 -46.17 -32.48
CA ARG A 1120 13.81 -45.86 -32.24
C ARG A 1120 13.96 -45.30 -30.84
N GLN A 1121 14.92 -45.83 -30.08
CA GLN A 1121 15.30 -45.27 -28.78
C GLN A 1121 16.10 -43.97 -28.97
N LEU A 1122 15.78 -42.96 -28.17
CA LEU A 1122 16.41 -41.64 -28.18
C LEU A 1122 17.23 -41.41 -26.89
N PRO A 1123 18.06 -40.36 -26.82
CA PRO A 1123 18.72 -39.94 -25.60
C PRO A 1123 17.73 -39.79 -24.43
N ARG A 1124 18.13 -40.28 -23.25
CA ARG A 1124 17.31 -40.25 -22.04
C ARG A 1124 17.09 -38.81 -21.55
N MET A 1125 15.94 -38.55 -20.96
CA MET A 1125 15.68 -37.32 -20.21
C MET A 1125 16.70 -37.21 -19.05
N PRO A 1126 17.24 -36.01 -18.79
CA PRO A 1126 18.10 -35.77 -17.64
C PRO A 1126 17.43 -36.15 -16.31
N VAL A 1127 16.13 -35.88 -16.17
CA VAL A 1127 15.33 -36.30 -15.01
C VAL A 1127 14.30 -37.36 -15.41
N ARG A 1128 14.36 -38.53 -14.79
CA ARG A 1128 13.31 -39.55 -14.92
C ARG A 1128 12.04 -39.10 -14.20
N ARG A 1129 10.89 -39.26 -14.84
CA ARG A 1129 9.62 -38.73 -14.32
C ARG A 1129 8.40 -39.44 -14.88
N HIS A 1130 7.30 -39.36 -14.14
CA HIS A 1130 5.96 -39.84 -14.52
C HIS A 1130 4.89 -38.79 -14.11
N HIS A 1131 3.65 -38.90 -14.59
CA HIS A 1131 2.60 -37.85 -14.41
C HIS A 1131 3.02 -36.44 -14.90
N HIS A 1132 3.99 -36.38 -15.81
CA HIS A 1132 4.45 -35.17 -16.46
C HIS A 1132 3.65 -34.94 -17.75
N GLU A 1133 3.82 -33.78 -18.37
CA GLU A 1133 3.20 -33.46 -19.65
C GLU A 1133 4.26 -33.29 -20.75
N CYS A 1134 3.93 -33.71 -21.98
CA CYS A 1134 4.81 -33.68 -23.14
C CYS A 1134 4.14 -32.89 -24.28
N THR A 1135 4.77 -31.83 -24.78
CA THR A 1135 4.18 -30.96 -25.81
C THR A 1135 5.23 -30.54 -26.83
N SER A 1136 4.86 -30.56 -28.12
CA SER A 1136 5.71 -30.01 -29.18
C SER A 1136 5.62 -28.48 -29.20
N HIS A 1137 6.77 -27.81 -29.16
CA HIS A 1137 6.83 -26.35 -29.21
C HIS A 1137 8.10 -25.89 -29.93
N ARG A 1138 7.96 -24.96 -30.89
CA ARG A 1138 9.05 -24.40 -31.72
C ARG A 1138 10.05 -25.44 -32.26
N GLY A 1139 9.54 -26.55 -32.79
CA GLY A 1139 10.39 -27.59 -33.40
C GLY A 1139 11.09 -28.52 -32.39
N CYS A 1140 10.78 -28.43 -31.10
CA CYS A 1140 11.33 -29.26 -30.04
C CYS A 1140 10.22 -29.96 -29.24
N ILE A 1141 10.60 -30.96 -28.44
CA ILE A 1141 9.73 -31.64 -27.48
C ILE A 1141 9.99 -31.10 -26.09
N PHE A 1142 8.97 -30.53 -25.45
CA PHE A 1142 9.04 -30.06 -24.07
C PHE A 1142 8.40 -31.06 -23.12
N VAL A 1143 9.08 -31.34 -22.01
CA VAL A 1143 8.62 -32.19 -20.93
C VAL A 1143 8.55 -31.33 -19.67
N SER A 1144 7.38 -31.17 -19.07
CA SER A 1144 7.15 -30.29 -17.92
C SER A 1144 6.52 -31.03 -16.74
N GLY A 1145 6.97 -30.68 -15.52
CA GLY A 1145 6.42 -31.18 -14.26
C GLY A 1145 6.49 -32.70 -14.07
N GLY A 1146 5.53 -33.27 -13.35
CA GLY A 1146 5.49 -34.69 -13.00
C GLY A 1146 6.09 -35.00 -11.63
N ILE A 1147 6.30 -36.27 -11.34
CA ILE A 1147 6.92 -36.77 -10.11
C ILE A 1147 8.21 -37.50 -10.49
N SER A 1148 9.27 -37.28 -9.70
CA SER A 1148 10.52 -38.02 -9.79
C SER A 1148 10.96 -38.51 -8.41
N PRO A 1149 11.48 -39.75 -8.31
CA PRO A 1149 12.09 -40.27 -7.08
C PRO A 1149 13.46 -39.62 -6.81
N ASP A 1150 14.06 -38.96 -7.80
CA ASP A 1150 15.36 -38.29 -7.67
C ASP A 1150 15.25 -36.87 -7.11
N ARG A 1151 14.05 -36.46 -6.69
CA ARG A 1151 13.81 -35.11 -6.15
C ARG A 1151 14.47 -34.98 -4.76
N PRO A 1152 15.26 -33.91 -4.51
CA PRO A 1152 15.74 -33.60 -3.17
C PRO A 1152 14.57 -33.37 -2.20
N GLY A 1153 14.53 -34.10 -1.09
CA GLY A 1153 13.44 -34.02 -0.09
C GLY A 1153 12.32 -35.06 -0.22
N GLY A 1154 12.42 -36.01 -1.16
CA GLY A 1154 11.47 -37.13 -1.31
C GLY A 1154 10.55 -37.01 -2.54
N GLU A 1155 9.71 -38.03 -2.77
CA GLU A 1155 8.79 -38.06 -3.92
C GLU A 1155 7.76 -36.92 -3.85
N GLY A 1156 7.80 -36.01 -4.84
CA GLY A 1156 6.89 -34.87 -4.93
C GLY A 1156 6.77 -34.32 -6.35
N PRO A 1157 5.79 -33.42 -6.61
CA PRO A 1157 5.61 -32.76 -7.91
C PRO A 1157 6.85 -31.97 -8.36
N LEU A 1158 7.06 -31.74 -9.65
CA LEU A 1158 8.22 -31.03 -10.17
C LEU A 1158 7.81 -29.69 -10.77
N ALA A 1159 8.63 -28.67 -10.60
CA ALA A 1159 8.57 -27.43 -11.37
C ALA A 1159 9.44 -27.48 -12.65
N THR A 1160 10.36 -28.46 -12.74
CA THR A 1160 11.37 -28.51 -13.80
C THR A 1160 10.77 -28.77 -15.17
N VAL A 1161 11.39 -28.15 -16.18
CA VAL A 1161 11.03 -28.29 -17.60
C VAL A 1161 12.28 -28.63 -18.40
N GLU A 1162 12.16 -29.59 -19.31
CA GLU A 1162 13.26 -30.09 -20.13
C GLU A 1162 12.84 -30.04 -21.61
N CYS A 1163 13.77 -29.65 -22.48
CA CYS A 1163 13.52 -29.53 -23.92
C CYS A 1163 14.46 -30.45 -24.71
N TYR A 1164 13.89 -31.29 -25.59
CA TYR A 1164 14.62 -32.12 -26.53
C TYR A 1164 14.56 -31.54 -27.93
N ASP A 1165 15.73 -31.21 -28.46
CA ASP A 1165 15.90 -30.77 -29.85
C ASP A 1165 16.24 -32.00 -30.72
N PRO A 1166 15.30 -32.47 -31.58
CA PRO A 1166 15.54 -33.64 -32.42
C PRO A 1166 16.58 -33.40 -33.53
N SER A 1167 16.84 -32.14 -33.90
CA SER A 1167 17.87 -31.81 -34.89
C SER A 1167 19.28 -31.99 -34.33
N LYS A 1168 19.45 -31.70 -33.04
CA LYS A 1168 20.72 -31.85 -32.30
C LYS A 1168 20.83 -33.16 -31.53
N GLN A 1169 19.73 -33.90 -31.40
CA GLN A 1169 19.60 -35.08 -30.53
C GLN A 1169 20.10 -34.81 -29.10
N ARG A 1170 19.71 -33.67 -28.53
CA ARG A 1170 20.20 -33.22 -27.21
C ARG A 1170 19.08 -32.66 -26.34
N TRP A 1171 19.14 -32.98 -25.06
CA TRP A 1171 18.32 -32.37 -24.02
C TRP A 1171 18.92 -31.06 -23.52
N SER A 1172 18.08 -30.10 -23.14
CA SER A 1172 18.49 -28.85 -22.50
C SER A 1172 17.53 -28.52 -21.37
N GLN A 1173 18.08 -28.08 -20.25
CA GLN A 1173 17.30 -27.62 -19.12
C GLN A 1173 16.61 -26.30 -19.51
N MET A 1174 15.32 -26.20 -19.22
CA MET A 1174 14.54 -24.98 -19.43
C MET A 1174 14.25 -24.33 -18.06
N PRO A 1175 13.89 -23.03 -18.06
CA PRO A 1175 13.39 -22.36 -16.87
C PRO A 1175 12.28 -23.17 -16.19
N ALA A 1176 12.37 -23.33 -14.88
CA ALA A 1176 11.34 -24.03 -14.11
C ALA A 1176 10.05 -23.21 -14.06
N MET A 1177 8.90 -23.90 -14.04
CA MET A 1177 7.59 -23.30 -13.77
C MET A 1177 7.60 -22.66 -12.39
N SER A 1178 6.82 -21.59 -12.17
CA SER A 1178 6.74 -20.98 -10.83
C SER A 1178 5.96 -21.84 -9.83
N THR A 1179 5.24 -22.84 -10.34
CA THR A 1179 4.47 -23.80 -9.56
C THR A 1179 4.91 -25.23 -9.88
N GLU A 1180 5.17 -26.03 -8.85
CA GLU A 1180 5.36 -27.46 -9.02
C GLU A 1180 4.05 -28.11 -9.44
N ARG A 1181 4.08 -29.01 -10.44
CA ARG A 1181 2.87 -29.60 -11.03
C ARG A 1181 3.03 -31.10 -11.26
N LYS A 1182 1.95 -31.84 -11.05
CA LYS A 1182 1.77 -33.21 -11.53
C LYS A 1182 0.37 -33.36 -12.13
N GLY A 1183 0.24 -34.11 -13.22
CA GLY A 1183 -1.05 -34.33 -13.89
C GLY A 1183 -1.72 -33.05 -14.40
N HIS A 1184 -0.93 -32.05 -14.77
CA HIS A 1184 -1.40 -30.87 -15.50
C HIS A 1184 -1.49 -31.15 -17.00
N THR A 1185 -2.08 -30.23 -17.75
CA THR A 1185 -2.11 -30.26 -19.23
C THR A 1185 -1.28 -29.10 -19.77
N ALA A 1186 -0.80 -29.20 -21.01
CA ALA A 1186 -0.03 -28.15 -21.67
C ALA A 1186 -0.47 -27.94 -23.12
N ALA A 1187 -0.28 -26.71 -23.63
CA ALA A 1187 -0.68 -26.35 -24.99
C ALA A 1187 0.29 -25.33 -25.58
N SER A 1188 0.66 -25.51 -26.85
CA SER A 1188 1.44 -24.52 -27.60
C SER A 1188 0.52 -23.65 -28.44
N VAL A 1189 0.47 -22.34 -28.18
CA VAL A 1189 -0.41 -21.38 -28.89
C VAL A 1189 0.36 -20.11 -29.21
N ASN A 1190 0.32 -19.63 -30.45
CA ASN A 1190 0.99 -18.40 -30.91
C ASN A 1190 2.45 -18.24 -30.46
N GLY A 1191 3.22 -19.33 -30.51
CA GLY A 1191 4.63 -19.29 -30.13
C GLY A 1191 4.87 -19.14 -28.62
N LYS A 1192 3.87 -19.44 -27.79
CA LYS A 1192 3.98 -19.59 -26.32
C LYS A 1192 3.61 -21.01 -25.89
N LEU A 1193 4.24 -21.53 -24.83
CA LEU A 1193 3.92 -22.84 -24.24
C LEU A 1193 3.18 -22.64 -22.91
N PHE A 1194 1.92 -23.05 -22.83
CA PHE A 1194 1.07 -22.94 -21.64
C PHE A 1194 1.09 -24.23 -20.83
N ALA A 1195 1.07 -24.12 -19.49
CA ALA A 1195 0.81 -25.18 -18.54
C ALA A 1195 -0.43 -24.82 -17.70
N CYS A 1196 -1.42 -25.71 -17.62
CA CYS A 1196 -2.71 -25.46 -17.02
C CYS A 1196 -3.06 -26.53 -15.96
N GLY A 1197 -3.32 -26.14 -14.72
CA GLY A 1197 -3.77 -27.04 -13.63
C GLY A 1197 -2.66 -27.90 -12.99
N GLY A 1198 -3.04 -28.98 -12.29
CA GLY A 1198 -2.13 -29.97 -11.68
C GLY A 1198 -2.13 -30.03 -10.14
N GLY A 1199 -1.81 -31.21 -9.59
CA GLY A 1199 -1.90 -31.56 -8.16
C GLY A 1199 -0.75 -31.05 -7.29
N SER A 1200 -0.76 -29.74 -7.03
CA SER A 1200 0.00 -28.97 -6.01
C SER A 1200 -0.22 -27.46 -6.21
N ALA A 1201 -0.81 -27.06 -7.35
CA ALA A 1201 -1.26 -25.71 -7.61
C ALA A 1201 -2.63 -25.44 -6.93
N PRO A 1202 -2.91 -24.19 -6.49
CA PRO A 1202 -4.30 -23.77 -6.26
C PRO A 1202 -5.08 -23.99 -7.55
N ALA A 1203 -6.32 -24.46 -7.42
CA ALA A 1203 -7.09 -24.99 -8.53
C ALA A 1203 -7.15 -23.99 -9.72
N CYS A 1204 -6.81 -24.49 -10.91
CA CYS A 1204 -6.79 -23.79 -12.19
C CYS A 1204 -5.76 -22.63 -12.39
N LEU A 1205 -4.58 -22.69 -11.77
CA LEU A 1205 -3.48 -21.79 -12.16
C LEU A 1205 -2.97 -22.13 -13.58
N ILE A 1206 -2.95 -21.14 -14.48
CA ILE A 1206 -2.35 -21.19 -15.81
C ILE A 1206 -1.02 -20.44 -15.77
N GLU A 1207 0.02 -20.96 -16.40
CA GLU A 1207 1.28 -20.27 -16.67
C GLU A 1207 1.68 -20.49 -18.14
N HIS A 1208 2.49 -19.61 -18.71
CA HIS A 1208 3.13 -19.84 -20.01
C HIS A 1208 4.61 -19.50 -20.01
N LEU A 1209 5.40 -20.23 -20.79
CA LEU A 1209 6.79 -19.90 -21.06
C LEU A 1209 6.86 -18.71 -22.01
N ASP A 1210 7.53 -17.64 -21.57
CA ASP A 1210 7.96 -16.56 -22.46
C ASP A 1210 9.37 -16.88 -22.99
N ASP A 1211 9.45 -17.19 -24.29
CA ASP A 1211 10.69 -17.61 -24.94
C ASP A 1211 11.73 -16.48 -25.10
N SER A 1212 11.33 -15.20 -25.13
CA SER A 1212 12.30 -14.09 -25.20
C SER A 1212 12.92 -13.82 -23.84
N LEU A 1213 12.14 -14.00 -22.78
CA LEU A 1213 12.56 -13.70 -21.41
C LEU A 1213 13.15 -14.90 -20.68
N ARG A 1214 12.96 -16.12 -21.20
CA ARG A 1214 13.38 -17.39 -20.57
C ARG A 1214 12.90 -17.51 -19.12
N PHE A 1215 11.62 -17.22 -18.86
CA PHE A 1215 10.95 -17.61 -17.62
C PHE A 1215 9.46 -17.90 -17.85
N TRP A 1216 8.85 -18.59 -16.89
CA TRP A 1216 7.42 -18.83 -16.88
C TRP A 1216 6.67 -17.64 -16.29
N VAL A 1217 5.63 -17.22 -16.98
CA VAL A 1217 4.77 -16.10 -16.60
C VAL A 1217 3.36 -16.62 -16.27
N PRO A 1218 2.67 -16.11 -15.24
CA PRO A 1218 1.26 -16.35 -15.03
C PRO A 1218 0.49 -16.15 -16.32
N GLY A 1219 -0.31 -17.16 -16.63
CA GLY A 1219 -1.25 -17.13 -17.72
C GLY A 1219 -2.46 -16.29 -17.37
N PRO A 1220 -3.35 -16.11 -18.35
CA PRO A 1220 -4.60 -15.40 -18.16
C PRO A 1220 -5.41 -16.03 -17.02
N ARG A 1221 -6.06 -15.22 -16.18
CA ARG A 1221 -6.93 -15.68 -15.08
C ARG A 1221 -8.40 -15.42 -15.42
N ASN A 1222 -9.28 -16.31 -15.01
CA ASN A 1222 -10.70 -16.29 -15.35
C ASN A 1222 -11.62 -15.97 -14.16
N GLY A 1223 -11.13 -15.22 -13.18
CA GLY A 1223 -11.92 -14.63 -12.08
C GLY A 1223 -12.66 -15.61 -11.15
N THR A 1224 -12.53 -16.91 -11.31
CA THR A 1224 -13.26 -17.94 -10.54
C THR A 1224 -12.29 -18.65 -9.61
N GLU A 1225 -12.47 -18.45 -8.29
CA GLU A 1225 -11.69 -19.13 -7.23
C GLU A 1225 -12.18 -20.56 -6.95
N ALA A 1226 -13.13 -21.08 -7.74
CA ALA A 1226 -13.71 -22.40 -7.54
C ALA A 1226 -12.79 -23.52 -8.04
N VAL A 1227 -12.77 -24.65 -7.32
CA VAL A 1227 -11.89 -25.79 -7.61
C VAL A 1227 -12.17 -26.36 -8.99
N GLN A 1228 -11.29 -26.07 -9.95
CA GLN A 1228 -11.35 -26.60 -11.31
C GLN A 1228 -10.10 -27.42 -11.63
N THR A 1229 -10.27 -28.73 -11.83
CA THR A 1229 -9.22 -29.61 -12.35
C THR A 1229 -9.21 -29.56 -13.88
N CYS A 1230 -8.06 -29.31 -14.49
CA CYS A 1230 -7.91 -29.32 -15.95
C CYS A 1230 -7.86 -30.76 -16.48
N LEU A 1231 -8.77 -31.08 -17.40
CA LEU A 1231 -8.85 -32.38 -18.07
C LEU A 1231 -8.06 -32.40 -19.38
N ALA A 1232 -8.06 -31.28 -20.13
CA ALA A 1232 -7.33 -31.14 -21.39
C ALA A 1232 -7.12 -29.65 -21.73
N SER A 1233 -6.10 -29.34 -22.54
CA SER A 1233 -5.89 -28.02 -23.12
C SER A 1233 -5.41 -28.11 -24.57
N THR A 1234 -5.81 -27.17 -25.42
CA THR A 1234 -5.32 -27.08 -26.79
C THR A 1234 -5.30 -25.65 -27.32
N GLY A 1235 -4.45 -25.39 -28.32
CA GLY A 1235 -4.38 -24.14 -29.05
C GLY A 1235 -5.03 -24.23 -30.42
N TYR A 1236 -5.90 -23.29 -30.76
CA TYR A 1236 -6.49 -23.22 -32.10
C TYR A 1236 -6.75 -21.76 -32.51
N GLN A 1237 -6.29 -21.37 -33.71
CA GLN A 1237 -6.48 -20.03 -34.29
C GLN A 1237 -6.16 -18.86 -33.32
N GLY A 1238 -5.05 -18.99 -32.58
CA GLY A 1238 -4.64 -17.96 -31.62
C GLY A 1238 -5.51 -17.89 -30.36
N GLN A 1239 -6.25 -18.95 -30.06
CA GLN A 1239 -7.07 -19.08 -28.85
C GLN A 1239 -6.63 -20.31 -28.06
N LEU A 1240 -6.63 -20.18 -26.74
CA LEU A 1240 -6.37 -21.27 -25.80
C LEU A 1240 -7.71 -21.82 -25.32
N TYR A 1241 -7.89 -23.12 -25.48
CA TYR A 1241 -9.06 -23.86 -25.01
C TYR A 1241 -8.64 -24.76 -23.86
N ILE A 1242 -9.39 -24.73 -22.76
CA ILE A 1242 -9.13 -25.53 -21.56
C ILE A 1242 -10.44 -26.20 -21.15
N LEU A 1243 -10.41 -27.51 -21.03
CA LEU A 1243 -11.51 -28.30 -20.51
C LEU A 1243 -11.29 -28.52 -19.02
N THR A 1244 -12.25 -28.11 -18.20
CA THR A 1244 -12.15 -28.19 -16.73
C THR A 1244 -13.35 -28.88 -16.11
N HIS A 1245 -13.15 -29.52 -14.96
CA HIS A 1245 -14.21 -30.10 -14.14
C HIS A 1245 -14.31 -29.33 -12.81
N GLU A 1246 -15.52 -28.95 -12.39
CA GLU A 1246 -15.75 -28.24 -11.12
C GLU A 1246 -15.96 -29.21 -9.95
N VAL A 1247 -15.31 -28.95 -8.81
CA VAL A 1247 -15.48 -29.70 -7.55
C VAL A 1247 -15.88 -28.72 -6.45
N ALA A 1248 -17.13 -28.24 -6.44
CA ALA A 1248 -17.65 -27.39 -5.37
C ALA A 1248 -18.30 -28.25 -4.24
N PRO A 1249 -18.10 -27.94 -2.94
CA PRO A 1249 -18.69 -28.74 -1.84
C PRO A 1249 -20.20 -28.56 -1.63
N THR A 1250 -20.85 -27.60 -2.29
CA THR A 1250 -22.19 -27.13 -1.88
C THR A 1250 -23.19 -26.86 -3.01
N ILE A 1251 -22.85 -27.07 -4.28
CA ILE A 1251 -23.78 -26.92 -5.41
C ILE A 1251 -23.51 -28.08 -6.38
N LEU A 1252 -24.59 -28.72 -6.85
CA LEU A 1252 -24.66 -29.93 -7.69
C LEU A 1252 -23.33 -30.43 -8.27
N PRO A 1253 -22.88 -31.65 -7.91
CA PRO A 1253 -21.65 -32.21 -8.47
C PRO A 1253 -21.84 -32.47 -9.99
N ASP A 1254 -20.73 -32.44 -10.74
CA ASP A 1254 -20.60 -33.07 -12.08
C ASP A 1254 -20.91 -32.20 -13.33
N GLN A 1255 -20.38 -30.97 -13.42
CA GLN A 1255 -20.34 -30.21 -14.68
C GLN A 1255 -18.92 -30.00 -15.24
N ILE A 1256 -18.75 -30.30 -16.54
CA ILE A 1256 -17.54 -29.99 -17.33
C ILE A 1256 -17.74 -28.65 -18.04
N PHE A 1257 -16.74 -27.79 -17.95
CA PHE A 1257 -16.71 -26.49 -18.59
C PHE A 1257 -15.65 -26.44 -19.69
N LEU A 1258 -15.99 -25.76 -20.79
CA LEU A 1258 -15.01 -25.31 -21.76
C LEU A 1258 -14.71 -23.84 -21.49
N GLN A 1259 -13.44 -23.57 -21.21
CA GLN A 1259 -12.93 -22.21 -21.10
C GLN A 1259 -12.16 -21.89 -22.37
N ARG A 1260 -12.47 -20.74 -22.95
CA ARG A 1260 -11.83 -20.21 -24.14
C ARG A 1260 -11.21 -18.86 -23.80
N PHE A 1261 -9.91 -18.74 -23.99
CA PHE A 1261 -9.19 -17.49 -23.89
C PHE A 1261 -8.70 -17.05 -25.26
N ASN A 1262 -9.07 -15.85 -25.68
CA ASN A 1262 -8.59 -15.27 -26.92
C ASN A 1262 -7.28 -14.50 -26.66
N LEU A 1263 -6.15 -15.00 -27.18
CA LEU A 1263 -4.85 -14.37 -26.94
C LEU A 1263 -4.70 -13.01 -27.65
N MET A 1264 -5.56 -12.70 -28.63
CA MET A 1264 -5.53 -11.42 -29.35
C MET A 1264 -6.37 -10.34 -28.67
N THR A 1265 -7.52 -10.70 -28.09
CA THR A 1265 -8.43 -9.74 -27.44
C THR A 1265 -8.30 -9.70 -25.92
N GLY A 1266 -7.68 -10.71 -25.31
CA GLY A 1266 -7.60 -10.85 -23.85
C GLY A 1266 -8.89 -11.29 -23.19
N GLU A 1267 -9.90 -11.72 -23.96
CA GLU A 1267 -11.22 -12.06 -23.45
C GLU A 1267 -11.35 -13.53 -23.08
N TRP A 1268 -11.98 -13.78 -21.93
CA TRP A 1268 -12.44 -15.10 -21.51
C TRP A 1268 -13.88 -15.36 -21.92
N LYS A 1269 -14.15 -16.61 -22.31
CA LYS A 1269 -15.50 -17.14 -22.42
C LYS A 1269 -15.55 -18.50 -21.74
N VAL A 1270 -16.35 -18.61 -20.68
CA VAL A 1270 -16.67 -19.89 -20.02
C VAL A 1270 -18.05 -20.30 -20.45
N MET A 1271 -18.20 -21.59 -20.74
CA MET A 1271 -19.51 -22.16 -20.94
C MET A 1271 -19.52 -23.61 -20.46
N PRO A 1272 -20.65 -24.09 -19.92
CA PRO A 1272 -20.86 -25.51 -19.76
C PRO A 1272 -20.59 -26.20 -21.10
N LEU A 1273 -19.89 -27.34 -21.08
CA LEU A 1273 -19.54 -28.07 -22.30
C LEU A 1273 -20.80 -28.37 -23.14
N GLU A 1274 -21.93 -28.61 -22.48
CA GLU A 1274 -23.25 -28.83 -23.09
C GLU A 1274 -23.73 -27.63 -23.93
N VAL A 1275 -23.50 -26.41 -23.46
CA VAL A 1275 -23.88 -25.16 -24.16
C VAL A 1275 -22.94 -24.87 -25.33
N PHE A 1276 -21.67 -25.28 -25.25
CA PHE A 1276 -20.75 -25.17 -26.40
C PHE A 1276 -21.11 -26.13 -27.53
N ILE A 1277 -21.55 -27.33 -27.15
CA ILE A 1277 -21.89 -28.40 -28.08
C ILE A 1277 -23.20 -28.11 -28.83
N GLN A 1278 -24.18 -27.50 -28.15
CA GLN A 1278 -25.42 -27.01 -28.76
C GLN A 1278 -25.11 -25.86 -29.73
#